data_AF-A0A256I3M3-F1
#
_entry.id   AF-A0A256I3M3-F1
#
_cell.length_a   1.000
_cell.length_b   1.000
_cell.length_c   1.000
_cell.angle_alpha   90.00
_cell.angle_beta   90.00
_cell.angle_gamma   90.00
#
_symmetry.space_group_name_H-M   'P 1'
#
loop_
_entity.id
_entity.type
_entity.pdbx_description
1 polymer ?
#
loop_
_entity_poly.entity_id
_entity_poly.type
_entity_poly.pdbx_seq_one_letter_code
_entity_poly.pdbx_strand_id
1 'polypeptide(L)'
;MGALVAAAAYSREVPAADAEAVANDADGPVQTVESPDGSIAVTVDVADGVPTYEVARGGTTYVEPSPLGFDFRNQASFGASSAADGGAVPLTVTGTEREAATERWEPVWGAFEEVSAEYNALHIGLTDGESDGGNGPGADGAVDGRAATLQVRVFDDGLGLRVVLGEGFASNAERAVVESENTGVAFAGDYDAWWIRNEVTNPRFEQEYAETPLSEIPGGTRETRPTGTPIRTGAHTPLTVDAGDAYLSVHEANLDDYAAATLAPRDDDGGTEFATALTPLPDGTKASLELPAATPWRTMQVVERPGGLIESQLVPLLSDPLDESALPTAGGEPDTDWIEPRKYVGIWWTMIAGSANWEYRTDEAIAAGGGNPAAYTHGARTERMKRYMRFASENGIDSVLVEGWNEGWSTYPGDGSGFGFGVDDSYPDFDVREVTDFGASLPEPVEMTIHNETAGNLPNYEGAILDEDVFAGYDDVGINSIKNGYVSDPGLGIDGDGSEPTHNQHNQLAVNHHRLVIREAAADRQLLEIHEGIKPTGEIRTYPNVANREVVKAQEYDGFGQLGSNVGRDHHVTLPFTRNLAGPVSFQPGIFDLTFGDDRGDQIQTTRAKQLAMYPTYLSGLQMAADRIEGYVDETFAVGEALQAAAGAIDGLVTDDSWRNAFGTNFVAVDPNRAPSGSSVSFTVSDVPAAGTYDLRLRYASAPEENAGRVVDAGAPRATLRVNGETETIEPDFTDYWDDWDLFATEVELDAGDNEIAIELDYAEGQEGFTGDVGGFNLNAVAVTEPGASSPIPAEYEGYTPDAENFDAEPEFGFIESVPAAGWDETRVVGSAIGDYLAIARRADEEWYVGVMTNGDGRAVDVPLEFLAPGKSGEAPGRENGNGRGNGNGRSGPKYVAEIHSDALGAGVDADPTGVRIDEAVVDPETTLLASTAPSGGTAVRLRPARGAEINRLPEYERPEQDLTVDIADEADLNEAFITATGSNDAGFVGGTNVEILVDDEVEALGNVRLPPNATDETVEIGFRISRIGTFDIVVREPDGGDELASGSVTVAPGDIVAEISDPQGDDNGPGEYVYPTGDDFEEGAFDLRSFRVLETEDEYRFAFEVENLYDTFGGDFSPHYFLVYLRDPEANGGRTSALGDLDLTAQFADPWQYRVDASGFGRGITDADGQGLGTPEVFASFESNTAVVSIPKSVVGGADLSDWEVLPIVGSEDRGSLRAVSIDPEAFVFGGARDGAVDNAPRVIDLATPEGTSQADALDYGPDSLATLPFTSL
;
A
#
# COMPACT_ATOMS: atom_id res chain seq x y z
N MET A 1 -14.33 -19.23 -36.85
CA MET A 1 -15.25 -18.18 -36.36
C MET A 1 -14.85 -18.05 -34.92
N GLY A 2 -14.00 -17.06 -34.62
CA GLY A 2 -13.52 -16.85 -33.25
C GLY A 2 -14.72 -16.59 -32.35
N ALA A 3 -14.71 -17.14 -31.15
CA ALA A 3 -15.75 -16.88 -30.17
C ALA A 3 -15.82 -15.37 -29.97
N LEU A 4 -16.98 -14.77 -30.24
CA LEU A 4 -17.26 -13.45 -29.67
C LEU A 4 -17.55 -13.71 -28.19
N VAL A 5 -16.85 -13.00 -27.32
CA VAL A 5 -17.09 -12.93 -25.88
C VAL A 5 -18.54 -12.51 -25.63
N ALA A 6 -19.21 -13.06 -24.61
CA ALA A 6 -20.61 -12.76 -24.32
C ALA A 6 -20.78 -11.26 -23.99
N ALA A 7 -19.76 -10.64 -23.38
CA ALA A 7 -19.67 -9.20 -23.17
C ALA A 7 -19.85 -8.36 -24.45
N ALA A 8 -19.48 -8.87 -25.63
CA ALA A 8 -19.66 -8.16 -26.90
C ALA A 8 -21.10 -8.20 -27.43
N ALA A 9 -21.94 -9.08 -26.88
CA ALA A 9 -23.37 -9.14 -27.16
C ALA A 9 -24.23 -8.43 -26.10
N TYR A 10 -23.62 -7.96 -25.00
CA TYR A 10 -24.29 -7.19 -23.97
C TYR A 10 -24.75 -5.83 -24.50
N SER A 11 -25.93 -5.40 -24.07
CA SER A 11 -26.47 -4.08 -24.37
C SER A 11 -27.36 -3.63 -23.21
N ARG A 12 -27.20 -2.38 -22.78
CA ARG A 12 -28.05 -1.81 -21.73
C ARG A 12 -29.44 -1.44 -22.27
N GLU A 13 -30.50 -1.76 -21.52
CA GLU A 13 -31.83 -1.21 -21.76
C GLU A 13 -32.01 0.15 -21.07
N VAL A 14 -32.55 1.14 -21.79
CA VAL A 14 -32.91 2.45 -21.22
C VAL A 14 -34.40 2.47 -20.89
N PRO A 15 -34.81 2.88 -19.67
CA PRO A 15 -36.22 3.00 -19.31
C PRO A 15 -36.99 3.89 -20.31
N ALA A 16 -38.20 3.47 -20.69
CA ALA A 16 -39.01 4.21 -21.67
C ALA A 16 -39.32 5.66 -21.25
N ALA A 17 -39.38 5.93 -19.95
CA ALA A 17 -39.58 7.28 -19.41
C ALA A 17 -38.34 8.17 -19.61
N ASP A 18 -37.14 7.62 -19.49
CA ASP A 18 -35.88 8.35 -19.74
C ASP A 18 -35.66 8.62 -21.24
N ALA A 19 -36.10 7.69 -22.09
CA ALA A 19 -36.00 7.78 -23.54
C ALA A 19 -37.05 8.71 -24.19
N GLU A 20 -38.03 9.22 -23.44
CA GLU A 20 -39.08 10.10 -23.98
C GLU A 20 -38.48 11.46 -24.41
N ALA A 21 -38.83 11.91 -25.62
CA ALA A 21 -38.33 13.17 -26.15
C ALA A 21 -39.02 14.36 -25.45
N VAL A 22 -38.23 15.27 -24.87
CA VAL A 22 -38.75 16.47 -24.22
C VAL A 22 -39.00 17.57 -25.25
N ALA A 23 -40.26 17.82 -25.58
CA ALA A 23 -40.66 18.88 -26.52
C ALA A 23 -41.92 19.62 -26.04
N ASN A 24 -41.80 20.93 -25.76
CA ASN A 24 -42.89 21.75 -25.23
C ASN A 24 -42.60 23.27 -25.39
N ASP A 25 -43.56 24.12 -25.02
CA ASP A 25 -43.44 25.61 -25.13
C ASP A 25 -42.38 26.24 -24.19
N ALA A 26 -41.70 25.45 -23.36
CA ALA A 26 -40.62 25.91 -22.48
C ALA A 26 -39.26 25.67 -23.14
N ASP A 27 -39.05 26.26 -24.31
CA ASP A 27 -37.92 26.08 -25.23
C ASP A 27 -36.83 27.18 -25.10
N GLY A 28 -36.78 27.87 -23.96
CA GLY A 28 -35.79 28.91 -23.71
C GLY A 28 -34.35 28.36 -23.79
N PRO A 29 -33.41 29.06 -24.45
CA PRO A 29 -32.06 28.55 -24.67
C PRO A 29 -31.17 28.55 -23.41
N VAL A 30 -31.56 29.26 -22.35
CA VAL A 30 -30.83 29.32 -21.08
C VAL A 30 -31.73 28.82 -19.96
N GLN A 31 -31.24 27.86 -19.18
CA GLN A 31 -32.01 27.17 -18.15
C GLN A 31 -31.15 26.99 -16.89
N THR A 32 -31.68 27.37 -15.73
CA THR A 32 -31.00 27.18 -14.44
C THR A 32 -31.82 26.26 -13.54
N VAL A 33 -31.15 25.37 -12.81
CA VAL A 33 -31.73 24.56 -11.72
C VAL A 33 -30.85 24.72 -10.48
N GLU A 34 -31.47 24.87 -9.32
CA GLU A 34 -30.80 25.03 -8.03
C GLU A 34 -31.01 23.77 -7.19
N SER A 35 -30.11 23.45 -6.26
CA SER A 35 -30.31 22.43 -5.23
C SER A 35 -31.55 22.74 -4.38
N PRO A 36 -32.14 21.75 -3.70
CA PRO A 36 -33.26 21.96 -2.77
C PRO A 36 -33.03 23.10 -1.75
N ASP A 37 -31.82 23.22 -1.20
CA ASP A 37 -31.45 24.28 -0.26
C ASP A 37 -31.02 25.60 -0.94
N GLY A 38 -30.88 25.60 -2.27
CA GLY A 38 -30.45 26.72 -3.08
C GLY A 38 -28.96 27.06 -2.97
N SER A 39 -28.15 26.21 -2.35
CA SER A 39 -26.71 26.40 -2.19
C SER A 39 -25.95 26.16 -3.50
N ILE A 40 -26.35 25.20 -4.33
CA ILE A 40 -25.74 24.88 -5.63
C ILE A 40 -26.67 25.30 -6.76
N ALA A 41 -26.13 25.92 -7.81
CA ALA A 41 -26.86 26.30 -9.01
C ALA A 41 -26.13 25.78 -10.25
N VAL A 42 -26.88 25.13 -11.15
CA VAL A 42 -26.41 24.66 -12.46
C VAL A 42 -27.15 25.41 -13.54
N THR A 43 -26.41 26.12 -14.41
CA THR A 43 -26.96 26.86 -15.54
C THR A 43 -26.52 26.23 -16.85
N VAL A 44 -27.47 25.82 -17.69
CA VAL A 44 -27.25 25.31 -19.05
C VAL A 44 -27.58 26.40 -20.06
N ASP A 45 -26.68 26.69 -21.00
CA ASP A 45 -26.84 27.68 -22.07
C ASP A 45 -26.62 27.05 -23.45
N VAL A 46 -27.59 27.22 -24.36
CA VAL A 46 -27.57 26.74 -25.75
C VAL A 46 -27.81 27.90 -26.74
N ALA A 47 -27.73 29.16 -26.30
CA ALA A 47 -28.11 30.33 -27.10
C ALA A 47 -27.26 30.49 -28.36
N ASP A 48 -25.98 30.14 -28.30
CA ASP A 48 -25.04 30.18 -29.42
C ASP A 48 -24.98 28.85 -30.22
N GLY A 49 -25.87 27.90 -29.89
CA GLY A 49 -26.01 26.61 -30.57
C GLY A 49 -25.07 25.51 -30.09
N VAL A 50 -24.03 25.81 -29.30
CA VAL A 50 -23.23 24.79 -28.61
C VAL A 50 -23.66 24.79 -27.14
N PRO A 51 -24.21 23.67 -26.61
CA PRO A 51 -24.64 23.64 -25.22
C PRO A 51 -23.45 23.71 -24.27
N THR A 52 -23.55 24.54 -23.24
CA THR A 52 -22.60 24.62 -22.12
C THR A 52 -23.33 24.51 -20.78
N TYR A 53 -22.63 24.13 -19.71
CA TYR A 53 -23.13 24.19 -18.33
C TYR A 53 -22.13 24.92 -17.41
N GLU A 54 -22.63 25.61 -16.40
CA GLU A 54 -21.87 26.30 -15.36
C GLU A 54 -22.34 25.81 -13.98
N VAL A 55 -21.43 25.68 -13.02
CA VAL A 55 -21.73 25.29 -11.63
C VAL A 55 -21.25 26.37 -10.66
N ALA A 56 -22.19 26.87 -9.86
CA ALA A 56 -21.92 27.84 -8.80
C ALA A 56 -22.43 27.34 -7.45
N ARG A 57 -21.72 27.70 -6.38
CA ARG A 57 -22.14 27.46 -4.99
C ARG A 57 -22.10 28.76 -4.19
N GLY A 58 -23.17 29.08 -3.47
CA GLY A 58 -23.26 30.31 -2.67
C GLY A 58 -23.11 31.60 -3.49
N GLY A 59 -23.29 31.53 -4.82
CA GLY A 59 -23.07 32.63 -5.76
C GLY A 59 -21.63 32.75 -6.29
N THR A 60 -20.71 31.88 -5.88
CA THR A 60 -19.35 31.75 -6.44
C THR A 60 -19.35 30.67 -7.53
N THR A 61 -18.86 30.99 -8.72
CA THR A 61 -18.69 30.02 -9.81
C THR A 61 -17.41 29.21 -9.59
N TYR A 62 -17.52 27.89 -9.56
CA TYR A 62 -16.37 26.97 -9.43
C TYR A 62 -16.09 26.24 -10.75
N VAL A 63 -17.11 26.06 -11.58
CA VAL A 63 -16.97 25.57 -12.95
C VAL A 63 -17.61 26.54 -13.91
N GLU A 64 -16.77 27.16 -14.73
CA GLU A 64 -17.12 28.09 -15.80
C GLU A 64 -17.89 27.37 -16.93
N PRO A 65 -18.53 28.11 -17.85
CA PRO A 65 -19.29 27.54 -18.97
C PRO A 65 -18.54 26.46 -19.73
N SER A 66 -18.94 25.21 -19.50
CA SER A 66 -18.27 24.00 -19.95
C SER A 66 -19.09 23.30 -21.03
N PRO A 67 -18.53 22.99 -22.21
CA PRO A 67 -19.31 22.50 -23.35
C PRO A 67 -19.78 21.05 -23.17
N LEU A 68 -20.86 20.71 -23.87
CA LEU A 68 -21.45 19.36 -23.95
C LEU A 68 -21.54 18.92 -25.42
N GLY A 69 -21.18 17.68 -25.72
CA GLY A 69 -21.34 17.16 -27.08
C GLY A 69 -20.60 15.87 -27.36
N PHE A 70 -20.77 15.36 -28.57
CA PHE A 70 -20.24 14.06 -29.01
C PHE A 70 -19.78 14.13 -30.45
N ASP A 71 -18.65 13.49 -30.76
CA ASP A 71 -18.29 13.12 -32.13
C ASP A 71 -18.59 11.63 -32.36
N PHE A 72 -19.10 11.33 -33.55
CA PHE A 72 -19.47 9.98 -33.94
C PHE A 72 -18.72 9.55 -35.20
N ARG A 73 -18.34 8.27 -35.27
CA ARG A 73 -17.65 7.71 -36.43
C ARG A 73 -18.53 7.65 -37.67
N ASN A 74 -19.81 7.40 -37.45
CA ASN A 74 -20.76 7.00 -38.48
C ASN A 74 -21.83 8.05 -38.78
N GLN A 75 -21.77 9.22 -38.15
CA GLN A 75 -22.69 10.34 -38.33
C GLN A 75 -22.03 11.67 -37.92
N ALA A 76 -22.68 12.81 -38.15
CA ALA A 76 -22.14 14.10 -37.74
C ALA A 76 -22.01 14.21 -36.21
N SER A 77 -21.19 15.14 -35.72
CA SER A 77 -21.15 15.49 -34.29
C SER A 77 -22.53 15.97 -33.80
N PHE A 78 -22.75 15.97 -32.50
CA PHE A 78 -23.96 16.51 -31.87
C PHE A 78 -23.55 17.43 -30.72
N GLY A 79 -23.76 18.74 -30.90
CA GLY A 79 -23.26 19.77 -29.97
C GLY A 79 -21.77 20.06 -30.18
N ALA A 80 -21.02 20.13 -29.07
CA ALA A 80 -19.58 20.35 -29.08
C ALA A 80 -18.82 19.23 -29.79
N SER A 81 -17.74 19.60 -30.50
CA SER A 81 -16.88 18.71 -31.29
C SER A 81 -15.41 18.98 -30.99
N SER A 82 -14.57 17.94 -31.04
CA SER A 82 -13.11 18.07 -30.87
C SER A 82 -12.39 18.49 -32.16
N ALA A 83 -13.09 18.63 -33.28
CA ALA A 83 -12.48 19.01 -34.56
C ALA A 83 -12.06 20.49 -34.58
N ALA A 84 -10.80 20.75 -34.98
CA ALA A 84 -10.28 22.10 -35.17
C ALA A 84 -11.02 22.81 -36.31
N ASP A 85 -11.86 23.79 -35.96
CA ASP A 85 -12.70 24.66 -36.80
C ASP A 85 -13.87 24.01 -37.56
N GLY A 86 -15.11 24.36 -37.16
CA GLY A 86 -16.33 24.14 -37.95
C GLY A 86 -16.94 22.74 -37.88
N GLY A 87 -16.54 21.93 -36.89
CA GLY A 87 -17.07 20.58 -36.66
C GLY A 87 -18.31 20.51 -35.77
N ALA A 88 -18.55 21.50 -34.90
CA ALA A 88 -19.72 21.51 -34.01
C ALA A 88 -21.03 21.68 -34.80
N VAL A 89 -22.05 20.89 -34.44
CA VAL A 89 -23.39 20.98 -35.02
C VAL A 89 -24.27 21.78 -34.05
N PRO A 90 -24.81 22.94 -34.47
CA PRO A 90 -25.68 23.74 -33.62
C PRO A 90 -26.92 22.97 -33.17
N LEU A 91 -27.23 23.05 -31.89
CA LEU A 91 -28.41 22.48 -31.28
C LEU A 91 -29.41 23.59 -30.92
N THR A 92 -30.67 23.21 -30.86
CA THR A 92 -31.74 24.05 -30.31
C THR A 92 -32.48 23.30 -29.20
N VAL A 93 -33.02 24.04 -28.24
CA VAL A 93 -33.85 23.47 -27.17
C VAL A 93 -35.24 23.21 -27.74
N THR A 94 -35.74 21.97 -27.61
CA THR A 94 -37.09 21.58 -28.04
C THR A 94 -38.12 21.72 -26.93
N GLY A 95 -37.68 21.73 -25.68
CA GLY A 95 -38.53 21.91 -24.50
C GLY A 95 -37.76 21.62 -23.22
N THR A 96 -38.37 21.93 -22.09
CA THR A 96 -37.79 21.65 -20.77
C THR A 96 -38.82 21.11 -19.80
N GLU A 97 -38.37 20.21 -18.93
CA GLU A 97 -39.15 19.65 -17.82
C GLU A 97 -38.38 19.79 -16.52
N ARG A 98 -39.12 20.03 -15.43
CA ARG A 98 -38.56 20.24 -14.11
C ARG A 98 -39.27 19.34 -13.12
N GLU A 99 -38.51 18.76 -12.23
CA GLU A 99 -39.01 17.89 -11.17
C GLU A 99 -38.31 18.24 -9.86
N ALA A 100 -39.02 18.09 -8.76
CA ALA A 100 -38.44 18.07 -7.42
C ALA A 100 -38.83 16.72 -6.83
N ALA A 101 -37.84 15.93 -6.41
CA ALA A 101 -38.04 14.57 -5.96
C ALA A 101 -37.11 14.26 -4.78
N THR A 102 -37.39 13.14 -4.13
CA THR A 102 -36.54 12.58 -3.09
C THR A 102 -36.13 11.20 -3.55
N GLU A 103 -34.83 10.98 -3.69
CA GLU A 103 -34.27 9.64 -3.90
C GLU A 103 -34.14 8.96 -2.54
N ARG A 104 -34.58 7.71 -2.45
CA ARG A 104 -34.46 6.89 -1.23
C ARG A 104 -33.83 5.56 -1.54
N TRP A 105 -32.96 5.11 -0.67
CA TRP A 105 -32.28 3.84 -0.77
C TRP A 105 -32.07 3.27 0.63
N GLU A 106 -32.49 2.03 0.84
CA GLU A 106 -32.14 1.19 1.99
C GLU A 106 -31.05 0.23 1.49
N PRO A 107 -29.77 0.48 1.75
CA PRO A 107 -28.69 -0.42 1.33
C PRO A 107 -28.86 -1.80 1.96
N VAL A 108 -28.53 -2.87 1.21
CA VAL A 108 -28.38 -4.20 1.81
C VAL A 108 -27.27 -4.17 2.86
N TRP A 109 -26.18 -3.47 2.53
CA TRP A 109 -25.13 -3.05 3.46
C TRP A 109 -24.50 -1.77 2.88
N GLY A 110 -23.83 -0.97 3.71
CA GLY A 110 -23.19 0.27 3.26
C GLY A 110 -22.66 1.13 4.39
N ALA A 111 -22.53 2.43 4.11
CA ALA A 111 -22.09 3.45 5.08
C ALA A 111 -23.23 3.97 5.99
N PHE A 112 -24.49 3.69 5.62
CA PHE A 112 -25.70 4.14 6.30
C PHE A 112 -26.79 3.06 6.20
N GLU A 113 -27.66 2.97 7.22
CA GLU A 113 -28.85 2.09 7.24
C GLU A 113 -29.90 2.55 6.20
N GLU A 114 -30.08 3.86 6.05
CA GLU A 114 -31.04 4.49 5.14
C GLU A 114 -30.41 5.74 4.55
N VAL A 115 -30.55 5.93 3.23
CA VAL A 115 -30.11 7.12 2.50
C VAL A 115 -31.33 7.80 1.90
N SER A 116 -31.47 9.11 2.08
CA SER A 116 -32.59 9.89 1.53
C SER A 116 -32.13 11.29 1.14
N ALA A 117 -31.99 11.57 -0.16
CA ALA A 117 -31.58 12.91 -0.61
C ALA A 117 -32.66 13.56 -1.48
N GLU A 118 -32.95 14.84 -1.22
CA GLU A 118 -33.78 15.64 -2.12
C GLU A 118 -32.93 16.12 -3.30
N TYR A 119 -33.54 16.18 -4.48
CA TYR A 119 -32.92 16.79 -5.65
C TYR A 119 -33.95 17.56 -6.48
N ASN A 120 -33.48 18.58 -7.16
CA ASN A 120 -34.20 19.21 -8.26
C ASN A 120 -33.61 18.71 -9.59
N ALA A 121 -34.48 18.29 -10.51
CA ALA A 121 -34.09 17.85 -11.83
C ALA A 121 -34.51 18.84 -12.92
N LEU A 122 -33.72 18.86 -13.97
CA LEU A 122 -33.95 19.61 -15.19
C LEU A 122 -33.66 18.70 -16.38
N HIS A 123 -34.70 18.42 -17.18
CA HIS A 123 -34.57 17.69 -18.44
C HIS A 123 -34.70 18.68 -19.60
N ILE A 124 -33.71 18.70 -20.49
CA ILE A 124 -33.65 19.64 -21.61
C ILE A 124 -33.62 18.82 -22.90
N GLY A 125 -34.66 18.95 -23.71
CA GLY A 125 -34.68 18.35 -25.04
C GLY A 125 -33.81 19.16 -25.99
N LEU A 126 -32.93 18.47 -26.72
CA LEU A 126 -31.98 19.05 -27.66
C LEU A 126 -32.15 18.42 -29.05
N THR A 127 -32.09 19.23 -30.10
CA THR A 127 -32.10 18.74 -31.48
C THR A 127 -31.15 19.50 -32.41
N ASP A 128 -30.62 18.80 -33.41
CA ASP A 128 -29.89 19.38 -34.55
C ASP A 128 -30.79 19.65 -35.79
N GLY A 129 -32.11 19.43 -35.66
CA GLY A 129 -33.12 19.71 -36.69
C GLY A 129 -33.74 21.11 -36.59
N GLU A 130 -34.61 21.47 -37.55
CA GLU A 130 -35.39 22.72 -37.46
C GLU A 130 -36.52 22.58 -36.42
N SER A 131 -36.56 23.50 -35.44
CA SER A 131 -37.59 23.57 -34.39
C SER A 131 -38.95 24.12 -34.88
N ASP A 132 -39.04 24.61 -36.13
CA ASP A 132 -40.23 25.28 -36.65
C ASP A 132 -41.32 24.27 -37.09
N GLY A 133 -42.18 23.91 -36.14
CA GLY A 133 -43.46 23.22 -36.36
C GLY A 133 -44.41 24.04 -37.25
N GLY A 134 -44.20 24.01 -38.56
CA GLY A 134 -45.07 24.61 -39.56
C GLY A 134 -46.41 23.88 -39.69
N ASN A 135 -47.42 24.34 -38.95
CA ASN A 135 -48.87 24.02 -39.07
C ASN A 135 -49.31 23.37 -40.40
N GLY A 136 -49.39 22.04 -40.42
CA GLY A 136 -50.07 21.23 -41.45
C GLY A 136 -50.80 20.06 -40.79
N PRO A 137 -52.09 19.82 -41.07
CA PRO A 137 -52.85 18.83 -40.33
C PRO A 137 -52.45 17.41 -40.77
N GLY A 138 -51.65 16.69 -39.96
CA GLY A 138 -51.39 15.28 -40.24
C GLY A 138 -50.30 14.51 -39.47
N ALA A 139 -49.44 15.12 -38.65
CA ALA A 139 -48.52 14.40 -37.78
C ALA A 139 -48.23 15.20 -36.50
N ASP A 140 -48.55 14.66 -35.33
CA ASP A 140 -48.15 15.22 -34.05
C ASP A 140 -46.64 14.96 -33.82
N GLY A 141 -45.87 16.01 -33.52
CA GLY A 141 -44.61 15.93 -32.77
C GLY A 141 -43.30 15.56 -33.49
N ALA A 142 -43.24 15.45 -34.83
CA ALA A 142 -42.00 15.05 -35.50
C ALA A 142 -40.97 16.19 -35.58
N VAL A 143 -39.86 16.08 -34.83
CA VAL A 143 -38.62 16.86 -35.01
C VAL A 143 -37.89 16.30 -36.24
N ASP A 144 -37.55 17.16 -37.22
CA ASP A 144 -36.81 16.75 -38.45
C ASP A 144 -35.29 16.78 -38.17
N GLY A 145 -34.82 15.89 -37.30
CA GLY A 145 -33.42 15.82 -36.84
C GLY A 145 -33.19 14.73 -35.80
N ARG A 146 -31.94 14.58 -35.36
CA ARG A 146 -31.61 13.76 -34.19
C ARG A 146 -32.05 14.51 -32.94
N ALA A 147 -32.54 13.77 -31.96
CA ALA A 147 -33.04 14.32 -30.70
C ALA A 147 -32.43 13.57 -29.52
N ALA A 148 -31.97 14.32 -28.52
CA ALA A 148 -31.44 13.82 -27.26
C ALA A 148 -32.02 14.62 -26.10
N THR A 149 -31.97 14.05 -24.89
CA THR A 149 -32.36 14.74 -23.66
C THR A 149 -31.13 14.86 -22.76
N LEU A 150 -30.75 16.09 -22.38
CA LEU A 150 -29.81 16.32 -21.29
C LEU A 150 -30.60 16.26 -19.97
N GLN A 151 -30.24 15.32 -19.11
CA GLN A 151 -30.80 15.20 -17.77
C GLN A 151 -29.79 15.74 -16.75
N VAL A 152 -30.23 16.67 -15.89
CA VAL A 152 -29.45 17.23 -14.78
C VAL A 152 -30.21 16.98 -13.49
N ARG A 153 -29.53 16.50 -12.45
CA ARG A 153 -30.03 16.41 -11.07
C ARG A 153 -29.09 17.18 -10.16
N VAL A 154 -29.64 18.04 -9.31
CA VAL A 154 -28.87 18.85 -8.35
C VAL A 154 -29.35 18.54 -6.94
N PHE A 155 -28.44 18.02 -6.14
CA PHE A 155 -28.56 17.71 -4.72
C PHE A 155 -27.90 18.83 -3.91
N ASP A 156 -28.06 18.83 -2.59
CA ASP A 156 -27.43 19.84 -1.71
C ASP A 156 -25.90 19.65 -1.59
N ASP A 157 -25.38 18.46 -1.94
CA ASP A 157 -23.97 18.08 -1.86
C ASP A 157 -23.31 17.86 -3.23
N GLY A 158 -24.02 18.09 -4.34
CA GLY A 158 -23.47 17.95 -5.68
C GLY A 158 -24.49 17.86 -6.81
N LEU A 159 -24.03 17.44 -7.98
CA LEU A 159 -24.86 17.27 -9.18
C LEU A 159 -24.47 16.04 -10.00
N GLY A 160 -25.42 15.58 -10.81
CA GLY A 160 -25.21 14.62 -11.88
C GLY A 160 -25.77 15.13 -13.20
N LEU A 161 -25.03 14.94 -14.29
CA LEU A 161 -25.51 15.19 -15.66
C LEU A 161 -25.33 13.95 -16.55
N ARG A 162 -26.32 13.64 -17.41
CA ARG A 162 -26.19 12.60 -18.44
C ARG A 162 -26.97 12.95 -19.70
N VAL A 163 -26.61 12.33 -20.82
CA VAL A 163 -27.32 12.52 -22.10
C VAL A 163 -27.99 11.22 -22.51
N VAL A 164 -29.28 11.31 -22.83
CA VAL A 164 -30.07 10.22 -23.41
C VAL A 164 -30.22 10.44 -24.91
N LEU A 165 -29.63 9.57 -25.72
CA LEU A 165 -29.68 9.57 -27.18
C LEU A 165 -30.94 8.84 -27.65
N GLY A 166 -31.82 9.53 -28.39
CA GLY A 166 -33.05 8.93 -28.91
C GLY A 166 -32.86 8.01 -30.12
N GLU A 167 -33.92 7.30 -30.51
CA GLU A 167 -33.91 6.39 -31.68
C GLU A 167 -33.52 7.08 -33.01
N GLY A 168 -33.66 8.40 -33.10
CA GLY A 168 -33.27 9.18 -34.28
C GLY A 168 -31.79 9.02 -34.66
N PHE A 169 -30.91 8.75 -33.70
CA PHE A 169 -29.51 8.44 -33.97
C PHE A 169 -29.35 7.11 -34.73
N ALA A 170 -30.24 6.12 -34.52
CA ALA A 170 -30.23 4.83 -35.22
C ALA A 170 -30.76 4.95 -36.66
N SER A 171 -31.74 5.84 -36.87
CA SER A 171 -32.31 6.04 -38.20
C SER A 171 -31.30 6.62 -39.21
N ASN A 172 -30.21 7.22 -38.71
CA ASN A 172 -29.11 7.75 -39.48
C ASN A 172 -27.92 6.78 -39.59
N ALA A 173 -27.81 5.77 -38.72
CA ALA A 173 -26.82 4.69 -38.76
C ALA A 173 -27.25 3.49 -37.87
N GLU A 174 -26.91 2.23 -38.22
CA GLU A 174 -27.41 1.02 -37.50
C GLU A 174 -27.19 1.01 -35.96
N ARG A 175 -26.16 1.70 -35.45
CA ARG A 175 -25.85 1.95 -34.03
C ARG A 175 -25.29 3.36 -33.89
N ALA A 176 -25.25 3.95 -32.70
CA ALA A 176 -24.45 5.16 -32.45
C ALA A 176 -23.01 4.74 -32.08
N VAL A 177 -22.02 5.12 -32.88
CA VAL A 177 -20.60 4.79 -32.63
C VAL A 177 -19.85 6.04 -32.22
N VAL A 178 -19.59 6.19 -30.92
CA VAL A 178 -18.94 7.35 -30.30
C VAL A 178 -17.43 7.31 -30.58
N GLU A 179 -16.89 8.40 -31.09
CA GLU A 179 -15.43 8.63 -31.23
C GLU A 179 -14.88 9.50 -30.10
N SER A 180 -15.68 10.44 -29.61
CA SER A 180 -15.35 11.26 -28.45
C SER A 180 -16.62 11.73 -27.74
N GLU A 181 -16.50 11.88 -26.43
CA GLU A 181 -17.42 12.67 -25.63
C GLU A 181 -16.70 13.98 -25.27
N ASN A 182 -17.28 15.11 -25.64
CA ASN A 182 -16.68 16.44 -25.52
C ASN A 182 -17.18 17.22 -24.29
N THR A 183 -17.81 16.52 -23.34
CA THR A 183 -18.23 17.06 -22.04
C THR A 183 -17.03 17.67 -21.31
N GLY A 184 -17.09 18.98 -21.05
CA GLY A 184 -16.03 19.73 -20.40
C GLY A 184 -16.19 19.90 -18.89
N VAL A 185 -15.09 20.26 -18.23
CA VAL A 185 -15.05 20.81 -16.88
C VAL A 185 -14.02 21.94 -16.87
N ALA A 186 -14.47 23.18 -16.98
CA ALA A 186 -13.63 24.37 -16.92
C ALA A 186 -13.58 24.89 -15.49
N PHE A 187 -12.59 24.47 -14.70
CA PHE A 187 -12.44 24.96 -13.33
C PHE A 187 -12.15 26.47 -13.35
N ALA A 188 -12.83 27.21 -12.46
CA ALA A 188 -12.74 28.67 -12.39
C ALA A 188 -11.40 29.16 -11.82
N GLY A 189 -10.65 28.28 -11.15
CA GLY A 189 -9.34 28.55 -10.59
C GLY A 189 -8.37 27.39 -10.84
N ASP A 190 -7.09 27.67 -10.56
CA ASP A 190 -6.02 26.68 -10.55
C ASP A 190 -5.89 26.10 -9.15
N TYR A 191 -6.85 25.22 -8.82
CA TYR A 191 -7.01 24.61 -7.52
C TYR A 191 -5.96 23.53 -7.26
N ASP A 192 -5.60 23.32 -5.99
CA ASP A 192 -4.78 22.17 -5.59
C ASP A 192 -5.60 20.88 -5.79
N ALA A 193 -4.99 19.86 -6.37
CA ALA A 193 -5.66 18.67 -6.86
C ALA A 193 -4.92 17.39 -6.43
N TRP A 194 -5.68 16.38 -5.99
CA TRP A 194 -5.20 15.02 -5.75
C TRP A 194 -5.64 14.12 -6.89
N TRP A 195 -4.67 13.57 -7.62
CA TRP A 195 -4.94 12.85 -8.86
C TRP A 195 -3.93 11.74 -9.15
N ILE A 196 -4.35 10.77 -9.96
CA ILE A 196 -3.47 9.78 -10.59
C ILE A 196 -3.59 9.89 -12.10
N ARG A 197 -2.52 9.55 -12.82
CA ARG A 197 -2.52 9.61 -14.28
C ARG A 197 -3.56 8.64 -14.85
N ASN A 198 -4.19 9.01 -15.96
CA ASN A 198 -5.22 8.21 -16.62
C ASN A 198 -4.71 6.95 -17.34
N GLU A 199 -3.85 6.15 -16.71
CA GLU A 199 -3.32 4.90 -17.25
C GLU A 199 -4.40 3.81 -17.36
N VAL A 200 -4.44 3.08 -18.47
CA VAL A 200 -5.53 2.12 -18.78
C VAL A 200 -5.06 0.66 -18.77
N THR A 201 -3.77 0.46 -18.54
CA THR A 201 -3.01 -0.78 -18.33
C THR A 201 -1.97 -0.48 -17.24
N ASN A 202 -1.24 -1.47 -16.70
CA ASN A 202 -0.21 -1.27 -15.65
C ASN A 202 0.61 0.03 -15.85
N PRO A 203 0.65 0.97 -14.88
CA PRO A 203 0.16 0.89 -13.49
C PRO A 203 -1.34 1.18 -13.26
N ARG A 204 -2.16 1.34 -14.31
CA ARG A 204 -3.64 1.43 -14.24
C ARG A 204 -4.14 2.33 -13.11
N PHE A 205 -4.82 1.79 -12.09
CA PHE A 205 -5.25 2.53 -10.91
C PHE A 205 -4.29 2.41 -9.71
N GLU A 206 -3.31 1.51 -9.76
CA GLU A 206 -2.32 1.26 -8.70
C GLU A 206 -1.16 2.27 -8.78
N GLN A 207 -1.47 3.52 -8.52
CA GLN A 207 -0.54 4.64 -8.56
C GLN A 207 -0.56 5.41 -7.24
N GLU A 208 0.55 6.07 -6.92
CA GLU A 208 0.55 7.13 -5.91
C GLU A 208 -0.24 8.33 -6.40
N TYR A 209 -0.95 8.97 -5.48
CA TYR A 209 -1.62 10.23 -5.76
C TYR A 209 -0.61 11.36 -5.80
N ALA A 210 -0.64 12.16 -6.86
CA ALA A 210 0.07 13.42 -6.92
C ALA A 210 -0.81 14.52 -6.31
N GLU A 211 -0.19 15.41 -5.55
CA GLU A 211 -0.77 16.67 -5.10
C GLU A 211 -0.11 17.82 -5.87
N THR A 212 -0.85 18.44 -6.78
CA THR A 212 -0.36 19.56 -7.60
C THR A 212 -1.50 20.53 -7.91
N PRO A 213 -1.21 21.78 -8.30
CA PRO A 213 -2.20 22.61 -8.98
C PRO A 213 -2.74 21.91 -10.23
N LEU A 214 -4.02 22.17 -10.58
CA LEU A 214 -4.67 21.62 -11.78
C LEU A 214 -3.87 21.88 -13.07
N SER A 215 -3.22 23.03 -13.19
CA SER A 215 -2.45 23.42 -14.37
C SER A 215 -1.21 22.56 -14.60
N GLU A 216 -0.73 21.84 -13.57
CA GLU A 216 0.42 20.94 -13.66
C GLU A 216 0.03 19.52 -14.07
N ILE A 217 -1.27 19.19 -14.12
CA ILE A 217 -1.74 17.93 -14.70
C ILE A 217 -1.36 17.90 -16.19
N PRO A 218 -0.57 16.91 -16.65
CA PRO A 218 -0.01 16.92 -17.99
C PRO A 218 -1.09 16.74 -19.06
N GLY A 219 -1.07 17.63 -20.06
CA GLY A 219 -1.89 17.55 -21.26
C GLY A 219 -1.27 16.70 -22.38
N GLY A 220 -1.83 16.84 -23.58
CA GLY A 220 -1.32 16.20 -24.80
C GLY A 220 -1.95 14.85 -25.09
N THR A 221 -1.32 14.06 -25.97
CA THR A 221 -1.80 12.75 -26.43
C THR A 221 -0.70 11.70 -26.26
N ARG A 222 -1.09 10.51 -25.82
CA ARG A 222 -0.21 9.34 -25.67
C ARG A 222 -0.85 8.11 -26.30
N GLU A 223 -0.01 7.13 -26.63
CA GLU A 223 -0.45 5.82 -27.11
C GLU A 223 -0.71 4.88 -25.93
N THR A 224 -1.81 4.12 -26.00
CA THR A 224 -2.18 3.11 -24.99
C THR A 224 -1.74 1.71 -25.40
N ARG A 225 -1.47 0.84 -24.43
CA ARG A 225 -1.29 -0.60 -24.66
C ARG A 225 -2.64 -1.32 -24.67
N PRO A 226 -2.76 -2.50 -25.31
CA PRO A 226 -1.74 -3.17 -26.13
C PRO A 226 -1.67 -2.65 -27.58
N THR A 227 -2.63 -1.84 -28.02
CA THR A 227 -2.89 -1.60 -29.45
C THR A 227 -2.18 -0.39 -30.04
N GLY A 228 -1.55 0.45 -29.22
CA GLY A 228 -1.04 1.76 -29.65
C GLY A 228 -2.20 2.64 -30.11
N THR A 229 -3.27 2.70 -29.31
CA THR A 229 -4.43 3.54 -29.62
C THR A 229 -4.30 4.88 -28.88
N PRO A 230 -4.46 6.03 -29.56
CA PRO A 230 -4.30 7.33 -28.92
C PRO A 230 -5.36 7.62 -27.84
N ILE A 231 -4.91 8.21 -26.73
CA ILE A 231 -5.74 8.83 -25.69
C ILE A 231 -5.12 10.15 -25.28
N ARG A 232 -5.93 11.13 -24.86
CA ARG A 232 -5.39 12.34 -24.24
C ARG A 232 -4.78 12.00 -22.88
N THR A 233 -3.63 12.57 -22.56
CA THR A 233 -3.03 12.48 -21.23
C THR A 233 -3.85 13.33 -20.26
N GLY A 234 -4.03 12.83 -19.03
CA GLY A 234 -4.70 13.55 -17.96
C GLY A 234 -4.82 12.71 -16.70
N ALA A 235 -5.88 12.94 -15.94
CA ALA A 235 -6.16 12.30 -14.67
C ALA A 235 -7.31 11.29 -14.75
N HIS A 236 -7.22 10.22 -13.96
CA HIS A 236 -8.39 9.40 -13.63
C HIS A 236 -9.37 10.18 -12.74
N THR A 237 -10.55 9.60 -12.57
CA THR A 237 -11.54 10.08 -11.60
C THR A 237 -11.74 9.02 -10.51
N PRO A 238 -12.08 9.37 -9.26
CA PRO A 238 -12.40 10.73 -8.79
C PRO A 238 -11.20 11.67 -8.79
N LEU A 239 -11.35 12.83 -9.45
CA LEU A 239 -10.38 13.93 -9.40
C LEU A 239 -10.89 14.90 -8.35
N THR A 240 -10.15 15.03 -7.25
CA THR A 240 -10.55 15.85 -6.10
C THR A 240 -9.70 17.10 -6.02
N VAL A 241 -10.34 18.24 -5.73
CA VAL A 241 -9.68 19.55 -5.64
C VAL A 241 -10.10 20.33 -4.40
N ASP A 242 -9.19 21.12 -3.86
CA ASP A 242 -9.44 22.13 -2.83
C ASP A 242 -9.48 23.53 -3.47
N ALA A 243 -10.65 24.17 -3.44
CA ALA A 243 -10.86 25.53 -3.94
C ALA A 243 -10.71 26.60 -2.84
N GLY A 244 -10.24 26.23 -1.65
CA GLY A 244 -10.00 27.07 -0.47
C GLY A 244 -11.24 27.27 0.41
N ASP A 245 -12.41 27.51 -0.19
CA ASP A 245 -13.69 27.66 0.53
C ASP A 245 -14.73 26.57 0.17
N ALA A 246 -14.36 25.66 -0.71
CA ALA A 246 -15.13 24.48 -1.10
C ALA A 246 -14.20 23.37 -1.59
N TYR A 247 -14.68 22.13 -1.50
CA TYR A 247 -14.04 20.95 -2.04
C TYR A 247 -14.90 20.36 -3.13
N LEU A 248 -14.28 19.99 -4.25
CA LEU A 248 -14.97 19.39 -5.38
C LEU A 248 -14.37 18.03 -5.71
N SER A 249 -15.20 17.07 -6.09
CA SER A 249 -14.73 15.81 -6.68
C SER A 249 -15.51 15.48 -7.94
N VAL A 250 -14.80 15.32 -9.06
CA VAL A 250 -15.39 15.01 -10.37
C VAL A 250 -15.23 13.53 -10.67
N HIS A 251 -16.35 12.87 -10.96
CA HIS A 251 -16.42 11.43 -11.18
C HIS A 251 -17.55 11.04 -12.15
N GLU A 252 -17.91 9.76 -12.19
CA GLU A 252 -19.05 9.25 -12.93
C GLU A 252 -19.85 8.24 -12.09
N ALA A 253 -21.12 8.03 -12.43
CA ALA A 253 -21.97 7.06 -11.78
C ALA A 253 -22.77 6.23 -12.81
N ASN A 254 -23.09 4.99 -12.45
CA ASN A 254 -23.86 4.05 -13.26
C ASN A 254 -23.20 3.71 -14.61
N LEU A 255 -21.90 3.37 -14.59
CA LEU A 255 -21.13 2.95 -15.76
C LEU A 255 -21.57 1.57 -16.23
N ASP A 256 -22.34 1.54 -17.31
CA ASP A 256 -22.91 0.32 -17.89
C ASP A 256 -23.06 0.47 -19.40
N ASP A 257 -22.58 -0.53 -20.16
CA ASP A 257 -22.47 -0.53 -21.63
C ASP A 257 -21.83 0.73 -22.24
N TYR A 258 -20.79 1.24 -21.58
CA TYR A 258 -20.05 2.43 -22.00
C TYR A 258 -18.58 2.34 -21.58
N ALA A 259 -17.69 3.12 -22.20
CA ALA A 259 -16.29 3.19 -21.80
C ALA A 259 -16.11 4.07 -20.57
N ALA A 260 -15.12 3.74 -19.72
CA ALA A 260 -14.79 4.55 -18.56
C ALA A 260 -14.35 5.96 -18.96
N ALA A 261 -14.77 6.95 -18.17
CA ALA A 261 -14.39 8.35 -18.33
C ALA A 261 -13.16 8.70 -17.51
N THR A 262 -12.25 9.47 -18.10
CA THR A 262 -11.16 10.17 -17.42
C THR A 262 -11.26 11.66 -17.74
N LEU A 263 -10.43 12.50 -17.13
CA LEU A 263 -10.36 13.93 -17.44
C LEU A 263 -9.00 14.27 -18.04
N ALA A 264 -8.99 15.05 -19.10
CA ALA A 264 -7.76 15.51 -19.72
C ALA A 264 -7.81 17.03 -19.95
N PRO A 265 -6.72 17.78 -19.67
CA PRO A 265 -6.62 19.19 -20.05
C PRO A 265 -6.92 19.35 -21.55
N ARG A 266 -7.62 20.41 -21.92
CA ARG A 266 -7.95 20.75 -23.32
C ARG A 266 -6.75 21.24 -24.10
N ASP A 267 -5.85 21.94 -23.44
CA ASP A 267 -4.57 22.38 -23.99
C ASP A 267 -3.52 21.27 -23.84
N ASP A 268 -2.63 21.17 -24.83
CA ASP A 268 -1.60 20.12 -24.84
C ASP A 268 -0.51 20.37 -23.78
N ASP A 269 -0.38 21.61 -23.31
CA ASP A 269 0.60 22.04 -22.30
C ASP A 269 0.05 21.99 -20.86
N GLY A 270 -1.17 21.48 -20.64
CA GLY A 270 -1.87 21.53 -19.34
C GLY A 270 -2.81 22.74 -19.19
N GLY A 271 -3.49 22.87 -18.05
CA GLY A 271 -4.39 23.99 -17.76
C GLY A 271 -5.62 23.62 -16.92
N THR A 272 -6.49 24.59 -16.63
CA THR A 272 -7.67 24.40 -15.76
C THR A 272 -8.94 24.01 -16.52
N GLU A 273 -8.89 23.95 -17.85
CA GLU A 273 -10.00 23.51 -18.69
C GLU A 273 -9.83 22.05 -19.11
N PHE A 274 -10.69 21.17 -18.58
CA PHE A 274 -10.66 19.74 -18.85
C PHE A 274 -11.78 19.32 -19.80
N ALA A 275 -11.57 18.18 -20.45
CA ALA A 275 -12.56 17.45 -21.23
C ALA A 275 -12.59 15.98 -20.81
N THR A 276 -13.76 15.36 -20.95
CA THR A 276 -13.92 13.92 -20.78
C THR A 276 -13.10 13.18 -21.82
N ALA A 277 -12.22 12.30 -21.38
CA ALA A 277 -11.44 11.42 -22.23
C ALA A 277 -11.88 9.97 -21.97
N LEU A 278 -12.67 9.41 -22.89
CA LEU A 278 -13.11 8.01 -22.79
C LEU A 278 -11.97 7.06 -23.18
N THR A 279 -11.89 5.93 -22.49
CA THR A 279 -10.91 4.89 -22.76
C THR A 279 -11.23 4.17 -24.09
N PRO A 280 -10.27 4.08 -25.04
CA PRO A 280 -10.55 3.58 -26.38
C PRO A 280 -10.73 2.06 -26.47
N LEU A 281 -11.53 1.62 -27.44
CA LEU A 281 -11.44 0.29 -28.06
C LEU A 281 -10.23 0.21 -29.02
N PRO A 282 -9.79 -0.99 -29.42
CA PRO A 282 -8.64 -1.19 -30.30
C PRO A 282 -8.68 -0.40 -31.61
N ASP A 283 -9.88 -0.20 -32.15
CA ASP A 283 -10.08 0.53 -33.40
C ASP A 283 -10.19 2.06 -33.23
N GLY A 284 -10.01 2.57 -32.00
CA GLY A 284 -10.10 3.98 -31.63
C GLY A 284 -11.49 4.50 -31.29
N THR A 285 -12.57 3.72 -31.50
CA THR A 285 -13.90 4.10 -30.99
C THR A 285 -13.93 4.05 -29.47
N LYS A 286 -14.92 4.70 -28.87
CA LYS A 286 -15.09 4.74 -27.41
C LYS A 286 -16.28 3.91 -26.95
N ALA A 287 -17.40 3.99 -27.66
CA ALA A 287 -18.57 3.19 -27.37
C ALA A 287 -19.38 2.91 -28.65
N SER A 288 -20.05 1.77 -28.70
CA SER A 288 -20.97 1.37 -29.76
C SER A 288 -22.32 0.99 -29.17
N LEU A 289 -23.35 1.82 -29.37
CA LEU A 289 -24.58 1.79 -28.59
C LEU A 289 -25.79 1.37 -29.42
N GLU A 290 -26.61 0.47 -28.85
CA GLU A 290 -27.99 0.28 -29.29
C GLU A 290 -28.86 1.41 -28.76
N LEU A 291 -29.87 1.82 -29.53
CA LEU A 291 -30.66 3.01 -29.21
C LEU A 291 -32.12 2.65 -28.89
N PRO A 292 -32.77 3.37 -27.96
CA PRO A 292 -32.24 4.52 -27.21
C PRO A 292 -31.12 4.14 -26.22
N ALA A 293 -30.17 5.05 -26.00
CA ALA A 293 -28.99 4.84 -25.14
C ALA A 293 -28.84 6.01 -24.16
N ALA A 294 -28.30 5.75 -22.98
CA ALA A 294 -27.93 6.78 -22.01
C ALA A 294 -26.42 6.71 -21.74
N THR A 295 -25.77 7.86 -21.63
CA THR A 295 -24.43 7.89 -21.04
C THR A 295 -24.51 7.55 -19.55
N PRO A 296 -23.42 7.10 -18.92
CA PRO A 296 -23.29 7.17 -17.47
C PRO A 296 -23.46 8.62 -17.02
N TRP A 297 -23.81 8.81 -15.74
CA TRP A 297 -23.84 10.14 -15.13
C TRP A 297 -22.42 10.66 -14.97
N ARG A 298 -22.22 11.95 -15.22
CA ARG A 298 -20.99 12.68 -14.89
C ARG A 298 -21.32 13.46 -13.64
N THR A 299 -20.56 13.23 -12.59
CA THR A 299 -20.89 13.67 -11.24
C THR A 299 -19.90 14.70 -10.75
N MET A 300 -20.38 15.62 -9.93
CA MET A 300 -19.55 16.59 -9.24
C MET A 300 -20.09 16.75 -7.83
N GLN A 301 -19.35 16.27 -6.84
CA GLN A 301 -19.58 16.63 -5.45
C GLN A 301 -19.07 18.05 -5.23
N VAL A 302 -19.79 18.86 -4.45
CA VAL A 302 -19.40 20.24 -4.11
C VAL A 302 -19.79 20.52 -2.66
N VAL A 303 -18.81 20.52 -1.76
CA VAL A 303 -19.03 20.56 -0.29
C VAL A 303 -18.15 21.62 0.40
N GLU A 304 -18.47 21.99 1.64
CA GLU A 304 -17.73 23.03 2.40
C GLU A 304 -16.51 22.53 3.15
N ARG A 305 -16.48 21.23 3.48
CA ARG A 305 -15.42 20.60 4.24
C ARG A 305 -15.04 19.27 3.59
N PRO A 306 -13.78 18.82 3.68
CA PRO A 306 -13.33 17.64 2.97
C PRO A 306 -14.08 16.37 3.43
N GLY A 307 -14.39 16.25 4.73
CA GLY A 307 -15.22 15.17 5.25
C GLY A 307 -16.63 15.06 4.65
N GLY A 308 -17.17 16.15 4.08
CA GLY A 308 -18.44 16.12 3.36
C GLY A 308 -18.40 15.30 2.06
N LEU A 309 -17.23 15.14 1.46
CA LEU A 309 -17.04 14.28 0.28
C LEU A 309 -17.30 12.81 0.63
N ILE A 310 -16.76 12.36 1.77
CA ILE A 310 -16.88 10.98 2.25
C ILE A 310 -18.32 10.65 2.68
N GLU A 311 -19.01 11.60 3.31
CA GLU A 311 -20.39 11.42 3.80
C GLU A 311 -21.44 11.45 2.69
N SER A 312 -21.12 12.09 1.55
CA SER A 312 -22.02 12.18 0.40
C SER A 312 -22.34 10.79 -0.17
N GLN A 313 -23.60 10.60 -0.60
CA GLN A 313 -24.07 9.38 -1.26
C GLN A 313 -24.46 9.64 -2.72
N LEU A 314 -23.95 10.71 -3.33
CA LEU A 314 -24.29 11.14 -4.69
C LEU A 314 -24.10 10.04 -5.74
N VAL A 315 -22.96 9.34 -5.71
CA VAL A 315 -22.61 8.30 -6.69
C VAL A 315 -23.63 7.15 -6.69
N PRO A 316 -23.88 6.43 -5.58
CA PRO A 316 -24.89 5.37 -5.58
C PRO A 316 -26.32 5.89 -5.82
N LEU A 317 -26.70 7.10 -5.38
CA LEU A 317 -28.03 7.65 -5.62
C LEU A 317 -28.33 7.93 -7.11
N LEU A 318 -27.31 8.02 -7.95
CA LEU A 318 -27.44 8.15 -9.40
C LEU A 318 -27.40 6.79 -10.14
N SER A 319 -27.07 5.71 -9.45
CA SER A 319 -27.12 4.34 -9.97
C SER A 319 -28.53 3.75 -9.94
N ASP A 320 -28.75 2.75 -10.79
CA ASP A 320 -30.04 2.06 -10.86
C ASP A 320 -30.33 1.33 -9.54
N PRO A 321 -31.61 1.17 -9.15
CA PRO A 321 -31.98 0.40 -7.97
C PRO A 321 -31.57 -1.08 -8.12
N LEU A 322 -31.70 -1.84 -7.03
CA LEU A 322 -31.41 -3.27 -6.97
C LEU A 322 -31.96 -4.02 -8.19
N ASP A 323 -31.10 -4.77 -8.89
CA ASP A 323 -31.55 -5.69 -9.93
C ASP A 323 -32.01 -7.01 -9.32
N GLU A 324 -33.28 -7.03 -8.94
CA GLU A 324 -33.97 -8.21 -8.43
C GLU A 324 -33.90 -9.44 -9.37
N SER A 325 -33.69 -9.22 -10.68
CA SER A 325 -33.63 -10.31 -11.67
C SER A 325 -32.29 -11.04 -11.69
N ALA A 326 -31.24 -10.44 -11.15
CA ALA A 326 -29.92 -11.05 -11.03
C ALA A 326 -29.79 -11.96 -9.79
N LEU A 327 -30.74 -11.88 -8.86
CA LEU A 327 -30.67 -12.61 -7.59
C LEU A 327 -31.41 -13.96 -7.65
N PRO A 328 -30.96 -14.96 -6.88
CA PRO A 328 -31.77 -16.15 -6.61
C PRO A 328 -33.06 -15.76 -5.89
N THR A 329 -34.03 -16.69 -5.86
CA THR A 329 -35.30 -16.46 -5.17
C THR A 329 -35.50 -17.40 -3.99
N ALA A 330 -35.92 -16.83 -2.85
CA ALA A 330 -36.33 -17.55 -1.66
C ALA A 330 -37.83 -17.31 -1.41
N GLY A 331 -38.63 -18.39 -1.40
CA GLY A 331 -40.08 -18.26 -1.25
C GLY A 331 -40.82 -17.55 -2.39
N GLY A 332 -40.13 -17.27 -3.51
CA GLY A 332 -40.67 -16.59 -4.69
C GLY A 332 -40.37 -15.10 -4.77
N GLU A 333 -39.61 -14.55 -3.82
CA GLU A 333 -39.10 -13.18 -3.81
C GLU A 333 -37.57 -13.19 -3.98
N PRO A 334 -36.94 -12.10 -4.46
CA PRO A 334 -35.47 -11.97 -4.50
C PRO A 334 -34.85 -12.19 -3.12
N ASP A 335 -33.76 -12.96 -3.08
CA ASP A 335 -33.06 -13.33 -1.86
C ASP A 335 -31.76 -12.53 -1.72
N THR A 336 -31.72 -11.63 -0.72
CA THR A 336 -30.54 -10.86 -0.34
C THR A 336 -29.96 -11.30 1.00
N ASP A 337 -30.57 -12.27 1.69
CA ASP A 337 -30.18 -12.67 3.05
C ASP A 337 -28.79 -13.32 3.10
N TRP A 338 -28.28 -13.79 1.96
CA TRP A 338 -26.93 -14.34 1.82
C TRP A 338 -25.84 -13.27 1.63
N ILE A 339 -26.23 -12.03 1.34
CA ILE A 339 -25.31 -10.91 1.06
C ILE A 339 -24.96 -10.24 2.40
N GLU A 340 -24.05 -10.86 3.12
CA GLU A 340 -23.59 -10.36 4.42
C GLU A 340 -22.11 -9.93 4.33
N PRO A 341 -21.74 -8.72 4.80
CA PRO A 341 -20.35 -8.34 4.91
C PRO A 341 -19.56 -9.28 5.81
N ARG A 342 -18.30 -9.57 5.47
CA ARG A 342 -17.47 -10.57 6.17
C ARG A 342 -16.06 -10.08 6.43
N LYS A 343 -15.46 -10.55 7.52
CA LYS A 343 -14.03 -10.47 7.77
C LYS A 343 -13.36 -11.75 7.30
N TYR A 344 -12.16 -11.64 6.75
CA TYR A 344 -11.40 -12.80 6.30
C TYR A 344 -9.90 -12.67 6.57
N VAL A 345 -9.22 -13.80 6.73
CA VAL A 345 -7.75 -13.91 6.65
C VAL A 345 -7.37 -14.66 5.37
N GLY A 346 -6.10 -14.77 5.00
CA GLY A 346 -5.77 -15.48 3.76
C GLY A 346 -4.39 -16.08 3.67
N ILE A 347 -4.32 -17.24 3.01
CA ILE A 347 -3.10 -17.73 2.37
C ILE A 347 -2.90 -16.82 1.14
N TRP A 348 -2.26 -15.69 1.38
CA TRP A 348 -2.06 -14.60 0.44
C TRP A 348 -0.72 -13.90 0.70
N TRP A 349 -0.58 -13.31 1.89
CA TRP A 349 0.60 -12.53 2.27
C TRP A 349 1.90 -13.34 2.23
N THR A 350 1.81 -14.64 2.54
CA THR A 350 2.96 -15.54 2.41
C THR A 350 3.48 -15.72 0.98
N MET A 351 2.69 -15.41 -0.05
CA MET A 351 3.15 -15.37 -1.46
C MET A 351 3.50 -13.95 -1.92
N ILE A 352 2.76 -12.94 -1.43
CA ILE A 352 2.99 -11.54 -1.80
C ILE A 352 4.31 -11.02 -1.24
N ALA A 353 4.51 -11.24 0.06
CA ALA A 353 5.63 -10.71 0.82
C ALA A 353 6.55 -11.82 1.34
N GLY A 354 6.08 -13.06 1.48
CA GLY A 354 6.92 -14.21 1.85
C GLY A 354 7.55 -14.93 0.64
N SER A 355 8.22 -16.04 0.91
CA SER A 355 8.92 -16.88 -0.08
C SER A 355 8.07 -18.02 -0.66
N ALA A 356 6.74 -18.03 -0.44
CA ALA A 356 5.87 -19.06 -0.98
C ALA A 356 5.47 -18.78 -2.44
N ASN A 357 5.14 -19.85 -3.17
CA ASN A 357 4.77 -19.81 -4.58
C ASN A 357 3.28 -20.09 -4.74
N TRP A 358 2.63 -19.46 -5.72
CA TRP A 358 1.28 -19.82 -6.16
C TRP A 358 1.24 -21.13 -6.95
N GLU A 359 2.27 -21.44 -7.73
CA GLU A 359 2.33 -22.68 -8.52
C GLU A 359 2.75 -23.86 -7.63
N TYR A 360 2.02 -24.97 -7.70
CA TYR A 360 2.53 -26.25 -7.22
C TYR A 360 3.46 -26.90 -8.26
N ARG A 361 4.60 -27.42 -7.79
CA ARG A 361 5.50 -28.24 -8.62
C ARG A 361 5.99 -29.47 -7.88
N THR A 362 6.04 -30.59 -8.58
CA THR A 362 6.63 -31.83 -8.04
C THR A 362 8.15 -31.69 -7.87
N ASP A 363 8.73 -32.38 -6.88
CA ASP A 363 10.19 -32.47 -6.66
C ASP A 363 10.97 -32.80 -7.95
N GLU A 364 10.47 -33.73 -8.76
CA GLU A 364 11.09 -34.12 -10.03
C GLU A 364 11.16 -32.94 -11.01
N ALA A 365 10.12 -32.11 -11.06
CA ALA A 365 10.04 -30.95 -11.94
C ALA A 365 10.93 -29.79 -11.48
N ILE A 366 11.05 -29.59 -10.17
CA ILE A 366 11.94 -28.58 -9.56
C ILE A 366 13.39 -28.98 -9.82
N ALA A 367 13.77 -30.22 -9.49
CA ALA A 367 15.11 -30.74 -9.71
C ALA A 367 15.50 -30.76 -11.20
N ALA A 368 14.57 -31.11 -12.10
CA ALA A 368 14.82 -31.06 -13.55
C ALA A 368 15.07 -29.62 -14.07
N GLY A 369 14.50 -28.61 -13.40
CA GLY A 369 14.76 -27.20 -13.63
C GLY A 369 16.04 -26.67 -12.97
N GLY A 370 16.75 -27.51 -12.21
CA GLY A 370 17.95 -27.12 -11.45
C GLY A 370 17.65 -26.43 -10.12
N GLY A 371 16.39 -26.38 -9.69
CA GLY A 371 15.99 -25.84 -8.38
C GLY A 371 16.18 -26.86 -7.25
N ASN A 372 16.13 -26.38 -6.01
CA ASN A 372 16.15 -27.21 -4.80
C ASN A 372 14.71 -27.52 -4.36
N PRO A 373 14.23 -28.78 -4.42
CA PRO A 373 12.88 -29.13 -3.96
C PRO A 373 12.61 -28.76 -2.51
N ALA A 374 13.63 -28.79 -1.64
CA ALA A 374 13.51 -28.45 -0.23
C ALA A 374 13.25 -26.95 0.02
N ALA A 375 13.62 -26.08 -0.92
CA ALA A 375 13.41 -24.64 -0.82
C ALA A 375 12.18 -24.15 -1.62
N TYR A 376 11.41 -25.06 -2.21
CA TYR A 376 10.22 -24.72 -2.98
C TYR A 376 8.97 -24.90 -2.13
N THR A 377 8.41 -23.80 -1.66
CA THR A 377 7.20 -23.79 -0.83
C THR A 377 6.00 -23.42 -1.69
N HIS A 378 5.05 -24.33 -1.85
CA HIS A 378 3.72 -24.01 -2.37
C HIS A 378 2.83 -23.43 -1.25
N GLY A 379 2.19 -22.29 -1.52
CA GLY A 379 1.36 -21.55 -0.57
C GLY A 379 0.06 -22.28 -0.22
N ALA A 380 -0.73 -22.68 -1.23
CA ALA A 380 -2.01 -23.34 -1.02
C ALA A 380 -1.83 -24.83 -0.66
N ARG A 381 -1.87 -25.15 0.63
CA ARG A 381 -1.85 -26.54 1.11
C ARG A 381 -3.02 -26.83 2.03
N THR A 382 -3.57 -28.04 1.94
CA THR A 382 -4.73 -28.49 2.75
C THR A 382 -4.48 -28.31 4.25
N GLU A 383 -3.30 -28.68 4.75
CA GLU A 383 -2.95 -28.56 6.16
C GLU A 383 -2.84 -27.10 6.61
N ARG A 384 -2.29 -26.22 5.75
CA ARG A 384 -2.21 -24.79 6.03
C ARG A 384 -3.58 -24.14 6.09
N MET A 385 -4.45 -24.48 5.15
CA MET A 385 -5.82 -23.99 5.14
C MET A 385 -6.56 -24.36 6.42
N LYS A 386 -6.37 -25.58 6.93
CA LYS A 386 -6.96 -26.00 8.21
C LYS A 386 -6.44 -25.18 9.40
N ARG A 387 -5.15 -24.80 9.41
CA ARG A 387 -4.58 -23.88 10.42
C ARG A 387 -5.27 -22.52 10.37
N TYR A 388 -5.33 -21.90 9.19
CA TYR A 388 -6.01 -20.62 9.01
C TYR A 388 -7.49 -20.68 9.38
N MET A 389 -8.20 -21.74 9.00
CA MET A 389 -9.62 -21.91 9.37
C MET A 389 -9.79 -22.10 10.87
N ARG A 390 -8.86 -22.78 11.55
CA ARG A 390 -8.90 -22.92 13.00
C ARG A 390 -8.69 -21.59 13.70
N PHE A 391 -7.66 -20.84 13.31
CA PHE A 391 -7.44 -19.46 13.77
C PHE A 391 -8.69 -18.59 13.57
N ALA A 392 -9.27 -18.63 12.37
CA ALA A 392 -10.45 -17.84 12.03
C ALA A 392 -11.66 -18.18 12.90
N SER A 393 -11.89 -19.48 13.16
CA SER A 393 -12.98 -19.96 14.02
C SER A 393 -12.85 -19.51 15.47
N GLU A 394 -11.61 -19.43 15.97
CA GLU A 394 -11.33 -19.06 17.36
C GLU A 394 -11.35 -17.53 17.57
N ASN A 395 -11.07 -16.75 16.53
CA ASN A 395 -10.90 -15.29 16.60
C ASN A 395 -11.97 -14.50 15.82
N GLY A 396 -13.15 -15.07 15.60
CA GLY A 396 -14.31 -14.35 15.04
C GLY A 396 -14.12 -13.84 13.61
N ILE A 397 -13.46 -14.62 12.76
CA ILE A 397 -13.26 -14.35 11.33
C ILE A 397 -14.13 -15.32 10.51
N ASP A 398 -14.85 -14.79 9.52
CA ASP A 398 -15.91 -15.52 8.83
C ASP A 398 -15.40 -16.45 7.72
N SER A 399 -14.28 -16.09 7.08
CA SER A 399 -13.73 -16.89 5.98
C SER A 399 -12.21 -16.81 5.82
N VAL A 400 -11.67 -17.73 5.02
CA VAL A 400 -10.25 -17.78 4.67
C VAL A 400 -10.07 -17.74 3.15
N LEU A 401 -9.35 -16.75 2.65
CA LEU A 401 -8.89 -16.67 1.25
C LEU A 401 -7.75 -17.65 0.99
N VAL A 402 -7.74 -18.25 -0.20
CA VAL A 402 -6.60 -19.02 -0.69
C VAL A 402 -6.31 -18.71 -2.15
N GLU A 403 -5.10 -18.22 -2.42
CA GLU A 403 -4.57 -18.14 -3.79
C GLU A 403 -3.58 -19.27 -4.06
N GLY A 404 -3.43 -19.67 -5.32
CA GLY A 404 -2.60 -20.83 -5.69
C GLY A 404 -3.30 -22.17 -5.59
N TRP A 405 -4.61 -22.22 -5.30
CA TRP A 405 -5.31 -23.50 -5.05
C TRP A 405 -5.53 -24.35 -6.31
N ASN A 406 -5.69 -23.71 -7.48
CA ASN A 406 -6.08 -24.32 -8.75
C ASN A 406 -4.91 -24.55 -9.71
N GLU A 407 -5.02 -25.53 -10.59
CA GLU A 407 -4.09 -25.73 -11.69
C GLU A 407 -4.12 -24.53 -12.67
N GLY A 408 -2.94 -24.10 -13.13
CA GLY A 408 -2.82 -23.09 -14.19
C GLY A 408 -1.80 -21.99 -13.94
N TRP A 409 -1.32 -21.82 -12.70
CA TRP A 409 -0.35 -20.79 -12.31
C TRP A 409 0.98 -20.84 -13.08
N SER A 410 1.32 -21.97 -13.71
CA SER A 410 2.45 -22.06 -14.66
C SER A 410 2.32 -21.14 -15.89
N THR A 411 1.11 -20.62 -16.15
CA THR A 411 0.81 -19.67 -17.22
C THR A 411 0.67 -18.22 -16.72
N TYR A 412 0.89 -17.96 -15.43
CA TYR A 412 0.87 -16.64 -14.80
C TYR A 412 2.29 -16.06 -14.64
N PRO A 413 2.52 -14.74 -14.82
CA PRO A 413 1.58 -13.69 -15.25
C PRO A 413 1.44 -13.60 -16.79
N GLY A 414 1.44 -14.75 -17.46
CA GLY A 414 1.37 -14.88 -18.91
C GLY A 414 -0.06 -14.78 -19.47
N ASP A 415 -0.52 -15.83 -20.16
CA ASP A 415 -1.73 -15.75 -21.01
C ASP A 415 -2.99 -16.37 -20.40
N GLY A 416 -2.90 -16.89 -19.17
CA GLY A 416 -4.01 -17.45 -18.41
C GLY A 416 -4.69 -18.68 -19.04
N SER A 417 -4.15 -19.23 -20.13
CA SER A 417 -4.78 -20.32 -20.88
C SER A 417 -4.77 -21.66 -20.14
N GLY A 418 -3.98 -21.76 -19.07
CA GLY A 418 -3.87 -22.95 -18.24
C GLY A 418 -4.80 -22.99 -17.04
N PHE A 419 -5.50 -21.89 -16.70
CA PHE A 419 -6.33 -21.82 -15.51
C PHE A 419 -7.59 -22.67 -15.63
N GLY A 420 -7.72 -23.64 -14.70
CA GLY A 420 -8.96 -24.29 -14.35
C GLY A 420 -9.65 -23.57 -13.19
N PHE A 421 -10.97 -23.49 -13.20
CA PHE A 421 -11.76 -22.80 -12.18
C PHE A 421 -12.73 -23.75 -11.46
N GLY A 422 -12.88 -24.99 -11.90
CA GLY A 422 -13.74 -25.95 -11.21
C GLY A 422 -13.12 -26.36 -9.87
N VAL A 423 -13.96 -26.72 -8.89
CA VAL A 423 -13.49 -27.25 -7.58
C VAL A 423 -12.63 -28.52 -7.69
N ASP A 424 -12.71 -29.21 -8.83
CA ASP A 424 -11.92 -30.42 -9.15
C ASP A 424 -10.60 -30.10 -9.88
N ASP A 425 -10.37 -28.84 -10.26
CA ASP A 425 -9.14 -28.37 -10.90
C ASP A 425 -8.09 -27.94 -9.85
N SER A 426 -8.23 -28.37 -8.59
CA SER A 426 -7.26 -28.04 -7.54
C SER A 426 -5.94 -28.79 -7.70
N TYR A 427 -4.84 -28.20 -7.23
CA TYR A 427 -3.54 -28.86 -7.21
C TYR A 427 -3.54 -30.12 -6.30
N PRO A 428 -2.65 -31.09 -6.53
CA PRO A 428 -2.64 -32.35 -5.79
C PRO A 428 -2.44 -32.26 -4.27
N ASP A 429 -1.91 -31.16 -3.76
CA ASP A 429 -1.68 -30.89 -2.34
C ASP A 429 -2.76 -29.97 -1.70
N PHE A 430 -3.81 -29.63 -2.46
CA PHE A 430 -4.96 -28.86 -2.01
C PHE A 430 -6.28 -29.54 -2.39
N ASP A 431 -7.06 -29.99 -1.39
CA ASP A 431 -8.40 -30.57 -1.62
C ASP A 431 -9.49 -29.58 -1.15
N VAL A 432 -10.19 -28.96 -2.12
CA VAL A 432 -11.24 -27.98 -1.88
C VAL A 432 -12.36 -28.55 -1.00
N ARG A 433 -12.78 -29.80 -1.22
CA ARG A 433 -13.89 -30.39 -0.46
C ARG A 433 -13.49 -30.77 0.95
N GLU A 434 -12.25 -31.21 1.13
CA GLU A 434 -11.72 -31.49 2.46
C GLU A 434 -11.66 -30.21 3.32
N VAL A 435 -11.21 -29.09 2.74
CA VAL A 435 -11.13 -27.83 3.50
C VAL A 435 -12.50 -27.23 3.76
N THR A 436 -13.44 -27.26 2.81
CA THR A 436 -14.81 -26.76 3.06
C THR A 436 -15.56 -27.63 4.07
N ASP A 437 -15.42 -28.96 4.02
CA ASP A 437 -15.96 -29.86 5.04
C ASP A 437 -15.33 -29.60 6.42
N PHE A 438 -14.02 -29.31 6.48
CA PHE A 438 -13.33 -28.97 7.72
C PHE A 438 -13.86 -27.65 8.30
N GLY A 439 -13.89 -26.58 7.51
CA GLY A 439 -14.38 -25.26 7.92
C GLY A 439 -15.82 -25.32 8.45
N ALA A 440 -16.70 -26.07 7.77
CA ALA A 440 -18.07 -26.31 8.22
C ALA A 440 -18.19 -27.15 9.51
N SER A 441 -17.14 -27.89 9.88
CA SER A 441 -17.11 -28.75 11.07
C SER A 441 -16.63 -28.06 12.34
N LEU A 442 -16.05 -26.86 12.22
CA LEU A 442 -15.51 -26.10 13.33
C LEU A 442 -16.61 -25.57 14.27
N PRO A 443 -16.28 -25.23 15.54
CA PRO A 443 -17.26 -24.74 16.51
C PRO A 443 -18.02 -23.51 16.02
N GLU A 444 -17.28 -22.52 15.54
CA GLU A 444 -17.78 -21.43 14.73
C GLU A 444 -17.39 -21.74 13.27
N PRO A 445 -18.36 -22.05 12.38
CA PRO A 445 -18.06 -22.42 11.01
C PRO A 445 -17.31 -21.33 10.25
N VAL A 446 -16.32 -21.73 9.46
CA VAL A 446 -15.52 -20.82 8.63
C VAL A 446 -15.65 -21.22 7.18
N GLU A 447 -15.95 -20.25 6.31
CA GLU A 447 -16.04 -20.46 4.88
C GLU A 447 -14.68 -20.34 4.18
N MET A 448 -14.59 -20.88 2.97
CA MET A 448 -13.47 -20.59 2.07
C MET A 448 -13.87 -19.45 1.14
N THR A 449 -13.04 -18.41 1.07
CA THR A 449 -13.06 -17.43 -0.04
C THR A 449 -12.17 -17.95 -1.16
N ILE A 450 -12.73 -18.21 -2.34
CA ILE A 450 -11.99 -18.78 -3.47
C ILE A 450 -11.34 -17.69 -4.31
N HIS A 451 -10.18 -17.98 -4.93
CA HIS A 451 -9.50 -17.05 -5.82
C HIS A 451 -9.65 -17.44 -7.30
N ASN A 452 -10.11 -16.51 -8.13
CA ASN A 452 -10.21 -16.65 -9.59
C ASN A 452 -9.33 -15.60 -10.29
N GLU A 453 -8.02 -15.88 -10.43
CA GLU A 453 -7.12 -15.10 -11.29
C GLU A 453 -7.31 -15.49 -12.77
N THR A 454 -7.29 -14.50 -13.67
CA THR A 454 -7.56 -14.72 -15.10
C THR A 454 -6.35 -14.52 -16.00
N ALA A 455 -5.27 -13.90 -15.50
CA ALA A 455 -4.16 -13.33 -16.26
C ALA A 455 -4.63 -12.50 -17.47
N GLY A 456 -5.78 -11.82 -17.33
CA GLY A 456 -6.42 -11.02 -18.37
C GLY A 456 -7.11 -11.80 -19.50
N ASN A 457 -7.22 -13.13 -19.43
CA ASN A 457 -7.87 -13.97 -20.45
C ASN A 457 -9.38 -14.10 -20.21
N LEU A 458 -10.15 -13.13 -20.71
CA LEU A 458 -11.59 -13.07 -20.44
C LEU A 458 -12.40 -14.23 -21.06
N PRO A 459 -12.13 -14.67 -22.32
CA PRO A 459 -12.87 -15.79 -22.92
C PRO A 459 -12.76 -17.10 -22.13
N ASN A 460 -11.61 -17.38 -21.52
CA ASN A 460 -11.43 -18.57 -20.69
C ASN A 460 -12.35 -18.49 -19.46
N TYR A 461 -12.35 -17.35 -18.76
CA TYR A 461 -13.15 -17.16 -17.56
C TYR A 461 -14.66 -17.14 -17.86
N GLU A 462 -15.09 -16.44 -18.93
CA GLU A 462 -16.49 -16.47 -19.36
C GLU A 462 -16.95 -17.88 -19.77
N GLY A 463 -16.08 -18.67 -20.40
CA GLY A 463 -16.36 -20.07 -20.71
C GLY A 463 -16.60 -20.90 -19.46
N ALA A 464 -15.74 -20.76 -18.44
CA ALA A 464 -15.91 -21.42 -17.16
C ALA A 464 -17.24 -21.05 -16.48
N ILE A 465 -17.61 -19.76 -16.50
CA ILE A 465 -18.86 -19.27 -15.91
C ILE A 465 -20.07 -19.81 -16.67
N LEU A 466 -20.12 -19.61 -18.00
CA LEU A 466 -21.33 -19.82 -18.79
C LEU A 466 -21.52 -21.25 -19.33
N ASP A 467 -20.42 -21.96 -19.61
CA ASP A 467 -20.47 -23.30 -20.19
C ASP A 467 -20.21 -24.41 -19.16
N GLU A 468 -19.48 -24.12 -18.07
CA GLU A 468 -19.11 -25.08 -17.02
C GLU A 468 -19.82 -24.87 -15.68
N ASP A 469 -20.58 -23.78 -15.53
CA ASP A 469 -21.37 -23.43 -14.34
C ASP A 469 -20.52 -23.41 -13.04
N VAL A 470 -19.28 -22.88 -13.09
CA VAL A 470 -18.34 -22.96 -11.95
C VAL A 470 -18.86 -22.31 -10.67
N PHE A 471 -19.62 -21.21 -10.75
CA PHE A 471 -20.17 -20.54 -9.57
C PHE A 471 -21.24 -21.40 -8.85
N ALA A 472 -22.08 -22.11 -9.60
CA ALA A 472 -22.99 -23.09 -9.00
C ALA A 472 -22.21 -24.24 -8.33
N GLY A 473 -21.06 -24.63 -8.90
CA GLY A 473 -20.14 -25.59 -8.29
C GLY A 473 -19.54 -25.11 -6.96
N TYR A 474 -19.29 -23.80 -6.82
CA TYR A 474 -18.85 -23.17 -5.58
C TYR A 474 -19.97 -23.19 -4.51
N ASP A 475 -21.18 -22.76 -4.87
CA ASP A 475 -22.36 -22.79 -3.97
C ASP A 475 -22.65 -24.23 -3.49
N ASP A 476 -22.50 -25.23 -4.36
CA ASP A 476 -22.71 -26.66 -4.04
C ASP A 476 -21.78 -27.20 -2.94
N VAL A 477 -20.60 -26.60 -2.75
CA VAL A 477 -19.62 -26.97 -1.70
C VAL A 477 -19.55 -25.96 -0.55
N GLY A 478 -20.44 -24.96 -0.53
CA GLY A 478 -20.53 -23.94 0.54
C GLY A 478 -19.50 -22.83 0.44
N ILE A 479 -19.06 -22.48 -0.78
CA ILE A 479 -18.23 -21.30 -1.05
C ILE A 479 -19.15 -20.18 -1.54
N ASN A 480 -19.19 -19.06 -0.82
CA ASN A 480 -20.07 -17.92 -1.13
C ASN A 480 -19.31 -16.58 -1.31
N SER A 481 -17.98 -16.61 -1.43
CA SER A 481 -17.16 -15.44 -1.70
C SER A 481 -16.01 -15.74 -2.66
N ILE A 482 -15.75 -14.80 -3.57
CA ILE A 482 -14.71 -14.88 -4.60
C ILE A 482 -13.84 -13.62 -4.52
N LYS A 483 -12.53 -13.79 -4.43
CA LYS A 483 -11.56 -12.79 -4.90
C LYS A 483 -11.31 -13.07 -6.38
N ASN A 484 -11.50 -12.08 -7.24
CA ASN A 484 -11.30 -12.20 -8.69
C ASN A 484 -10.23 -11.21 -9.15
N GLY A 485 -9.25 -11.68 -9.93
CA GLY A 485 -8.11 -10.89 -10.41
C GLY A 485 -8.00 -10.85 -11.94
N TYR A 486 -7.43 -9.76 -12.46
CA TYR A 486 -7.22 -9.52 -13.90
C TYR A 486 -5.81 -9.01 -14.19
N VAL A 487 -4.81 -9.54 -13.49
CA VAL A 487 -3.41 -9.12 -13.64
C VAL A 487 -2.94 -9.36 -15.07
N SER A 488 -2.73 -8.27 -15.80
CA SER A 488 -2.09 -8.29 -17.12
C SER A 488 -1.51 -6.93 -17.47
N ASP A 489 -0.18 -6.83 -17.35
CA ASP A 489 0.60 -5.66 -17.75
C ASP A 489 0.35 -5.16 -19.18
N PRO A 490 0.31 -6.03 -20.21
CA PRO A 490 0.05 -5.60 -21.58
C PRO A 490 -1.42 -5.26 -21.87
N GLY A 491 -2.37 -5.76 -21.07
CA GLY A 491 -3.81 -5.56 -21.25
C GLY A 491 -4.61 -6.87 -21.34
N LEU A 492 -5.93 -6.76 -21.53
CA LEU A 492 -6.85 -7.89 -21.56
C LEU A 492 -6.88 -8.60 -22.92
N GLY A 493 -6.89 -9.92 -22.91
CA GLY A 493 -7.15 -10.75 -24.07
C GLY A 493 -8.64 -11.03 -24.22
N ILE A 494 -9.24 -10.52 -25.29
CA ILE A 494 -10.69 -10.63 -25.57
C ILE A 494 -10.94 -11.32 -26.92
N ASP A 495 -10.08 -11.12 -27.91
CA ASP A 495 -10.26 -11.69 -29.24
C ASP A 495 -9.58 -13.06 -29.41
N GLY A 496 -10.11 -13.88 -30.32
CA GLY A 496 -9.47 -15.14 -30.70
C GLY A 496 -9.67 -16.24 -29.66
N ASP A 497 -8.58 -16.73 -29.07
CA ASP A 497 -8.53 -17.66 -27.94
C ASP A 497 -8.25 -16.95 -26.59
N GLY A 498 -8.19 -15.61 -26.58
CA GLY A 498 -8.08 -14.81 -25.36
C GLY A 498 -6.68 -14.74 -24.74
N SER A 499 -5.70 -15.47 -25.28
CA SER A 499 -4.34 -15.51 -24.73
C SER A 499 -3.52 -14.26 -25.07
N GLU A 500 -3.80 -13.64 -26.21
CA GLU A 500 -3.09 -12.44 -26.67
C GLU A 500 -3.84 -11.17 -26.21
N PRO A 501 -3.18 -10.24 -25.50
CA PRO A 501 -3.74 -8.94 -25.13
C PRO A 501 -4.20 -8.16 -26.36
N THR A 502 -5.49 -7.86 -26.45
CA THR A 502 -6.05 -7.04 -27.53
C THR A 502 -6.74 -5.77 -27.05
N HIS A 503 -7.03 -5.65 -25.75
CA HIS A 503 -7.84 -4.58 -25.18
C HIS A 503 -7.17 -4.01 -23.91
N ASN A 504 -7.46 -2.75 -23.54
CA ASN A 504 -7.09 -2.21 -22.23
C ASN A 504 -8.15 -2.55 -21.17
N GLN A 505 -7.85 -2.36 -19.89
CA GLN A 505 -8.70 -2.78 -18.77
C GLN A 505 -10.02 -1.99 -18.65
N HIS A 506 -10.12 -0.81 -19.26
CA HIS A 506 -11.18 0.17 -18.90
C HIS A 506 -12.18 0.45 -20.04
N ASN A 507 -11.98 -0.14 -21.22
CA ASN A 507 -12.86 0.06 -22.38
C ASN A 507 -14.25 -0.58 -22.20
N GLN A 508 -15.18 -0.25 -23.11
CA GLN A 508 -16.58 -0.72 -23.07
C GLN A 508 -16.72 -2.25 -22.90
N LEU A 509 -15.91 -3.06 -23.59
CA LEU A 509 -16.03 -4.52 -23.50
C LEU A 509 -15.55 -5.08 -22.16
N ALA A 510 -14.56 -4.44 -21.52
CA ALA A 510 -14.13 -4.81 -20.17
C ALA A 510 -15.21 -4.46 -19.14
N VAL A 511 -15.87 -3.29 -19.29
CA VAL A 511 -17.04 -2.91 -18.47
C VAL A 511 -18.15 -3.95 -18.61
N ASN A 512 -18.46 -4.36 -19.84
CA ASN A 512 -19.49 -5.37 -20.12
C ASN A 512 -19.14 -6.75 -19.54
N HIS A 513 -17.86 -7.13 -19.58
CA HIS A 513 -17.39 -8.36 -18.94
C HIS A 513 -17.62 -8.33 -17.43
N HIS A 514 -17.23 -7.27 -16.73
CA HIS A 514 -17.48 -7.17 -15.30
C HIS A 514 -18.99 -7.21 -14.98
N ARG A 515 -19.84 -6.59 -15.81
CA ARG A 515 -21.30 -6.67 -15.65
C ARG A 515 -21.83 -8.10 -15.76
N LEU A 516 -21.31 -8.89 -16.71
CA LEU A 516 -21.63 -10.31 -16.83
C LEU A 516 -21.22 -11.06 -15.56
N VAL A 517 -19.95 -10.98 -15.15
CA VAL A 517 -19.43 -11.69 -13.97
C VAL A 517 -20.22 -11.36 -12.71
N ILE A 518 -20.53 -10.08 -12.48
CA ILE A 518 -21.31 -9.61 -11.32
C ILE A 518 -22.69 -10.26 -11.28
N ARG A 519 -23.38 -10.31 -12.42
CA ARG A 519 -24.74 -10.86 -12.52
C ARG A 519 -24.77 -12.37 -12.32
N GLU A 520 -23.84 -13.10 -12.94
CA GLU A 520 -23.76 -14.56 -12.80
C GLU A 520 -23.34 -14.94 -11.37
N ALA A 521 -22.40 -14.21 -10.77
CA ALA A 521 -22.02 -14.37 -9.37
C ALA A 521 -23.19 -14.15 -8.41
N ALA A 522 -24.00 -13.11 -8.65
CA ALA A 522 -25.19 -12.83 -7.84
C ALA A 522 -26.21 -13.97 -7.91
N ALA A 523 -26.39 -14.58 -9.09
CA ALA A 523 -27.35 -15.67 -9.31
C ALA A 523 -27.02 -16.93 -8.49
N ASP A 524 -25.73 -17.17 -8.24
CA ASP A 524 -25.21 -18.32 -7.51
C ASP A 524 -24.62 -17.96 -6.14
N ARG A 525 -25.14 -16.90 -5.50
CA ARG A 525 -24.81 -16.48 -4.12
C ARG A 525 -23.32 -16.25 -3.86
N GLN A 526 -22.65 -15.53 -4.76
CA GLN A 526 -21.23 -15.18 -4.63
C GLN A 526 -21.04 -13.69 -4.34
N LEU A 527 -20.43 -13.39 -3.20
CA LEU A 527 -19.86 -12.08 -2.90
C LEU A 527 -18.56 -11.90 -3.68
N LEU A 528 -18.38 -10.73 -4.29
CA LEU A 528 -17.25 -10.43 -5.15
C LEU A 528 -16.35 -9.35 -4.57
N GLU A 529 -15.08 -9.71 -4.42
CA GLU A 529 -13.95 -8.79 -4.36
C GLU A 529 -13.25 -8.79 -5.73
N ILE A 530 -13.09 -7.62 -6.34
CA ILE A 530 -12.57 -7.48 -7.72
C ILE A 530 -11.25 -6.70 -7.72
N HIS A 531 -10.14 -7.36 -8.04
CA HIS A 531 -8.82 -6.79 -8.27
C HIS A 531 -8.63 -6.47 -9.76
N GLU A 532 -7.77 -5.49 -10.11
CA GLU A 532 -7.49 -5.02 -11.49
C GLU A 532 -8.68 -4.65 -12.41
N GLY A 533 -9.88 -4.55 -11.85
CA GLY A 533 -11.09 -4.31 -12.62
C GLY A 533 -11.32 -2.84 -12.96
N ILE A 534 -12.57 -2.53 -13.31
CA ILE A 534 -12.98 -1.12 -13.44
C ILE A 534 -13.19 -0.46 -12.07
N LYS A 535 -12.90 0.84 -11.95
CA LYS A 535 -13.28 1.65 -10.77
C LYS A 535 -14.78 1.53 -10.46
N PRO A 536 -15.20 1.56 -9.18
CA PRO A 536 -16.61 1.63 -8.80
C PRO A 536 -17.28 2.89 -9.34
N THR A 537 -18.58 2.79 -9.62
CA THR A 537 -19.43 3.89 -10.07
C THR A 537 -20.83 3.80 -9.45
N GLY A 538 -20.92 3.24 -8.23
CA GLY A 538 -22.16 3.10 -7.45
C GLY A 538 -22.88 1.76 -7.58
N GLU A 539 -22.20 0.71 -8.05
CA GLU A 539 -22.76 -0.64 -8.23
C GLU A 539 -23.32 -1.25 -6.95
N ILE A 540 -22.83 -0.86 -5.78
CA ILE A 540 -23.34 -1.33 -4.48
C ILE A 540 -24.87 -1.19 -4.35
N ARG A 541 -25.47 -0.22 -5.06
CA ARG A 541 -26.93 -0.04 -5.10
C ARG A 541 -27.64 -1.06 -6.00
N THR A 542 -27.07 -1.33 -7.17
CA THR A 542 -27.68 -2.19 -8.20
C THR A 542 -27.37 -3.67 -7.97
N TYR A 543 -26.13 -3.96 -7.56
CA TYR A 543 -25.54 -5.28 -7.35
C TYR A 543 -24.78 -5.30 -6.02
N PRO A 544 -25.48 -5.44 -4.88
CA PRO A 544 -24.87 -5.40 -3.55
C PRO A 544 -23.95 -6.61 -3.26
N ASN A 545 -23.90 -7.61 -4.15
CA ASN A 545 -22.92 -8.69 -4.06
C ASN A 545 -21.50 -8.25 -4.45
N VAL A 546 -21.32 -7.07 -5.05
CA VAL A 546 -19.98 -6.46 -5.23
C VAL A 546 -19.54 -5.87 -3.90
N ALA A 547 -18.80 -6.65 -3.12
CA ALA A 547 -18.38 -6.30 -1.77
C ALA A 547 -17.35 -5.17 -1.76
N ASN A 548 -16.39 -5.20 -2.68
CA ASN A 548 -15.37 -4.17 -2.83
C ASN A 548 -14.64 -4.33 -4.18
N ARG A 549 -13.76 -3.38 -4.46
CA ARG A 549 -12.75 -3.50 -5.52
C ARG A 549 -11.44 -2.96 -4.99
N GLU A 550 -10.31 -3.54 -5.37
CA GLU A 550 -9.00 -2.97 -5.06
C GLU A 550 -8.79 -1.70 -5.90
N VAL A 551 -8.16 -1.82 -7.08
CA VAL A 551 -7.97 -0.74 -8.05
C VAL A 551 -7.48 0.55 -7.38
N VAL A 552 -6.48 0.35 -6.51
CA VAL A 552 -5.64 1.30 -5.79
C VAL A 552 -4.30 0.64 -5.57
N LYS A 553 -3.29 1.43 -5.22
CA LYS A 553 -2.05 0.89 -4.70
C LYS A 553 -2.29 0.39 -3.26
N ALA A 554 -2.63 -0.89 -3.13
CA ALA A 554 -3.06 -1.51 -1.87
C ALA A 554 -1.89 -2.08 -1.05
N GLN A 555 -2.20 -2.76 0.06
CA GLN A 555 -1.22 -3.35 0.99
C GLN A 555 -0.21 -4.30 0.32
N GLU A 556 -0.53 -4.90 -0.84
CA GLU A 556 0.44 -5.72 -1.58
C GLU A 556 1.71 -4.96 -2.00
N TYR A 557 1.61 -3.65 -2.25
CA TYR A 557 2.74 -2.82 -2.64
C TYR A 557 3.68 -2.51 -1.48
N ASP A 558 3.22 -2.65 -0.23
CA ASP A 558 4.10 -2.70 0.93
C ASP A 558 4.85 -4.04 1.00
N GLY A 559 4.25 -5.11 0.48
CA GLY A 559 4.73 -6.49 0.53
C GLY A 559 5.83 -6.82 -0.48
N PHE A 560 5.73 -6.23 -1.68
CA PHE A 560 6.60 -6.55 -2.80
C PHE A 560 8.08 -6.27 -2.54
N GLY A 561 8.95 -7.04 -3.21
CA GLY A 561 10.41 -6.93 -3.03
C GLY A 561 10.89 -7.45 -1.69
N GLN A 562 10.01 -8.09 -0.92
CA GLN A 562 10.17 -8.52 0.46
C GLN A 562 10.55 -7.35 1.37
N LEU A 563 9.54 -6.47 1.42
CA LEU A 563 9.29 -5.31 2.27
C LEU A 563 10.02 -4.01 2.01
N GLY A 564 10.69 -3.86 0.86
CA GLY A 564 11.15 -2.56 0.36
C GLY A 564 9.99 -1.68 -0.14
N SER A 565 8.99 -1.46 0.72
CA SER A 565 7.72 -0.77 0.47
C SER A 565 7.91 0.50 -0.33
N ASN A 566 7.04 0.70 -1.30
CA ASN A 566 6.99 1.94 -2.05
C ASN A 566 5.68 2.71 -1.85
N VAL A 567 4.85 2.36 -0.85
CA VAL A 567 3.59 3.05 -0.56
C VAL A 567 3.86 4.32 0.24
N GLY A 568 3.40 5.46 -0.28
CA GLY A 568 3.53 6.77 0.38
C GLY A 568 2.82 6.80 1.74
N ARG A 569 3.43 7.44 2.75
CA ARG A 569 2.83 7.55 4.10
C ARG A 569 1.51 8.32 4.08
N ASP A 570 1.41 9.30 3.21
CA ASP A 570 0.24 10.15 2.87
C ASP A 570 -0.81 9.43 2.02
N HIS A 571 -0.43 8.39 1.25
CA HIS A 571 -1.35 7.58 0.44
C HIS A 571 -2.59 7.14 1.24
N HIS A 572 -2.35 6.62 2.44
CA HIS A 572 -3.37 6.12 3.37
C HIS A 572 -4.44 7.16 3.74
N VAL A 573 -4.07 8.44 3.84
CA VAL A 573 -4.99 9.52 4.23
C VAL A 573 -5.52 10.29 3.01
N THR A 574 -4.99 10.05 1.82
CA THR A 574 -5.51 10.57 0.54
C THR A 574 -6.61 9.70 -0.04
N LEU A 575 -6.47 8.36 0.03
CA LEU A 575 -7.44 7.39 -0.50
C LEU A 575 -8.91 7.66 -0.12
N PRO A 576 -9.24 8.03 1.14
CA PRO A 576 -10.61 8.34 1.54
C PRO A 576 -11.27 9.47 0.74
N PHE A 577 -10.48 10.44 0.25
CA PHE A 577 -10.95 11.63 -0.46
C PHE A 577 -10.81 11.53 -1.98
N THR A 578 -10.39 10.38 -2.48
CA THR A 578 -10.27 10.12 -3.91
C THR A 578 -10.94 8.80 -4.22
N ARG A 579 -10.24 7.67 -4.12
CA ARG A 579 -10.75 6.36 -4.49
C ARG A 579 -12.03 5.98 -3.74
N ASN A 580 -12.08 6.15 -2.42
CA ASN A 580 -13.21 5.68 -1.61
C ASN A 580 -14.49 6.47 -1.91
N LEU A 581 -14.38 7.65 -2.53
CA LEU A 581 -15.54 8.42 -3.01
C LEU A 581 -16.28 7.69 -4.14
N ALA A 582 -15.58 6.86 -4.91
CA ALA A 582 -16.17 6.05 -5.97
C ALA A 582 -17.01 4.89 -5.42
N GLY A 583 -16.58 4.32 -4.29
CA GLY A 583 -17.22 3.17 -3.65
C GLY A 583 -16.26 2.36 -2.78
N PRO A 584 -16.72 1.21 -2.25
CA PRO A 584 -15.95 0.36 -1.33
C PRO A 584 -14.62 -0.12 -1.92
N VAL A 585 -13.60 -0.22 -1.07
CA VAL A 585 -12.21 -0.53 -1.46
C VAL A 585 -11.67 -1.75 -0.72
N SER A 586 -11.03 -2.66 -1.45
CA SER A 586 -10.18 -3.68 -0.84
C SER A 586 -8.76 -3.12 -0.72
N PHE A 587 -8.39 -2.66 0.47
CA PHE A 587 -7.01 -2.24 0.77
C PHE A 587 -6.20 -3.37 1.41
N GLN A 588 -6.89 -4.31 2.07
CA GLN A 588 -6.34 -5.44 2.81
C GLN A 588 -5.41 -5.02 3.98
N PRO A 589 -5.92 -4.26 4.98
CA PRO A 589 -5.12 -3.80 6.11
C PRO A 589 -4.85 -4.90 7.15
N GLY A 590 -4.24 -4.50 8.28
CA GLY A 590 -4.10 -5.33 9.47
C GLY A 590 -2.76 -6.05 9.58
N ILE A 591 -1.67 -5.55 9.01
CA ILE A 591 -0.35 -6.16 9.23
C ILE A 591 0.14 -5.84 10.65
N PHE A 592 0.51 -6.87 11.42
CA PHE A 592 1.03 -6.74 12.79
C PHE A 592 2.55 -6.94 12.83
N ASP A 593 3.07 -7.84 12.00
CA ASP A 593 4.48 -8.09 11.76
C ASP A 593 5.00 -7.15 10.65
N LEU A 594 5.27 -5.91 11.02
CA LEU A 594 5.59 -4.82 10.08
C LEU A 594 7.03 -4.87 9.53
N THR A 595 7.92 -5.62 10.19
CA THR A 595 9.35 -5.75 9.87
C THR A 595 9.74 -7.17 9.44
N PHE A 596 8.80 -8.11 9.45
CA PHE A 596 9.01 -9.53 9.22
C PHE A 596 9.92 -10.22 10.24
N GLY A 597 10.28 -9.52 11.31
CA GLY A 597 11.31 -9.93 12.24
C GLY A 597 12.58 -10.37 11.51
N ASP A 598 13.03 -9.61 10.50
CA ASP A 598 14.21 -9.96 9.70
C ASP A 598 15.35 -8.93 9.80
N ASP A 599 16.50 -9.25 9.19
CA ASP A 599 17.75 -8.50 9.25
C ASP A 599 18.00 -7.58 8.04
N ARG A 600 17.01 -7.36 7.16
CA ARG A 600 17.18 -6.61 5.91
C ARG A 600 16.96 -5.10 6.06
N GLY A 601 16.21 -4.69 7.09
CA GLY A 601 15.96 -3.28 7.43
C GLY A 601 14.82 -2.60 6.65
N ASP A 602 14.19 -3.32 5.74
CA ASP A 602 13.03 -2.88 4.98
C ASP A 602 11.72 -3.20 5.76
N GLN A 603 10.71 -2.32 5.67
CA GLN A 603 9.48 -2.47 6.43
C GLN A 603 8.28 -1.74 5.82
N ILE A 604 7.09 -2.11 6.30
CA ILE A 604 5.83 -1.43 5.99
C ILE A 604 5.83 -0.01 6.56
N GLN A 605 5.32 0.95 5.79
CA GLN A 605 5.41 2.38 6.09
C GLN A 605 4.28 2.89 7.01
N THR A 606 3.86 2.10 8.00
CA THR A 606 2.78 2.41 8.96
C THR A 606 3.10 1.87 10.36
N THR A 607 2.42 2.38 11.40
CA THR A 607 2.38 1.69 12.71
C THR A 607 1.24 0.66 12.78
N ARG A 608 1.33 -0.27 13.73
CA ARG A 608 0.28 -1.27 14.02
C ARG A 608 -1.05 -0.60 14.42
N ALA A 609 -1.02 0.49 15.18
CA ALA A 609 -2.24 1.23 15.53
C ALA A 609 -2.89 1.91 14.31
N LYS A 610 -2.10 2.35 13.31
CA LYS A 610 -2.64 2.83 12.02
C LYS A 610 -3.33 1.72 11.26
N GLN A 611 -2.75 0.52 11.22
CA GLN A 611 -3.36 -0.67 10.59
C GLN A 611 -4.73 -0.99 11.21
N LEU A 612 -4.89 -0.88 12.54
CA LEU A 612 -6.20 -1.01 13.20
C LEU A 612 -7.18 0.12 12.82
N ALA A 613 -6.69 1.35 12.70
CA ALA A 613 -7.51 2.52 12.35
C ALA A 613 -8.05 2.49 10.91
N MET A 614 -7.49 1.66 10.03
CA MET A 614 -7.97 1.50 8.65
C MET A 614 -9.35 0.83 8.56
N TYR A 615 -9.68 -0.10 9.48
CA TYR A 615 -10.95 -0.85 9.45
C TYR A 615 -12.22 0.03 9.49
N PRO A 616 -12.38 0.98 10.43
CA PRO A 616 -13.48 1.93 10.39
C PRO A 616 -13.29 3.03 9.34
N THR A 617 -12.11 3.15 8.71
CA THR A 617 -11.83 4.23 7.76
C THR A 617 -12.20 3.86 6.33
N TYR A 618 -11.75 2.70 5.87
CA TYR A 618 -12.02 2.21 4.53
C TYR A 618 -13.30 1.38 4.51
N LEU A 619 -14.30 1.81 3.75
CA LEU A 619 -15.53 1.05 3.59
C LEU A 619 -15.26 -0.17 2.70
N SER A 620 -15.59 -1.37 3.17
CA SER A 620 -15.42 -2.61 2.39
C SER A 620 -16.40 -3.67 2.84
N GLY A 621 -17.10 -4.34 1.91
CA GLY A 621 -17.97 -5.47 2.24
C GLY A 621 -17.22 -6.76 2.61
N LEU A 622 -15.97 -6.90 2.17
CA LEU A 622 -15.04 -7.95 2.60
C LEU A 622 -13.80 -7.29 3.20
N GLN A 623 -13.59 -7.41 4.50
CA GLN A 623 -12.44 -6.80 5.19
C GLN A 623 -11.40 -7.86 5.52
N MET A 624 -10.17 -7.70 5.01
CA MET A 624 -9.09 -8.63 5.30
C MET A 624 -8.36 -8.23 6.59
N ALA A 625 -8.01 -9.23 7.40
CA ALA A 625 -6.86 -9.20 8.30
C ALA A 625 -5.71 -9.88 7.56
N ALA A 626 -4.83 -9.06 6.98
CA ALA A 626 -4.00 -9.48 5.87
C ALA A 626 -2.72 -10.26 6.22
N ASP A 627 -2.26 -10.21 7.47
CA ASP A 627 -0.97 -10.78 7.87
C ASP A 627 -0.97 -12.32 7.82
N ARG A 628 0.23 -12.90 7.99
CA ARG A 628 0.39 -14.29 8.40
C ARG A 628 -0.25 -14.45 9.79
N ILE A 629 -0.95 -15.55 10.03
CA ILE A 629 -1.68 -15.73 11.30
C ILE A 629 -0.75 -15.72 12.51
N GLU A 630 0.50 -16.12 12.33
CA GLU A 630 1.54 -16.08 13.36
C GLU A 630 1.83 -14.65 13.85
N GLY A 631 1.63 -13.63 13.02
CA GLY A 631 1.79 -12.22 13.43
C GLY A 631 0.64 -11.72 14.32
N TYR A 632 -0.47 -12.46 14.42
CA TYR A 632 -1.60 -12.13 15.28
C TYR A 632 -1.62 -12.91 16.59
N VAL A 633 -0.92 -14.03 16.68
CA VAL A 633 -0.97 -14.95 17.83
C VAL A 633 0.03 -14.48 18.88
N ASP A 634 -0.38 -14.47 20.14
CA ASP A 634 0.50 -14.09 21.26
C ASP A 634 1.51 -15.19 21.62
N GLU A 635 2.50 -14.85 22.47
CA GLU A 635 3.57 -15.78 22.84
C GLU A 635 3.18 -16.83 23.90
N THR A 636 1.89 -16.95 24.23
CA THR A 636 1.39 -17.74 25.37
C THR A 636 0.79 -19.07 24.91
N PHE A 637 0.96 -20.14 25.70
CA PHE A 637 0.26 -21.42 25.51
C PHE A 637 0.21 -22.24 26.80
N ALA A 638 -0.75 -23.17 26.92
CA ALA A 638 -0.90 -24.01 28.11
C ALA A 638 -0.19 -25.38 27.98
N VAL A 639 -0.06 -26.09 29.11
CA VAL A 639 0.43 -27.48 29.11
C VAL A 639 -0.51 -28.39 28.31
N GLY A 640 0.01 -29.01 27.26
CA GLY A 640 -0.72 -29.85 26.32
C GLY A 640 -0.99 -29.18 24.97
N GLU A 641 -0.70 -27.88 24.86
CA GLU A 641 -0.82 -27.09 23.63
C GLU A 641 0.55 -26.89 22.98
N ALA A 642 0.49 -26.38 21.75
CA ALA A 642 1.61 -26.07 20.89
C ALA A 642 1.50 -24.64 20.37
N LEU A 643 2.64 -24.00 20.13
CA LEU A 643 2.72 -22.66 19.57
C LEU A 643 3.77 -22.63 18.44
N GLN A 644 3.53 -21.85 17.39
CA GLN A 644 4.57 -21.61 16.39
C GLN A 644 5.64 -20.72 16.99
N ALA A 645 6.90 -21.02 16.68
CA ALA A 645 8.03 -20.25 17.20
C ALA A 645 8.02 -18.79 16.72
N ALA A 646 7.46 -18.53 15.53
CA ALA A 646 7.33 -17.18 14.97
C ALA A 646 6.35 -16.28 15.74
N ALA A 647 5.45 -16.85 16.54
CA ALA A 647 4.58 -16.11 17.46
C ALA A 647 5.25 -15.81 18.82
N GLY A 648 6.48 -16.29 19.02
CA GLY A 648 7.23 -16.00 20.25
C GLY A 648 7.68 -14.54 20.30
N ALA A 649 7.94 -14.03 21.51
CA ALA A 649 8.59 -12.73 21.68
C ALA A 649 10.06 -12.85 21.26
N ILE A 650 10.39 -12.31 20.09
CA ILE A 650 11.70 -12.36 19.43
C ILE A 650 12.52 -11.12 19.80
N ASP A 651 13.73 -11.34 20.32
CA ASP A 651 14.71 -10.30 20.60
C ASP A 651 16.02 -10.65 19.88
N GLY A 652 16.35 -9.92 18.82
CA GLY A 652 17.58 -10.08 18.03
C GLY A 652 17.66 -11.32 17.12
N LEU A 653 16.85 -12.37 17.34
CA LEU A 653 16.71 -13.46 16.36
C LEU A 653 15.88 -12.99 15.17
N VAL A 654 15.91 -13.77 14.08
CA VAL A 654 15.16 -13.48 12.86
C VAL A 654 14.21 -14.61 12.47
N THR A 655 13.12 -14.26 11.78
CA THR A 655 12.28 -15.24 11.09
C THR A 655 12.74 -15.44 9.65
N ASP A 656 12.46 -16.62 9.11
CA ASP A 656 12.83 -17.01 7.74
C ASP A 656 11.81 -18.01 7.19
N ASP A 657 11.64 -18.05 5.87
CA ASP A 657 10.67 -18.88 5.14
C ASP A 657 11.28 -19.66 3.96
N SER A 658 12.60 -19.85 3.97
CA SER A 658 13.39 -20.46 2.88
C SER A 658 13.17 -21.96 2.71
N TRP A 659 12.61 -22.65 3.70
CA TRP A 659 12.54 -24.10 3.73
C TRP A 659 11.10 -24.61 3.84
N ARG A 660 10.76 -25.60 3.01
CA ARG A 660 9.42 -26.19 2.98
C ARG A 660 9.10 -26.95 4.27
N ASN A 661 7.83 -27.31 4.42
CA ASN A 661 7.28 -28.09 5.53
C ASN A 661 7.33 -27.42 6.92
N ALA A 662 7.61 -26.12 6.99
CA ALA A 662 7.19 -25.29 8.12
C ALA A 662 5.65 -25.14 8.12
N PHE A 663 5.02 -25.27 9.29
CA PHE A 663 3.56 -25.16 9.40
C PHE A 663 3.05 -23.78 8.94
N GLY A 664 3.74 -22.71 9.32
CA GLY A 664 3.42 -21.30 9.02
C GLY A 664 4.01 -20.73 7.74
N THR A 665 4.78 -21.53 6.98
CA THR A 665 5.77 -21.11 5.96
C THR A 665 7.03 -20.45 6.52
N ASN A 666 6.99 -19.87 7.72
CA ASN A 666 8.16 -19.32 8.40
C ASN A 666 8.53 -20.07 9.70
N PHE A 667 9.75 -19.81 10.18
CA PHE A 667 10.36 -20.37 11.39
C PHE A 667 11.37 -19.37 11.97
N VAL A 668 11.83 -19.58 13.20
CA VAL A 668 12.88 -18.78 13.84
C VAL A 668 14.25 -19.42 13.58
N ALA A 669 15.17 -18.66 12.99
CA ALA A 669 16.53 -19.12 12.71
C ALA A 669 17.43 -18.93 13.95
N VAL A 670 17.76 -20.03 14.64
CA VAL A 670 18.71 -20.00 15.76
C VAL A 670 20.13 -20.14 15.20
N ASP A 671 20.63 -19.06 14.60
CA ASP A 671 21.92 -19.01 13.92
C ASP A 671 22.79 -17.80 14.33
N PRO A 672 23.95 -18.02 14.96
CA PRO A 672 24.87 -16.95 15.33
C PRO A 672 25.57 -16.25 14.15
N ASN A 673 25.25 -16.60 12.88
CA ASN A 673 25.65 -15.82 11.71
C ASN A 673 24.63 -14.74 11.35
N ARG A 674 23.39 -14.84 11.86
CA ARG A 674 22.29 -13.93 11.58
C ARG A 674 21.87 -13.11 12.79
N ALA A 675 22.18 -13.60 13.98
CA ALA A 675 21.81 -12.96 15.23
C ALA A 675 22.99 -12.92 16.21
N PRO A 676 23.21 -11.80 16.93
CA PRO A 676 24.29 -11.67 17.90
C PRO A 676 24.05 -12.53 19.15
N SER A 677 25.09 -12.74 19.95
CA SER A 677 24.95 -13.35 21.28
C SER A 677 24.02 -12.51 22.15
N GLY A 678 23.16 -13.18 22.91
CA GLY A 678 22.07 -12.59 23.70
C GLY A 678 20.71 -12.64 23.01
N SER A 679 20.69 -12.91 21.70
CA SER A 679 19.43 -13.02 20.95
C SER A 679 18.61 -14.22 21.42
N SER A 680 17.29 -14.06 21.47
CA SER A 680 16.37 -15.08 21.96
C SER A 680 15.01 -15.06 21.29
N VAL A 681 14.30 -16.18 21.39
CA VAL A 681 12.85 -16.27 21.22
C VAL A 681 12.27 -16.83 22.52
N SER A 682 11.27 -16.14 23.07
CA SER A 682 10.69 -16.46 24.37
C SER A 682 9.18 -16.67 24.30
N PHE A 683 8.68 -17.47 25.23
CA PHE A 683 7.30 -17.93 25.29
C PHE A 683 6.82 -18.01 26.75
N THR A 684 5.52 -17.86 26.94
CA THR A 684 4.88 -18.00 28.25
C THR A 684 4.06 -19.29 28.32
N VAL A 685 4.44 -20.21 29.21
CA VAL A 685 3.62 -21.38 29.53
C VAL A 685 2.65 -20.99 30.65
N SER A 686 1.39 -20.78 30.29
CA SER A 686 0.38 -20.26 31.21
C SER A 686 -0.28 -21.34 32.07
N ASP A 687 -0.77 -20.92 33.23
CA ASP A 687 -1.70 -21.70 34.07
C ASP A 687 -1.19 -23.12 34.43
N VAL A 688 0.12 -23.30 34.63
CA VAL A 688 0.70 -24.60 34.99
C VAL A 688 0.08 -25.10 36.31
N PRO A 689 -0.56 -26.28 36.32
CA PRO A 689 -1.47 -26.68 37.40
C PRO A 689 -0.75 -26.99 38.72
N ALA A 690 0.50 -27.43 38.66
CA ALA A 690 1.34 -27.71 39.81
C ALA A 690 2.82 -27.64 39.44
N ALA A 691 3.65 -27.15 40.35
CA ALA A 691 5.09 -27.18 40.16
C ALA A 691 5.62 -28.61 40.02
N GLY A 692 6.51 -28.84 39.07
CA GLY A 692 7.14 -30.14 38.82
C GLY A 692 7.82 -30.25 37.46
N THR A 693 8.25 -31.47 37.15
CA THR A 693 8.88 -31.82 35.87
C THR A 693 7.84 -31.96 34.76
N TYR A 694 8.11 -31.36 33.60
CA TYR A 694 7.34 -31.45 32.37
C TYR A 694 8.28 -31.76 31.18
N ASP A 695 7.73 -32.20 30.05
CA ASP A 695 8.49 -32.43 28.81
C ASP A 695 8.32 -31.22 27.88
N LEU A 696 9.40 -30.49 27.60
CA LEU A 696 9.49 -29.51 26.51
C LEU A 696 9.72 -30.25 25.19
N ARG A 697 8.97 -29.87 24.16
CA ARG A 697 9.04 -30.42 22.80
C ARG A 697 9.36 -29.28 21.83
N LEU A 698 10.40 -29.44 21.02
CA LEU A 698 10.77 -28.49 19.97
C LEU A 698 10.70 -29.20 18.62
N ARG A 699 9.92 -28.65 17.69
CA ARG A 699 9.95 -29.06 16.28
C ARG A 699 11.01 -28.25 15.56
N TYR A 700 12.02 -28.93 15.03
CA TYR A 700 13.21 -28.27 14.48
C TYR A 700 13.77 -28.98 13.24
N ALA A 701 14.60 -28.27 12.48
CA ALA A 701 15.40 -28.83 11.38
C ALA A 701 16.85 -28.35 11.50
N SER A 702 17.83 -29.20 11.17
CA SER A 702 19.25 -28.89 11.20
C SER A 702 20.04 -29.76 10.22
N ALA A 703 20.35 -29.22 9.03
CA ALA A 703 21.07 -29.97 8.01
C ALA A 703 22.60 -29.90 8.24
N PRO A 704 23.31 -31.02 8.47
CA PRO A 704 24.72 -31.01 8.82
C PRO A 704 25.64 -30.60 7.67
N GLU A 705 25.31 -30.97 6.43
CA GLU A 705 26.16 -30.68 5.26
C GLU A 705 26.07 -29.23 4.79
N GLU A 706 24.98 -28.53 5.13
CA GLU A 706 24.70 -27.14 4.78
C GLU A 706 24.86 -26.18 5.98
N ASN A 707 25.27 -26.69 7.15
CA ASN A 707 25.47 -25.88 8.34
C ASN A 707 26.83 -25.18 8.36
N ALA A 708 26.96 -24.18 9.22
CA ALA A 708 28.25 -23.54 9.47
C ALA A 708 29.27 -24.56 10.00
N GLY A 709 30.53 -24.45 9.56
CA GLY A 709 31.59 -25.40 9.92
C GLY A 709 31.77 -25.58 11.43
N ARG A 710 31.53 -24.52 12.23
CA ARG A 710 31.55 -24.57 13.69
C ARG A 710 30.51 -25.52 14.30
N VAL A 711 29.33 -25.63 13.69
CA VAL A 711 28.25 -26.53 14.14
C VAL A 711 28.63 -27.98 13.84
N VAL A 712 29.15 -28.23 12.64
CA VAL A 712 29.64 -29.54 12.22
C VAL A 712 30.80 -30.02 13.11
N ASP A 713 31.75 -29.14 13.41
CA ASP A 713 32.89 -29.43 14.29
C ASP A 713 32.45 -29.68 15.75
N ALA A 714 31.39 -29.01 16.21
CA ALA A 714 30.77 -29.24 17.51
C ALA A 714 30.05 -30.61 17.61
N GLY A 715 29.68 -31.18 16.46
CA GLY A 715 29.07 -32.50 16.31
C GLY A 715 27.55 -32.54 16.45
N ALA A 716 26.92 -31.41 16.79
CA ALA A 716 25.48 -31.20 16.90
C ALA A 716 25.19 -29.70 16.97
N PRO A 717 23.98 -29.24 16.58
CA PRO A 717 23.50 -27.91 16.94
C PRO A 717 23.47 -27.71 18.46
N ARG A 718 23.65 -26.47 18.93
CA ARG A 718 23.58 -26.12 20.36
C ARG A 718 22.98 -24.75 20.58
N ALA A 719 22.07 -24.65 21.53
CA ALA A 719 21.54 -23.39 22.04
C ALA A 719 21.35 -23.46 23.56
N THR A 720 21.14 -22.31 24.17
CA THR A 720 20.78 -22.19 25.58
C THR A 720 19.26 -22.20 25.71
N LEU A 721 18.75 -23.07 26.57
CA LEU A 721 17.38 -23.08 27.04
C LEU A 721 17.32 -22.35 28.38
N ARG A 722 16.52 -21.30 28.47
CA ARG A 722 16.21 -20.59 29.71
C ARG A 722 14.81 -20.95 30.19
N VAL A 723 14.68 -21.33 31.47
CA VAL A 723 13.39 -21.58 32.13
C VAL A 723 13.36 -20.82 33.44
N ASN A 724 12.47 -19.82 33.57
CA ASN A 724 12.37 -18.95 34.75
C ASN A 724 13.73 -18.36 35.22
N GLY A 725 14.62 -18.07 34.28
CA GLY A 725 15.97 -17.54 34.54
C GLY A 725 17.04 -18.57 34.89
N GLU A 726 16.71 -19.87 35.01
CA GLU A 726 17.70 -20.95 35.05
C GLU A 726 18.05 -21.37 33.62
N THR A 727 19.34 -21.55 33.32
CA THR A 727 19.81 -21.88 31.97
C THR A 727 20.45 -23.26 31.89
N GLU A 728 20.23 -23.95 30.78
CA GLU A 728 20.93 -25.17 30.40
C GLU A 728 21.19 -25.24 28.89
N THR A 729 22.20 -26.00 28.46
CA THR A 729 22.47 -26.20 27.03
C THR A 729 21.64 -27.35 26.48
N ILE A 730 20.95 -27.12 25.36
CA ILE A 730 20.28 -28.15 24.57
C ILE A 730 21.12 -28.53 23.34
N GLU A 731 21.11 -29.83 23.01
CA GLU A 731 21.86 -30.39 21.88
C GLU A 731 20.90 -31.26 21.03
N PRO A 732 20.09 -30.67 20.14
CA PRO A 732 19.32 -31.44 19.17
C PRO A 732 20.25 -32.29 18.27
N ASP A 733 19.75 -33.42 17.75
CA ASP A 733 20.47 -34.19 16.74
C ASP A 733 20.39 -33.50 15.37
N PHE A 734 21.28 -33.82 14.43
CA PHE A 734 21.12 -33.36 13.04
C PHE A 734 19.94 -34.07 12.36
N THR A 735 19.18 -33.33 11.55
CA THR A 735 18.18 -33.88 10.61
C THR A 735 18.85 -34.22 9.28
N ASP A 736 18.17 -34.95 8.38
CA ASP A 736 18.79 -35.31 7.09
C ASP A 736 18.97 -34.06 6.19
N TYR A 737 18.06 -33.09 6.26
CA TYR A 737 18.12 -31.82 5.53
C TYR A 737 17.24 -30.72 6.17
N TRP A 738 17.25 -29.50 5.60
CA TRP A 738 16.55 -28.33 6.16
C TRP A 738 15.02 -28.38 6.04
N ASP A 739 14.49 -29.22 5.15
CA ASP A 739 13.06 -29.49 4.98
C ASP A 739 12.57 -30.76 5.69
N ASP A 740 13.49 -31.45 6.38
CA ASP A 740 13.25 -32.62 7.21
C ASP A 740 13.19 -32.18 8.68
N TRP A 741 11.99 -32.17 9.22
CA TRP A 741 11.68 -31.65 10.55
C TRP A 741 11.56 -32.81 11.54
N ASP A 742 12.25 -32.72 12.69
CA ASP A 742 12.19 -33.71 13.76
C ASP A 742 11.78 -33.07 15.10
N LEU A 743 11.59 -33.89 16.13
CA LEU A 743 11.19 -33.50 17.48
C LEU A 743 12.33 -33.69 18.47
N PHE A 744 12.82 -32.58 19.00
CA PHE A 744 13.68 -32.59 20.18
C PHE A 744 12.82 -32.60 21.45
N ALA A 745 13.27 -33.31 22.49
CA ALA A 745 12.58 -33.35 23.77
C ALA A 745 13.55 -33.31 24.94
N THR A 746 13.24 -32.48 25.93
CA THR A 746 13.98 -32.38 27.19
C THR A 746 13.03 -32.18 28.38
N GLU A 747 13.46 -32.54 29.57
CA GLU A 747 12.70 -32.30 30.81
C GLU A 747 12.94 -30.86 31.27
N VAL A 748 11.88 -30.16 31.67
CA VAL A 748 11.94 -28.80 32.24
C VAL A 748 11.23 -28.78 33.60
N GLU A 749 11.72 -27.95 34.52
CA GLU A 749 11.07 -27.74 35.82
C GLU A 749 10.23 -26.46 35.77
N LEU A 750 8.92 -26.60 35.93
CA LEU A 750 7.99 -25.47 35.93
C LEU A 750 7.44 -25.24 37.34
N ASP A 751 7.21 -23.99 37.69
CA ASP A 751 6.45 -23.56 38.85
C ASP A 751 4.94 -23.61 38.55
N ALA A 752 4.10 -23.54 39.60
CA ALA A 752 2.66 -23.41 39.40
C ALA A 752 2.29 -21.97 39.00
N GLY A 753 1.43 -21.81 37.99
CA GLY A 753 1.13 -20.52 37.36
C GLY A 753 1.91 -20.33 36.06
N ASP A 754 2.20 -19.08 35.71
CA ASP A 754 2.86 -18.75 34.45
C ASP A 754 4.37 -18.95 34.55
N ASN A 755 4.98 -19.46 33.50
CA ASN A 755 6.41 -19.75 33.41
C ASN A 755 6.98 -19.21 32.10
N GLU A 756 8.19 -18.67 32.14
CA GLU A 756 8.91 -18.20 30.95
C GLU A 756 9.85 -19.29 30.44
N ILE A 757 9.80 -19.57 29.14
CA ILE A 757 10.74 -20.43 28.43
C ILE A 757 11.36 -19.65 27.28
N ALA A 758 12.68 -19.67 27.12
CA ALA A 758 13.36 -19.05 25.99
C ALA A 758 14.43 -19.96 25.37
N ILE A 759 14.60 -19.84 24.06
CA ILE A 759 15.72 -20.42 23.31
C ILE A 759 16.64 -19.28 22.91
N GLU A 760 17.91 -19.36 23.28
CA GLU A 760 18.87 -18.25 23.22
C GLU A 760 20.18 -18.66 22.56
N LEU A 761 20.88 -17.67 22.03
CA LEU A 761 22.28 -17.76 21.62
C LEU A 761 23.18 -17.15 22.70
N ASP A 762 23.90 -17.97 23.48
CA ASP A 762 24.94 -17.51 24.40
C ASP A 762 26.32 -17.99 23.94
N TYR A 763 27.09 -17.09 23.34
CA TYR A 763 28.44 -17.38 22.87
C TYR A 763 29.41 -16.22 23.09
N ALA A 764 30.69 -16.59 23.22
CA ALA A 764 31.79 -15.65 23.30
C ALA A 764 32.78 -15.90 22.15
N GLU A 765 33.11 -14.83 21.43
CA GLU A 765 34.18 -14.80 20.45
C GLU A 765 35.46 -14.23 21.08
N GLY A 766 36.56 -14.96 20.95
CA GLY A 766 37.85 -14.54 21.50
C GLY A 766 39.04 -15.08 20.72
N GLN A 767 40.25 -14.64 21.11
CA GLN A 767 41.51 -15.00 20.42
C GLN A 767 41.81 -16.51 20.38
N GLU A 768 41.15 -17.32 21.21
CA GLU A 768 41.29 -18.79 21.25
C GLU A 768 40.18 -19.52 20.44
N GLY A 769 39.25 -18.79 19.81
CA GLY A 769 38.14 -19.33 19.01
C GLY A 769 36.75 -19.07 19.61
N PHE A 770 35.73 -19.56 18.92
CA PHE A 770 34.31 -19.49 19.31
C PHE A 770 34.01 -20.45 20.49
N THR A 771 33.34 -19.96 21.54
CA THR A 771 32.94 -20.77 22.71
C THR A 771 31.49 -20.50 23.08
N GLY A 772 30.74 -21.53 23.49
CA GLY A 772 29.31 -21.41 23.81
C GLY A 772 28.43 -22.06 22.75
N ASP A 773 27.25 -21.49 22.55
CA ASP A 773 26.22 -21.97 21.64
C ASP A 773 26.62 -21.76 20.19
N VAL A 774 26.63 -22.84 19.41
CA VAL A 774 26.95 -22.78 17.98
C VAL A 774 25.71 -22.53 17.11
N GLY A 775 24.52 -22.50 17.72
CA GLY A 775 23.22 -22.48 17.05
C GLY A 775 23.08 -23.63 16.06
N GLY A 776 22.61 -23.29 14.86
CA GLY A 776 22.61 -24.16 13.69
C GLY A 776 21.34 -24.98 13.52
N PHE A 777 20.19 -24.50 13.98
CA PHE A 777 18.90 -25.12 13.72
C PHE A 777 17.80 -24.10 13.53
N ASN A 778 16.77 -24.50 12.79
CA ASN A 778 15.55 -23.75 12.56
C ASN A 778 14.48 -24.26 13.53
N LEU A 779 13.88 -23.38 14.32
CA LEU A 779 12.81 -23.70 15.26
C LEU A 779 11.46 -23.32 14.65
N ASN A 780 10.56 -24.28 14.44
CA ASN A 780 9.23 -24.01 13.89
C ASN A 780 8.12 -23.99 14.94
N ALA A 781 8.15 -24.87 15.94
CA ALA A 781 7.10 -24.91 16.96
C ALA A 781 7.60 -25.44 18.30
N VAL A 782 6.93 -25.03 19.37
CA VAL A 782 7.22 -25.37 20.76
C VAL A 782 5.96 -25.92 21.44
N ALA A 783 6.12 -26.92 22.31
CA ALA A 783 5.03 -27.42 23.15
C ALA A 783 5.56 -27.90 24.51
N VAL A 784 4.70 -27.87 25.52
CA VAL A 784 4.98 -28.42 26.85
C VAL A 784 3.94 -29.47 27.18
N THR A 785 4.38 -30.62 27.67
CA THR A 785 3.50 -31.76 27.95
C THR A 785 3.77 -32.37 29.32
N GLU A 786 2.78 -33.09 29.86
CA GLU A 786 2.99 -33.95 31.02
C GLU A 786 4.08 -35.00 30.73
N PRO A 787 4.93 -35.37 31.71
CA PRO A 787 6.04 -36.29 31.48
C PRO A 787 5.63 -37.61 30.80
N GLY A 788 6.26 -37.88 29.66
CA GLY A 788 6.00 -39.09 28.86
C GLY A 788 4.70 -39.10 28.06
N ALA A 789 3.97 -37.97 28.00
CA ALA A 789 2.86 -37.78 27.07
C ALA A 789 3.37 -37.64 25.62
N SER A 790 2.50 -37.95 24.66
CA SER A 790 2.81 -37.72 23.24
C SER A 790 2.92 -36.22 22.96
N SER A 791 3.86 -35.84 22.11
CA SER A 791 3.92 -34.49 21.58
C SER A 791 2.60 -34.14 20.86
N PRO A 792 2.00 -32.97 21.13
CA PRO A 792 0.89 -32.46 20.33
C PRO A 792 1.35 -32.03 18.92
N ILE A 793 2.65 -31.72 18.77
CA ILE A 793 3.28 -31.37 17.51
C ILE A 793 3.84 -32.64 16.84
N PRO A 794 3.48 -32.95 15.58
CA PRO A 794 4.16 -33.98 14.81
C PRO A 794 5.45 -33.46 14.15
N ALA A 795 6.38 -34.37 13.88
CA ALA A 795 7.55 -34.11 13.04
C ALA A 795 7.11 -33.80 11.60
N GLU A 796 6.32 -34.70 11.02
CA GLU A 796 5.80 -34.60 9.66
C GLU A 796 4.72 -33.52 9.51
N TYR A 797 4.73 -32.83 8.37
CA TYR A 797 3.68 -31.85 8.05
C TYR A 797 2.47 -32.47 7.36
N GLU A 798 2.67 -33.49 6.52
CA GLU A 798 1.59 -34.12 5.77
C GLU A 798 0.51 -34.70 6.70
N GLY A 799 -0.74 -34.32 6.46
CA GLY A 799 -1.89 -34.73 7.27
C GLY A 799 -2.02 -34.04 8.64
N TYR A 800 -1.25 -32.99 8.91
CA TYR A 800 -1.37 -32.20 10.14
C TYR A 800 -2.78 -31.62 10.32
N THR A 801 -3.29 -31.71 11.55
CA THR A 801 -4.51 -31.03 12.00
C THR A 801 -4.19 -30.22 13.26
N PRO A 802 -4.59 -28.94 13.32
CA PRO A 802 -4.20 -28.03 14.41
C PRO A 802 -5.08 -28.19 15.65
N ASP A 803 -5.28 -29.43 16.12
CA ASP A 803 -6.20 -29.72 17.22
C ASP A 803 -5.71 -29.22 18.60
N ALA A 804 -4.39 -29.02 18.72
CA ALA A 804 -3.71 -28.64 19.95
C ALA A 804 -2.78 -27.43 19.74
N GLU A 805 -2.91 -26.73 18.63
CA GLU A 805 -2.20 -25.48 18.37
C GLU A 805 -2.98 -24.33 19.01
N ASN A 806 -2.29 -23.46 19.75
CA ASN A 806 -2.88 -22.26 20.32
C ASN A 806 -2.94 -21.15 19.28
N PHE A 807 -4.07 -20.46 19.20
CA PHE A 807 -4.30 -19.33 18.33
C PHE A 807 -4.90 -18.13 19.09
N ASP A 808 -4.72 -18.08 20.42
CA ASP A 808 -5.06 -16.89 21.20
C ASP A 808 -4.30 -15.69 20.63
N ALA A 809 -5.05 -14.68 20.20
CA ALA A 809 -4.50 -13.52 19.52
C ALA A 809 -4.01 -12.44 20.50
N GLU A 810 -3.07 -11.62 20.03
CA GLU A 810 -2.59 -10.42 20.69
C GLU A 810 -3.76 -9.53 21.16
N PRO A 811 -3.66 -8.88 22.33
CA PRO A 811 -4.78 -8.11 22.89
C PRO A 811 -5.38 -7.06 21.94
N GLU A 812 -4.56 -6.42 21.10
CA GLU A 812 -5.02 -5.44 20.10
C GLU A 812 -5.80 -6.06 18.94
N PHE A 813 -5.63 -7.35 18.64
CA PHE A 813 -6.45 -8.07 17.66
C PHE A 813 -7.93 -8.08 18.06
N GLY A 814 -8.22 -7.96 19.37
CA GLY A 814 -9.56 -7.78 19.90
C GLY A 814 -10.34 -6.62 19.26
N PHE A 815 -9.67 -5.60 18.73
CA PHE A 815 -10.34 -4.56 17.93
C PHE A 815 -10.86 -5.09 16.59
N ILE A 816 -10.07 -5.93 15.89
CA ILE A 816 -10.44 -6.57 14.62
C ILE A 816 -11.58 -7.56 14.84
N GLU A 817 -11.55 -8.34 15.92
CA GLU A 817 -12.66 -9.21 16.32
C GLU A 817 -13.95 -8.40 16.53
N SER A 818 -13.81 -7.23 17.16
CA SER A 818 -14.92 -6.36 17.51
C SER A 818 -15.52 -5.60 16.34
N VAL A 819 -14.71 -5.08 15.42
CA VAL A 819 -15.15 -4.17 14.36
C VAL A 819 -15.97 -4.93 13.31
N PRO A 820 -17.15 -4.43 12.90
CA PRO A 820 -17.89 -4.99 11.77
C PRO A 820 -17.10 -4.84 10.47
N ALA A 821 -17.25 -5.77 9.52
CA ALA A 821 -16.70 -5.61 8.17
C ALA A 821 -17.34 -4.41 7.44
N ALA A 822 -18.67 -4.37 7.43
CA ALA A 822 -19.49 -3.24 7.00
C ALA A 822 -20.88 -3.31 7.62
N GLY A 823 -21.90 -2.74 6.97
CA GLY A 823 -23.27 -2.68 7.50
C GLY A 823 -23.42 -1.55 8.53
N TRP A 824 -22.80 -0.40 8.26
CA TRP A 824 -22.82 0.73 9.17
C TRP A 824 -24.17 1.43 9.15
N ASP A 825 -24.72 1.70 10.33
CA ASP A 825 -25.96 2.47 10.46
C ASP A 825 -25.75 3.94 10.11
N GLU A 826 -24.55 4.45 10.41
CA GLU A 826 -24.20 5.86 10.31
C GLU A 826 -22.69 6.04 10.18
N THR A 827 -22.27 6.94 9.29
CA THR A 827 -20.86 7.35 9.11
C THR A 827 -20.74 8.87 9.31
N ARG A 828 -19.70 9.31 10.02
CA ARG A 828 -19.39 10.73 10.29
C ARG A 828 -17.90 10.99 10.25
N VAL A 829 -17.49 11.99 9.47
CA VAL A 829 -16.12 12.49 9.51
C VAL A 829 -16.03 13.59 10.57
N VAL A 830 -15.24 13.33 11.61
CA VAL A 830 -15.14 14.18 12.80
C VAL A 830 -13.98 15.18 12.70
N GLY A 831 -12.96 14.87 11.90
CA GLY A 831 -11.84 15.77 11.59
C GLY A 831 -11.08 15.27 10.36
N SER A 832 -10.54 16.17 9.54
CA SER A 832 -9.86 15.78 8.31
C SER A 832 -9.10 16.94 7.66
N ALA A 833 -7.96 16.62 7.05
CA ALA A 833 -7.29 17.39 6.01
C ALA A 833 -6.73 16.41 4.97
N ILE A 834 -7.02 16.63 3.69
CA ILE A 834 -6.65 15.70 2.61
C ILE A 834 -5.12 15.60 2.53
N GLY A 835 -4.56 14.39 2.43
CA GLY A 835 -3.11 14.17 2.43
C GLY A 835 -2.44 14.23 3.81
N ASP A 836 -3.14 14.71 4.83
CA ASP A 836 -2.58 14.96 6.16
C ASP A 836 -3.10 14.00 7.23
N TYR A 837 -4.41 14.00 7.47
CA TYR A 837 -5.03 13.16 8.51
C TYR A 837 -6.53 12.96 8.27
N LEU A 838 -7.06 11.88 8.82
CA LEU A 838 -8.49 11.60 8.85
C LEU A 838 -8.89 11.04 10.22
N ALA A 839 -9.95 11.59 10.80
CA ALA A 839 -10.67 11.05 11.93
C ALA A 839 -12.13 10.81 11.52
N ILE A 840 -12.57 9.56 11.59
CA ILE A 840 -13.90 9.11 11.15
C ILE A 840 -14.52 8.18 12.18
N ALA A 841 -15.83 8.35 12.41
CA ALA A 841 -16.63 7.55 13.33
C ALA A 841 -17.76 6.86 12.57
N ARG A 842 -17.92 5.55 12.77
CA ARG A 842 -19.03 4.76 12.21
C ARG A 842 -19.79 4.02 13.30
N ARG A 843 -21.10 3.94 13.17
CA ARG A 843 -21.98 3.27 14.12
C ARG A 843 -22.46 1.94 13.56
N ALA A 844 -22.43 0.91 14.40
CA ALA A 844 -23.15 -0.34 14.18
C ALA A 844 -23.94 -0.68 15.44
N ASP A 845 -25.26 -0.80 15.29
CA ASP A 845 -26.21 -0.94 16.39
C ASP A 845 -26.07 0.19 17.45
N GLU A 846 -25.64 -0.18 18.66
CA GLU A 846 -25.43 0.74 19.78
C GLU A 846 -23.95 1.12 19.97
N GLU A 847 -23.04 0.54 19.19
CA GLU A 847 -21.59 0.74 19.29
C GLU A 847 -21.07 1.66 18.18
N TRP A 848 -20.04 2.44 18.50
CA TRP A 848 -19.32 3.26 17.52
C TRP A 848 -17.86 2.83 17.43
N TYR A 849 -17.30 2.92 16.23
CA TYR A 849 -15.92 2.64 15.93
C TYR A 849 -15.31 3.89 15.32
N VAL A 850 -14.19 4.34 15.87
CA VAL A 850 -13.47 5.54 15.42
C VAL A 850 -12.11 5.12 14.91
N GLY A 851 -11.74 5.56 13.72
CA GLY A 851 -10.38 5.46 13.18
C GLY A 851 -9.79 6.85 13.03
N VAL A 852 -8.55 7.01 13.50
CA VAL A 852 -7.73 8.20 13.28
C VAL A 852 -6.40 7.77 12.66
N MET A 853 -6.01 8.39 11.55
CA MET A 853 -4.75 8.13 10.86
C MET A 853 -4.08 9.44 10.48
N THR A 854 -2.75 9.47 10.47
CA THR A 854 -1.93 10.59 10.00
C THR A 854 -1.00 10.17 8.85
N ASN A 855 -0.45 11.14 8.14
CA ASN A 855 0.58 10.98 7.11
C ASN A 855 1.97 10.75 7.72
N GLY A 856 3.04 11.13 7.00
CA GLY A 856 4.42 11.00 7.49
C GLY A 856 4.70 11.74 8.81
N ASP A 857 3.89 12.75 9.14
CA ASP A 857 4.04 13.56 10.35
C ASP A 857 3.19 13.03 11.50
N GLY A 858 3.75 13.02 12.72
CA GLY A 858 2.99 12.71 13.94
C GLY A 858 2.08 13.88 14.33
N ARG A 859 0.86 13.59 14.82
CA ARG A 859 -0.15 14.63 15.10
C ARG A 859 -0.94 14.37 16.39
N ALA A 860 -1.27 15.45 17.08
CA ALA A 860 -2.27 15.53 18.13
C ALA A 860 -3.60 15.97 17.50
N VAL A 861 -4.53 15.04 17.34
CA VAL A 861 -5.85 15.27 16.71
C VAL A 861 -6.95 15.23 17.76
N ASP A 862 -7.71 16.32 17.86
CA ASP A 862 -8.91 16.35 18.70
C ASP A 862 -10.10 15.68 18.03
N VAL A 863 -10.74 14.77 18.75
CA VAL A 863 -11.89 13.98 18.31
C VAL A 863 -13.09 14.25 19.23
N PRO A 864 -13.94 15.24 18.90
CA PRO A 864 -15.16 15.53 19.66
C PRO A 864 -16.19 14.40 19.54
N LEU A 865 -16.71 13.92 20.68
CA LEU A 865 -17.69 12.82 20.72
C LEU A 865 -19.15 13.29 20.70
N GLU A 866 -19.42 14.49 20.19
CA GLU A 866 -20.77 15.08 20.22
C GLU A 866 -21.81 14.29 19.39
N PHE A 867 -21.35 13.43 18.47
CA PHE A 867 -22.20 12.51 17.71
C PHE A 867 -22.91 11.48 18.60
N LEU A 868 -22.42 11.23 19.82
CA LEU A 868 -23.07 10.39 20.82
C LEU A 868 -24.31 11.04 21.48
N ALA A 869 -24.53 12.35 21.28
CA ALA A 869 -25.59 13.08 21.96
C ALA A 869 -26.99 12.63 21.50
N PRO A 870 -28.01 12.59 22.40
CA PRO A 870 -29.36 12.23 22.02
C PRO A 870 -29.92 13.13 20.91
N GLY A 871 -30.38 12.53 19.80
CA GLY A 871 -30.90 13.25 18.64
C GLY A 871 -29.83 13.79 17.70
N LYS A 872 -28.54 13.57 18.02
CA LYS A 872 -27.42 13.72 17.09
C LYS A 872 -27.05 12.40 16.41
N SER A 873 -27.55 11.25 16.87
CA SER A 873 -27.43 9.95 16.21
C SER A 873 -28.67 9.64 15.38
N GLY A 874 -28.51 9.05 14.18
CA GLY A 874 -29.58 8.66 13.27
C GLY A 874 -30.01 9.74 12.26
N GLU A 875 -29.16 10.76 12.05
CA GLU A 875 -29.29 11.79 11.02
C GLU A 875 -28.43 11.38 9.80
N ALA A 876 -28.90 10.41 9.01
CA ALA A 876 -28.33 10.14 7.70
C ALA A 876 -28.52 11.36 6.77
N PRO A 877 -27.69 11.53 5.70
CA PRO A 877 -27.86 12.60 4.73
C PRO A 877 -29.32 12.75 4.28
N GLY A 878 -29.88 13.95 4.49
CA GLY A 878 -31.25 14.35 4.10
C GLY A 878 -32.42 13.92 5.01
N ARG A 879 -32.18 13.47 6.25
CA ARG A 879 -33.26 13.19 7.23
C ARG A 879 -33.71 14.46 8.00
N GLU A 880 -34.83 15.08 7.60
CA GLU A 880 -35.46 16.11 8.45
C GLU A 880 -36.17 15.48 9.68
N ASN A 881 -35.69 15.83 10.89
CA ASN A 881 -36.36 15.66 12.17
C ASN A 881 -36.94 14.25 12.47
N GLY A 882 -36.04 13.30 12.76
CA GLY A 882 -36.39 12.14 13.57
C GLY A 882 -36.83 12.60 14.98
N ASN A 883 -38.12 12.50 15.30
CA ASN A 883 -38.66 12.74 16.65
C ASN A 883 -38.20 11.62 17.62
N GLY A 884 -36.90 11.55 17.91
CA GLY A 884 -36.32 10.71 18.95
C GLY A 884 -36.83 11.18 20.31
N ARG A 885 -37.75 10.42 20.91
CA ARG A 885 -38.19 10.67 22.28
C ARG A 885 -37.04 10.40 23.23
N GLY A 886 -36.28 11.44 23.56
CA GLY A 886 -35.21 11.38 24.56
C GLY A 886 -35.71 10.82 25.88
N ASN A 887 -35.18 9.65 26.27
CA ASN A 887 -35.35 9.10 27.60
C ASN A 887 -34.51 9.92 28.58
N GLY A 888 -35.10 10.97 29.15
CA GLY A 888 -34.98 11.43 30.54
C GLY A 888 -33.64 11.40 31.32
N ASN A 889 -32.48 11.21 30.72
CA ASN A 889 -31.18 11.43 31.35
C ASN A 889 -30.76 12.89 31.14
N GLY A 890 -29.94 13.42 32.06
CA GLY A 890 -29.61 14.84 32.14
C GLY A 890 -28.84 15.40 30.93
N ARG A 891 -28.24 16.57 31.12
CA ARG A 891 -27.56 17.34 30.06
C ARG A 891 -26.35 16.63 29.42
N SER A 892 -25.81 15.59 30.07
CA SER A 892 -24.60 14.83 29.70
C SER A 892 -24.86 13.56 28.87
N GLY A 893 -26.09 13.28 28.41
CA GLY A 893 -26.36 12.14 27.51
C GLY A 893 -26.06 10.73 28.07
N PRO A 894 -26.05 9.69 27.20
CA PRO A 894 -25.60 8.33 27.53
C PRO A 894 -24.07 8.26 27.73
N LYS A 895 -23.61 7.39 28.64
CA LYS A 895 -22.18 7.12 28.87
C LYS A 895 -21.72 5.91 28.07
N TYR A 896 -20.50 5.96 27.57
CA TYR A 896 -19.85 4.88 26.82
C TYR A 896 -18.55 4.47 27.51
N VAL A 897 -18.14 3.21 27.31
CA VAL A 897 -16.76 2.78 27.53
C VAL A 897 -16.04 2.97 26.21
N ALA A 898 -14.97 3.76 26.23
CA ALA A 898 -14.01 3.88 25.16
C ALA A 898 -12.86 2.91 25.42
N GLU A 899 -12.66 1.97 24.52
CA GLU A 899 -11.49 1.11 24.41
C GLU A 899 -10.62 1.71 23.31
N ILE A 900 -9.45 2.25 23.69
CA ILE A 900 -8.61 3.11 22.87
C ILE A 900 -7.32 2.34 22.57
N HIS A 901 -7.12 1.97 21.30
CA HIS A 901 -5.91 1.37 20.76
C HIS A 901 -5.12 2.46 20.05
N SER A 902 -4.07 2.97 20.68
CA SER A 902 -3.25 4.09 20.17
C SER A 902 -1.79 3.68 20.03
N ASP A 903 -1.04 4.38 19.20
CA ASP A 903 0.43 4.28 19.18
C ASP A 903 1.00 4.35 20.61
N ALA A 904 1.88 3.43 20.98
CA ALA A 904 2.57 3.48 22.27
C ALA A 904 3.52 4.70 22.35
N LEU A 905 4.02 5.00 23.55
CA LEU A 905 5.12 5.97 23.68
C LEU A 905 6.38 5.37 23.04
N GLY A 906 7.09 6.17 22.26
CA GLY A 906 8.24 5.69 21.47
C GLY A 906 7.85 5.02 20.15
N ALA A 907 6.57 4.69 19.95
CA ALA A 907 6.09 4.18 18.67
C ALA A 907 6.24 5.21 17.55
N GLY A 908 6.42 4.73 16.34
CA GLY A 908 6.58 5.49 15.11
C GLY A 908 7.15 4.60 14.02
N VAL A 909 6.80 4.87 12.76
CA VAL A 909 7.21 4.02 11.64
C VAL A 909 8.73 3.81 11.59
N ASP A 910 9.55 4.84 11.80
CA ASP A 910 11.02 4.76 11.77
C ASP A 910 11.66 4.40 13.13
N ALA A 911 10.85 4.11 14.16
CA ALA A 911 11.32 3.86 15.53
C ALA A 911 10.82 2.50 16.04
N ASP A 912 9.62 2.46 16.60
CA ASP A 912 8.92 1.22 16.93
C ASP A 912 7.56 1.21 16.19
N PRO A 913 7.47 0.53 15.05
CA PRO A 913 6.22 0.48 14.29
C PRO A 913 5.17 -0.42 14.95
N THR A 914 5.56 -1.30 15.89
CA THR A 914 4.69 -2.34 16.46
C THR A 914 4.01 -1.94 17.77
N GLY A 915 4.58 -0.98 18.51
CA GLY A 915 4.09 -0.58 19.83
C GLY A 915 2.65 -0.04 19.84
N VAL A 916 1.74 -0.79 20.47
CA VAL A 916 0.35 -0.39 20.72
C VAL A 916 0.09 -0.24 22.22
N ARG A 917 -0.67 0.78 22.60
CA ARG A 917 -1.20 0.99 23.95
C ARG A 917 -2.71 0.87 23.94
N ILE A 918 -3.26 0.06 24.85
CA ILE A 918 -4.70 -0.13 25.03
C ILE A 918 -5.16 0.50 26.35
N ASP A 919 -6.08 1.45 26.29
CA ASP A 919 -6.69 2.11 27.45
C ASP A 919 -8.22 1.95 27.47
N GLU A 920 -8.81 1.82 28.67
CA GLU A 920 -10.27 1.87 28.86
C GLU A 920 -10.68 3.09 29.69
N ALA A 921 -11.65 3.87 29.21
CA ALA A 921 -12.18 5.02 29.94
C ALA A 921 -13.70 5.21 29.74
N VAL A 922 -14.35 5.86 30.70
CA VAL A 922 -15.75 6.29 30.56
C VAL A 922 -15.79 7.64 29.87
N VAL A 923 -16.54 7.73 28.77
CA VAL A 923 -16.75 8.95 27.98
C VAL A 923 -18.23 9.29 27.86
N ASP A 924 -18.51 10.53 27.48
CA ASP A 924 -19.86 11.02 27.17
C ASP A 924 -19.83 12.02 25.99
N PRO A 925 -20.98 12.52 25.51
CA PRO A 925 -21.01 13.42 24.36
C PRO A 925 -20.35 14.79 24.54
N GLU A 926 -19.98 15.18 25.77
CA GLU A 926 -19.21 16.41 26.04
C GLU A 926 -17.69 16.14 26.00
N THR A 927 -17.28 14.88 25.85
CA THR A 927 -15.87 14.45 25.80
C THR A 927 -15.24 14.76 24.43
N THR A 928 -13.99 15.24 24.45
CA THR A 928 -13.09 15.28 23.29
C THR A 928 -11.94 14.33 23.57
N LEU A 929 -11.83 13.26 22.77
CA LEU A 929 -10.67 12.37 22.80
C LEU A 929 -9.49 13.04 22.10
N LEU A 930 -8.28 12.74 22.56
CA LEU A 930 -7.05 13.18 21.92
C LEU A 930 -6.41 11.96 21.26
N ALA A 931 -6.41 11.91 19.94
CA ALA A 931 -5.61 10.94 19.19
C ALA A 931 -4.20 11.50 19.05
N SER A 932 -3.28 11.08 19.92
CA SER A 932 -1.88 11.49 19.90
C SER A 932 -1.06 10.48 19.09
N THR A 933 -1.05 10.67 17.77
CA THR A 933 -0.44 9.76 16.81
C THR A 933 1.06 10.00 16.66
N ALA A 934 1.78 8.92 16.38
CA ALA A 934 3.16 8.94 15.92
C ALA A 934 3.24 9.25 14.41
N PRO A 935 4.44 9.55 13.87
CA PRO A 935 4.70 9.55 12.42
C PRO A 935 4.18 8.29 11.73
N SER A 936 3.38 8.45 10.67
CA SER A 936 2.60 7.38 10.01
C SER A 936 1.84 6.47 10.97
N GLY A 937 1.33 7.07 12.05
CA GLY A 937 0.63 6.40 13.13
C GLY A 937 -0.89 6.54 13.09
N GLY A 938 -1.54 6.06 14.15
CA GLY A 938 -3.00 6.05 14.24
C GLY A 938 -3.57 5.78 15.63
N THR A 939 -4.90 5.81 15.70
CA THR A 939 -5.68 5.46 16.89
C THR A 939 -7.01 4.85 16.46
N ALA A 940 -7.31 3.66 16.96
CA ALA A 940 -8.58 2.97 16.78
C ALA A 940 -9.35 2.94 18.10
N VAL A 941 -10.64 3.28 18.09
CA VAL A 941 -11.46 3.36 19.31
C VAL A 941 -12.76 2.61 19.12
N ARG A 942 -13.09 1.71 20.07
CA ARG A 942 -14.41 1.13 20.21
C ARG A 942 -15.16 1.83 21.34
N LEU A 943 -16.34 2.37 21.03
CA LEU A 943 -17.22 3.05 21.95
C LEU A 943 -18.50 2.22 22.14
N ARG A 944 -18.62 1.54 23.28
CA ARG A 944 -19.77 0.70 23.60
C ARG A 944 -20.59 1.26 24.77
N PRO A 945 -21.92 1.11 24.80
CA PRO A 945 -22.73 1.63 25.90
C PRO A 945 -22.25 1.14 27.27
N ALA A 946 -21.98 2.06 28.20
CA ALA A 946 -21.42 1.72 29.51
C ALA A 946 -22.47 1.10 30.43
N ARG A 947 -22.16 -0.03 31.07
CA ARG A 947 -23.02 -0.68 32.07
C ARG A 947 -22.68 -0.19 33.49
N GLY A 948 -23.65 -0.29 34.39
CA GLY A 948 -23.53 0.31 35.74
C GLY A 948 -22.33 -0.14 36.59
N ALA A 949 -21.76 -1.34 36.37
CA ALA A 949 -20.54 -1.77 37.07
C ALA A 949 -19.29 -1.08 36.50
N GLU A 950 -19.24 -0.87 35.19
CA GLU A 950 -18.10 -0.31 34.46
C GLU A 950 -17.95 1.18 34.75
N ILE A 951 -19.07 1.91 34.78
CA ILE A 951 -19.13 3.34 35.13
C ILE A 951 -18.48 3.62 36.51
N ASN A 952 -18.48 2.65 37.43
CA ASN A 952 -17.90 2.80 38.75
C ASN A 952 -16.46 2.25 38.86
N ARG A 953 -15.99 1.46 37.88
CA ARG A 953 -14.68 0.78 37.88
C ARG A 953 -13.66 1.55 37.05
N LEU A 954 -14.06 2.01 35.88
CA LEU A 954 -13.18 2.68 34.92
C LEU A 954 -13.03 4.18 35.24
N PRO A 955 -11.88 4.79 34.93
CA PRO A 955 -11.71 6.24 35.06
C PRO A 955 -12.64 6.99 34.10
N GLU A 956 -13.03 8.21 34.45
CA GLU A 956 -13.62 9.13 33.46
C GLU A 956 -12.47 9.69 32.61
N TYR A 957 -12.69 9.78 31.30
CA TYR A 957 -11.67 10.33 30.40
C TYR A 957 -11.52 11.84 30.62
N GLU A 958 -10.29 12.30 30.76
CA GLU A 958 -9.93 13.70 30.79
C GLU A 958 -8.94 13.94 29.64
N ARG A 959 -9.25 14.87 28.74
CA ARG A 959 -8.37 15.23 27.62
C ARG A 959 -7.02 15.70 28.17
N PRO A 960 -5.89 15.06 27.79
CA PRO A 960 -4.57 15.51 28.20
C PRO A 960 -4.28 16.95 27.79
N GLU A 961 -3.62 17.69 28.66
CA GLU A 961 -3.06 19.02 28.40
C GLU A 961 -1.58 19.00 28.82
N GLN A 962 -0.71 19.64 28.04
CA GLN A 962 0.74 19.64 28.27
C GLN A 962 1.26 21.07 28.37
N ASP A 963 2.13 21.31 29.34
CA ASP A 963 2.96 22.51 29.42
C ASP A 963 4.37 22.15 28.92
N LEU A 964 4.86 22.83 27.88
CA LEU A 964 6.12 22.49 27.20
C LEU A 964 7.10 23.66 27.18
N THR A 965 8.39 23.32 27.20
CA THR A 965 9.51 24.21 26.84
C THR A 965 10.38 23.48 25.82
N VAL A 966 10.73 24.15 24.72
CA VAL A 966 11.54 23.58 23.64
C VAL A 966 12.96 24.14 23.71
N ASP A 967 13.94 23.27 23.52
CA ASP A 967 15.36 23.60 23.43
C ASP A 967 15.91 23.11 22.08
N ILE A 968 16.70 23.96 21.40
CA ILE A 968 17.36 23.68 20.11
C ILE A 968 18.87 23.68 20.37
N ALA A 969 19.56 22.61 19.99
CA ALA A 969 21.02 22.54 20.11
C ALA A 969 21.72 23.46 19.10
N ASP A 970 22.87 24.02 19.50
CA ASP A 970 23.69 24.89 18.63
C ASP A 970 24.46 24.09 17.55
N GLU A 971 24.67 22.79 17.76
CA GLU A 971 25.41 21.86 16.90
C GLU A 971 24.67 20.51 16.86
N ALA A 972 24.71 19.83 15.72
CA ALA A 972 24.11 18.50 15.52
C ALA A 972 24.95 17.69 14.50
N ASP A 973 25.00 16.37 14.65
CA ASP A 973 25.54 15.54 13.58
C ASP A 973 24.53 15.40 12.44
N LEU A 974 25.05 15.13 11.24
CA LEU A 974 24.23 14.84 10.05
C LEU A 974 23.23 13.72 10.36
N ASN A 975 21.95 13.96 10.04
CA ASN A 975 20.82 13.08 10.32
C ASN A 975 20.53 12.78 11.81
N GLU A 976 21.07 13.57 12.74
CA GLU A 976 20.73 13.47 14.16
C GLU A 976 19.61 14.44 14.54
N ALA A 977 18.81 14.07 15.55
CA ALA A 977 17.83 14.96 16.14
C ALA A 977 18.52 15.96 17.09
N PHE A 978 18.10 17.22 17.05
CA PHE A 978 18.74 18.30 17.82
C PHE A 978 17.76 19.21 18.55
N ILE A 979 16.48 18.85 18.52
CA ILE A 979 15.39 19.58 19.16
C ILE A 979 14.82 18.69 20.26
N THR A 980 14.72 19.23 21.47
CA THR A 980 14.10 18.54 22.62
C THR A 980 12.97 19.37 23.19
N ALA A 981 11.97 18.70 23.76
CA ALA A 981 10.88 19.32 24.48
C ALA A 981 10.81 18.76 25.90
N THR A 982 10.81 19.64 26.90
CA THR A 982 10.64 19.29 28.31
C THR A 982 9.31 19.78 28.83
N GLY A 983 8.55 18.93 29.51
CA GLY A 983 7.23 19.32 30.00
C GLY A 983 6.58 18.34 30.98
N SER A 984 5.29 18.58 31.26
CA SER A 984 4.49 17.73 32.15
C SER A 984 3.13 17.40 31.53
N ASN A 985 2.60 16.23 31.87
CA ASN A 985 1.26 15.76 31.50
C ASN A 985 0.62 15.12 32.74
N ASP A 986 -0.30 15.83 33.39
CA ASP A 986 -0.95 15.35 34.62
C ASP A 986 -2.08 14.33 34.36
N ALA A 987 -2.43 14.06 33.10
CA ALA A 987 -3.53 13.17 32.74
C ALA A 987 -3.13 11.69 32.77
N GLY A 988 -4.13 10.81 32.90
CA GLY A 988 -3.97 9.35 32.87
C GLY A 988 -3.73 8.75 31.47
N PHE A 989 -3.59 9.58 30.45
CA PHE A 989 -3.48 9.18 29.03
C PHE A 989 -2.30 9.89 28.37
N VAL A 990 -1.83 9.38 27.24
CA VAL A 990 -0.70 9.96 26.48
C VAL A 990 -1.05 11.37 26.01
N GLY A 991 -0.19 12.33 26.31
CA GLY A 991 -0.34 13.71 25.88
C GLY A 991 0.06 13.91 24.42
N GLY A 992 -0.31 15.05 23.85
CA GLY A 992 0.06 15.42 22.49
C GLY A 992 -0.06 16.94 22.30
N THR A 993 0.95 17.53 21.67
CA THR A 993 0.97 18.94 21.28
C THR A 993 1.62 19.06 19.92
N ASN A 994 0.89 19.61 18.95
CA ASN A 994 1.44 19.86 17.62
C ASN A 994 2.47 20.99 17.67
N VAL A 995 3.58 20.79 16.98
CA VAL A 995 4.63 21.80 16.77
C VAL A 995 4.96 21.87 15.27
N GLU A 996 5.22 23.07 14.79
CA GLU A 996 5.70 23.33 13.44
C GLU A 996 7.17 23.73 13.51
N ILE A 997 8.00 23.12 12.67
CA ILE A 997 9.45 23.32 12.64
C ILE A 997 9.78 24.02 11.33
N LEU A 998 10.37 25.21 11.46
CA LEU A 998 10.83 26.00 10.33
C LEU A 998 12.36 25.97 10.26
N VAL A 999 12.88 25.81 9.05
CA VAL A 999 14.29 25.97 8.73
C VAL A 999 14.43 27.11 7.74
N ASP A 1000 15.25 28.11 8.08
CA ASP A 1000 15.49 29.30 7.25
C ASP A 1000 14.19 30.00 6.79
N ASP A 1001 13.21 30.12 7.72
CA ASP A 1001 11.86 30.68 7.54
C ASP A 1001 10.87 29.84 6.69
N GLU A 1002 11.22 28.63 6.29
CA GLU A 1002 10.35 27.69 5.56
C GLU A 1002 9.89 26.56 6.47
N VAL A 1003 8.60 26.17 6.41
CA VAL A 1003 8.07 25.04 7.18
C VAL A 1003 8.59 23.75 6.58
N GLU A 1004 9.38 23.00 7.35
CA GLU A 1004 9.99 21.74 6.89
C GLU A 1004 9.32 20.51 7.51
N ALA A 1005 8.70 20.64 8.69
CA ALA A 1005 8.02 19.52 9.34
C ALA A 1005 6.91 19.96 10.31
N LEU A 1006 5.92 19.09 10.46
CA LEU A 1006 4.98 19.08 11.57
C LEU A 1006 5.32 17.90 12.49
N GLY A 1007 5.30 18.14 13.80
CA GLY A 1007 5.59 17.13 14.80
C GLY A 1007 4.56 17.12 15.91
N ASN A 1008 4.54 16.02 16.66
CA ASN A 1008 3.73 15.88 17.87
C ASN A 1008 4.65 15.59 19.06
N VAL A 1009 4.65 16.49 20.04
CA VAL A 1009 5.35 16.27 21.32
C VAL A 1009 4.47 15.40 22.21
N ARG A 1010 4.88 14.15 22.44
CA ARG A 1010 4.10 13.13 23.16
C ARG A 1010 4.71 12.87 24.54
N LEU A 1011 4.04 13.28 25.62
CA LEU A 1011 4.49 12.98 26.98
C LEU A 1011 3.71 11.79 27.59
N PRO A 1012 4.38 10.97 28.43
CA PRO A 1012 3.72 9.88 29.13
C PRO A 1012 2.54 10.32 30.00
N PRO A 1013 1.61 9.40 30.31
CA PRO A 1013 0.63 9.63 31.36
C PRO A 1013 1.29 9.99 32.70
N ASN A 1014 0.79 11.00 33.39
CA ASN A 1014 1.28 11.48 34.69
C ASN A 1014 2.78 11.88 34.70
N ALA A 1015 3.32 12.31 33.55
CA ALA A 1015 4.69 12.78 33.42
C ALA A 1015 4.92 14.12 34.12
N THR A 1016 6.12 14.31 34.70
CA THR A 1016 6.52 15.58 35.33
C THR A 1016 7.95 15.91 34.95
N ASP A 1017 8.16 17.08 34.34
CA ASP A 1017 9.46 17.53 33.82
C ASP A 1017 10.17 16.48 32.94
N GLU A 1018 9.39 15.77 32.11
CA GLU A 1018 9.87 14.75 31.18
C GLU A 1018 10.44 15.43 29.93
N THR A 1019 11.60 14.98 29.47
CA THR A 1019 12.24 15.47 28.25
C THR A 1019 12.12 14.43 27.16
N VAL A 1020 11.60 14.83 26.00
CA VAL A 1020 11.51 13.99 24.80
C VAL A 1020 12.17 14.68 23.62
N GLU A 1021 12.70 13.89 22.69
CA GLU A 1021 13.23 14.40 21.43
C GLU A 1021 12.09 14.67 20.45
N ILE A 1022 12.20 15.78 19.72
CA ILE A 1022 11.40 16.03 18.53
C ILE A 1022 12.24 15.49 17.37
N GLY A 1023 11.83 14.35 16.80
CA GLY A 1023 12.61 13.56 15.84
C GLY A 1023 12.93 14.21 14.48
N PHE A 1024 12.87 15.53 14.38
CA PHE A 1024 13.30 16.29 13.20
C PHE A 1024 14.82 16.24 13.04
N ARG A 1025 15.26 15.91 11.84
CA ARG A 1025 16.67 15.70 11.47
C ARG A 1025 16.96 16.54 10.23
N ILE A 1026 18.17 17.07 10.13
CA ILE A 1026 18.62 17.77 8.92
C ILE A 1026 19.65 16.89 8.21
N SER A 1027 19.34 16.57 6.96
CA SER A 1027 20.20 15.81 6.07
C SER A 1027 21.18 16.70 5.29
N ARG A 1028 21.28 18.00 5.56
CA ARG A 1028 22.19 18.91 4.84
C ARG A 1028 23.28 19.42 5.78
N ILE A 1029 24.52 19.46 5.31
CA ILE A 1029 25.65 20.05 6.06
C ILE A 1029 25.55 21.57 5.93
N GLY A 1030 25.59 22.29 7.06
CA GLY A 1030 25.47 23.75 7.03
C GLY A 1030 25.11 24.34 8.39
N THR A 1031 24.88 25.65 8.42
CA THR A 1031 24.29 26.34 9.57
C THR A 1031 22.92 26.84 9.16
N PHE A 1032 21.91 26.49 9.95
CA PHE A 1032 20.50 26.75 9.64
C PHE A 1032 19.86 27.55 10.78
N ASP A 1033 18.95 28.46 10.45
CA ASP A 1033 18.11 29.15 11.42
C ASP A 1033 16.86 28.28 11.68
N ILE A 1034 16.60 27.95 12.96
CA ILE A 1034 15.52 27.04 13.35
C ILE A 1034 14.50 27.79 14.21
N VAL A 1035 13.22 27.62 13.90
CA VAL A 1035 12.10 28.11 14.71
C VAL A 1035 11.13 26.97 14.97
N VAL A 1036 10.78 26.75 16.23
CA VAL A 1036 9.72 25.82 16.62
C VAL A 1036 8.56 26.63 17.18
N ARG A 1037 7.35 26.42 16.65
CA ARG A 1037 6.15 27.19 17.05
C ARG A 1037 4.90 26.32 17.08
N GLU A 1038 3.84 26.83 17.69
CA GLU A 1038 2.51 26.22 17.55
C GLU A 1038 1.94 26.49 16.14
N PRO A 1039 1.43 25.46 15.42
CA PRO A 1039 0.86 25.65 14.08
C PRO A 1039 -0.33 26.62 14.09
N ASP A 1040 -1.22 26.46 15.08
CA ASP A 1040 -2.46 27.22 15.22
C ASP A 1040 -2.31 28.44 16.14
N GLY A 1041 -1.65 29.49 15.64
CA GLY A 1041 -1.49 30.76 16.36
C GLY A 1041 -0.15 31.44 16.12
N GLY A 1042 0.86 30.66 15.71
CA GLY A 1042 2.20 31.14 15.39
C GLY A 1042 3.00 31.59 16.63
N ASP A 1043 2.59 31.15 17.83
CA ASP A 1043 3.34 31.44 19.05
C ASP A 1043 4.66 30.66 19.02
N GLU A 1044 5.77 31.39 19.00
CA GLU A 1044 7.12 30.84 19.00
C GLU A 1044 7.42 30.16 20.34
N LEU A 1045 7.72 28.86 20.29
CA LEU A 1045 8.13 28.06 21.45
C LEU A 1045 9.64 28.17 21.67
N ALA A 1046 10.42 28.16 20.60
CA ALA A 1046 11.86 28.34 20.60
C ALA A 1046 12.38 28.86 19.25
N SER A 1047 13.50 29.56 19.27
CA SER A 1047 14.29 29.89 18.08
C SER A 1047 15.78 29.80 18.38
N GLY A 1048 16.55 29.35 17.40
CA GLY A 1048 17.98 29.08 17.52
C GLY A 1048 18.65 28.94 16.16
N SER A 1049 19.95 28.67 16.16
CA SER A 1049 20.67 28.30 14.95
C SER A 1049 21.46 27.03 15.24
N VAL A 1050 21.35 26.05 14.36
CA VAL A 1050 22.04 24.76 14.48
C VAL A 1050 23.10 24.66 13.38
N THR A 1051 24.31 24.22 13.74
CA THR A 1051 25.34 23.84 12.78
C THR A 1051 25.37 22.32 12.64
N VAL A 1052 24.93 21.83 11.47
CA VAL A 1052 24.93 20.41 11.12
C VAL A 1052 26.25 20.07 10.46
N ALA A 1053 26.97 19.12 11.05
CA ALA A 1053 28.28 18.68 10.59
C ALA A 1053 28.30 17.16 10.36
N PRO A 1054 29.17 16.65 9.48
CA PRO A 1054 29.31 15.21 9.26
C PRO A 1054 30.07 14.48 10.40
N GLY A 1055 30.29 15.10 11.56
CA GLY A 1055 31.07 14.56 12.68
C GLY A 1055 32.45 15.21 12.87
N ASP A 1056 33.19 14.71 13.87
CA ASP A 1056 34.54 15.17 14.22
C ASP A 1056 35.59 14.60 13.25
N ILE A 1057 36.52 15.44 12.77
CA ILE A 1057 37.57 14.99 11.84
C ILE A 1057 38.62 14.15 12.58
N VAL A 1058 38.74 12.88 12.19
CA VAL A 1058 39.85 11.98 12.55
C VAL A 1058 41.07 12.29 11.69
N ALA A 1059 40.88 12.34 10.37
CA ALA A 1059 41.93 12.60 9.39
C ALA A 1059 41.39 13.26 8.12
N GLU A 1060 42.26 13.98 7.41
CA GLU A 1060 41.97 14.59 6.11
C GLU A 1060 43.14 14.36 5.15
N ILE A 1061 42.84 13.80 3.99
CA ILE A 1061 43.77 13.55 2.90
C ILE A 1061 43.34 14.43 1.73
N SER A 1062 44.16 15.40 1.35
CA SER A 1062 43.94 16.20 0.14
C SER A 1062 44.51 15.49 -1.08
N ASP A 1063 43.81 15.59 -2.20
CA ASP A 1063 44.23 15.00 -3.47
C ASP A 1063 44.52 16.10 -4.53
N PRO A 1064 45.43 15.86 -5.50
CA PRO A 1064 45.70 16.83 -6.57
C PRO A 1064 44.45 17.11 -7.43
N GLN A 1065 44.54 18.07 -8.36
CA GLN A 1065 43.39 18.42 -9.22
C GLN A 1065 43.67 18.03 -10.66
N GLY A 1066 42.68 17.39 -11.28
CA GLY A 1066 42.69 16.94 -12.66
C GLY A 1066 43.61 15.75 -12.89
N ASP A 1067 43.72 14.84 -11.92
CA ASP A 1067 44.45 13.57 -12.05
C ASP A 1067 43.56 12.33 -12.13
N ASP A 1068 42.24 12.50 -12.29
CA ASP A 1068 41.21 11.51 -12.66
C ASP A 1068 41.40 10.79 -14.02
N ASN A 1069 42.64 10.68 -14.50
CA ASN A 1069 43.04 9.99 -15.72
C ASN A 1069 43.75 8.64 -15.43
N GLY A 1070 43.44 8.02 -14.30
CA GLY A 1070 43.95 6.72 -13.87
C GLY A 1070 45.49 6.65 -13.93
N PRO A 1071 46.10 5.72 -14.67
CA PRO A 1071 47.55 5.61 -14.83
C PRO A 1071 48.21 6.77 -15.63
N GLY A 1072 47.47 7.86 -15.87
CA GLY A 1072 47.91 9.06 -16.58
C GLY A 1072 47.50 9.12 -18.07
N GLU A 1073 46.80 8.09 -18.56
CA GLU A 1073 46.45 7.93 -19.98
C GLU A 1073 44.95 7.70 -20.22
N TYR A 1074 44.14 7.56 -19.17
CA TYR A 1074 42.72 7.28 -19.35
C TYR A 1074 41.97 8.46 -19.94
N VAL A 1075 40.94 8.12 -20.72
CA VAL A 1075 40.05 9.07 -21.37
C VAL A 1075 38.62 8.71 -21.00
N TYR A 1076 37.84 9.70 -20.62
CA TYR A 1076 36.43 9.54 -20.29
C TYR A 1076 35.64 8.85 -21.41
N PRO A 1077 34.55 8.13 -21.06
CA PRO A 1077 33.61 7.65 -22.06
C PRO A 1077 33.06 8.79 -22.94
N THR A 1078 32.59 8.42 -24.13
CA THR A 1078 32.13 9.37 -25.16
C THR A 1078 30.64 9.70 -25.07
N GLY A 1079 29.89 9.05 -24.17
CA GLY A 1079 28.49 9.37 -23.89
C GLY A 1079 28.37 10.73 -23.18
N ASP A 1080 27.27 11.44 -23.43
CA ASP A 1080 27.02 12.75 -22.83
C ASP A 1080 26.68 12.64 -21.32
N ASP A 1081 26.51 11.43 -20.80
CA ASP A 1081 26.23 11.13 -19.39
C ASP A 1081 27.46 11.27 -18.46
N PHE A 1082 28.68 11.43 -19.02
CA PHE A 1082 29.92 11.50 -18.24
C PHE A 1082 30.54 12.90 -18.32
N GLU A 1083 30.48 13.65 -17.22
CA GLU A 1083 31.00 15.01 -17.11
C GLU A 1083 32.49 15.03 -16.74
N GLU A 1084 33.25 15.99 -17.29
CA GLU A 1084 34.67 16.19 -16.96
C GLU A 1084 34.84 16.52 -15.47
N GLY A 1085 35.79 15.87 -14.79
CA GLY A 1085 36.04 16.03 -13.36
C GLY A 1085 35.10 15.23 -12.45
N ALA A 1086 34.21 14.40 -13.00
CA ALA A 1086 33.29 13.58 -12.20
C ALA A 1086 34.03 12.73 -11.15
N PHE A 1087 35.18 12.16 -11.52
CA PHE A 1087 35.92 11.24 -10.67
C PHE A 1087 37.14 11.88 -9.99
N ASP A 1088 37.37 13.19 -10.17
CA ASP A 1088 38.51 13.94 -9.60
C ASP A 1088 38.30 14.16 -8.10
N LEU A 1089 38.95 13.34 -7.29
CA LEU A 1089 38.94 13.46 -5.85
C LEU A 1089 39.65 14.77 -5.46
N ARG A 1090 39.02 15.53 -4.57
CA ARG A 1090 39.57 16.79 -4.02
C ARG A 1090 40.08 16.56 -2.61
N SER A 1091 39.26 15.90 -1.81
CA SER A 1091 39.59 15.54 -0.44
C SER A 1091 38.89 14.25 -0.02
N PHE A 1092 39.56 13.49 0.83
CA PHE A 1092 38.99 12.36 1.54
C PHE A 1092 39.14 12.62 3.04
N ARG A 1093 38.03 12.56 3.79
CA ARG A 1093 38.03 12.74 5.24
C ARG A 1093 37.51 11.49 5.93
N VAL A 1094 38.20 11.11 7.01
CA VAL A 1094 37.66 10.17 7.98
C VAL A 1094 37.15 10.99 9.15
N LEU A 1095 35.87 10.82 9.45
CA LEU A 1095 35.20 11.47 10.56
C LEU A 1095 34.65 10.42 11.52
N GLU A 1096 34.40 10.83 12.75
CA GLU A 1096 33.74 10.00 13.75
C GLU A 1096 32.59 10.76 14.43
N THR A 1097 31.52 10.03 14.74
CA THR A 1097 30.47 10.45 15.67
C THR A 1097 30.61 9.63 16.96
N GLU A 1098 29.61 9.62 17.85
CA GLU A 1098 29.62 8.71 18.99
C GLU A 1098 29.68 7.24 18.54
N ASP A 1099 28.84 6.86 17.57
CA ASP A 1099 28.60 5.45 17.20
C ASP A 1099 29.12 5.03 15.81
N GLU A 1100 29.53 5.98 14.96
CA GLU A 1100 29.90 5.70 13.57
C GLU A 1100 31.29 6.23 13.18
N TYR A 1101 31.85 5.60 12.14
CA TYR A 1101 32.89 6.20 11.31
C TYR A 1101 32.30 6.63 9.98
N ARG A 1102 32.64 7.84 9.51
CA ARG A 1102 32.13 8.41 8.26
C ARG A 1102 33.27 8.73 7.31
N PHE A 1103 33.13 8.30 6.07
CA PHE A 1103 34.11 8.48 5.00
C PHE A 1103 33.56 9.49 3.99
N ALA A 1104 34.04 10.73 4.05
CA ALA A 1104 33.59 11.80 3.16
C ALA A 1104 34.51 11.93 1.95
N PHE A 1105 33.99 11.63 0.77
CA PHE A 1105 34.60 11.84 -0.54
C PHE A 1105 34.11 13.17 -1.11
N GLU A 1106 35.01 14.15 -1.24
CA GLU A 1106 34.74 15.39 -1.98
C GLU A 1106 35.33 15.26 -3.38
N VAL A 1107 34.51 15.35 -4.42
CA VAL A 1107 34.94 15.30 -5.83
C VAL A 1107 34.74 16.66 -6.50
N GLU A 1108 35.39 16.91 -7.64
CA GLU A 1108 35.23 18.18 -8.37
C GLU A 1108 33.77 18.36 -8.85
N ASN A 1109 33.10 17.26 -9.23
CA ASN A 1109 31.75 17.29 -9.74
C ASN A 1109 30.95 16.03 -9.35
N LEU A 1110 29.99 16.18 -8.43
CA LEU A 1110 29.05 15.13 -8.02
C LEU A 1110 27.67 15.41 -8.64
N TYR A 1111 27.03 14.41 -9.22
CA TYR A 1111 25.73 14.56 -9.89
C TYR A 1111 24.98 13.23 -9.95
N ASP A 1112 23.76 13.28 -10.50
CA ASP A 1112 22.97 12.11 -10.86
C ASP A 1112 22.48 12.23 -12.31
N THR A 1113 22.74 11.20 -13.11
CA THR A 1113 22.33 11.10 -14.53
C THR A 1113 21.57 9.80 -14.84
N PHE A 1114 21.82 8.72 -14.09
CA PHE A 1114 21.25 7.39 -14.26
C PHE A 1114 20.19 7.02 -13.20
N GLY A 1115 19.90 7.91 -12.24
CA GLY A 1115 19.07 7.65 -11.07
C GLY A 1115 19.89 7.11 -9.89
N GLY A 1116 19.19 6.82 -8.78
CA GLY A 1116 19.84 6.39 -7.53
C GLY A 1116 20.25 7.56 -6.64
N ASP A 1117 21.09 7.32 -5.63
CA ASP A 1117 21.56 8.38 -4.71
C ASP A 1117 22.50 9.39 -5.41
N PHE A 1118 23.32 8.91 -6.34
CA PHE A 1118 24.20 9.67 -7.24
C PHE A 1118 24.73 8.75 -8.35
N SER A 1119 25.09 9.30 -9.50
CA SER A 1119 25.66 8.52 -10.60
C SER A 1119 26.44 9.41 -11.57
N PRO A 1120 27.53 8.92 -12.19
CA PRO A 1120 27.98 7.52 -12.33
C PRO A 1120 29.07 7.08 -11.32
N HIS A 1121 29.21 7.74 -10.18
CA HIS A 1121 30.30 7.53 -9.22
C HIS A 1121 30.19 6.18 -8.50
N TYR A 1122 31.36 5.62 -8.15
CA TYR A 1122 31.49 4.48 -7.26
C TYR A 1122 32.61 4.78 -6.25
N PHE A 1123 32.27 4.98 -4.99
CA PHE A 1123 33.21 5.26 -3.91
C PHE A 1123 33.60 3.97 -3.20
N LEU A 1124 34.89 3.76 -2.98
CA LEU A 1124 35.40 2.62 -2.24
C LEU A 1124 36.45 3.10 -1.24
N VAL A 1125 36.46 2.51 -0.04
CA VAL A 1125 37.58 2.64 0.90
C VAL A 1125 37.97 1.27 1.43
N TYR A 1126 39.26 0.95 1.29
CA TYR A 1126 39.85 -0.21 1.96
C TYR A 1126 40.49 0.24 3.28
N LEU A 1127 40.19 -0.47 4.36
CA LEU A 1127 40.69 -0.21 5.70
C LEU A 1127 41.74 -1.25 6.09
N ARG A 1128 42.85 -0.76 6.63
CA ARG A 1128 43.97 -1.58 7.08
C ARG A 1128 44.34 -1.26 8.53
N ASP A 1129 44.29 -2.28 9.37
CA ASP A 1129 44.95 -2.29 10.67
C ASP A 1129 46.40 -2.77 10.51
N PRO A 1130 47.41 -1.91 10.72
CA PRO A 1130 48.80 -2.28 10.59
C PRO A 1130 49.29 -3.31 11.63
N GLU A 1131 48.58 -3.48 12.74
CA GLU A 1131 48.90 -4.42 13.81
C GLU A 1131 48.21 -5.79 13.66
N ALA A 1132 47.23 -5.91 12.77
CA ALA A 1132 46.47 -7.13 12.55
C ALA A 1132 47.34 -8.27 11.95
N ASN A 1133 47.15 -9.49 12.47
CA ASN A 1133 47.78 -10.71 11.94
C ASN A 1133 46.81 -11.42 10.96
N GLY A 1134 46.58 -10.86 9.77
CA GLY A 1134 45.63 -11.38 8.78
C GLY A 1134 45.40 -10.43 7.61
N GLY A 1135 44.35 -10.68 6.83
CA GLY A 1135 43.95 -9.82 5.71
C GLY A 1135 44.36 -10.32 4.32
N ARG A 1136 44.01 -9.54 3.30
CA ARG A 1136 44.15 -9.92 1.88
C ARG A 1136 44.96 -8.90 1.10
N THR A 1137 45.82 -9.36 0.19
CA THR A 1137 46.58 -8.47 -0.73
C THR A 1137 46.04 -8.50 -2.17
N SER A 1138 44.88 -9.13 -2.38
CA SER A 1138 44.20 -9.25 -3.66
C SER A 1138 42.79 -8.66 -3.58
N ALA A 1139 42.19 -8.32 -4.71
CA ALA A 1139 40.76 -8.07 -4.78
C ALA A 1139 39.96 -9.37 -4.53
N LEU A 1140 38.68 -9.22 -4.16
CA LEU A 1140 37.74 -10.35 -4.02
C LEU A 1140 37.22 -10.85 -5.38
N GLY A 1141 37.19 -9.98 -6.39
CA GLY A 1141 36.79 -10.30 -7.76
C GLY A 1141 35.30 -10.09 -8.05
N ASP A 1142 34.56 -9.58 -7.07
CA ASP A 1142 33.15 -9.19 -7.11
C ASP A 1142 32.92 -7.85 -7.84
N LEU A 1143 33.81 -6.87 -7.65
CA LEU A 1143 33.67 -5.52 -8.24
C LEU A 1143 34.44 -5.32 -9.55
N ASP A 1144 34.97 -6.39 -10.15
CA ASP A 1144 35.87 -6.31 -11.33
C ASP A 1144 37.11 -5.42 -11.13
N LEU A 1145 37.57 -5.25 -9.87
CA LEU A 1145 38.79 -4.48 -9.57
C LEU A 1145 40.05 -5.21 -10.07
N THR A 1146 40.67 -4.66 -11.11
CA THR A 1146 41.91 -5.18 -11.72
C THR A 1146 43.17 -4.60 -11.06
N ALA A 1147 43.40 -4.90 -9.78
CA ALA A 1147 44.60 -4.47 -9.06
C ALA A 1147 45.01 -5.44 -7.95
N GLN A 1148 46.21 -5.26 -7.41
CA GLN A 1148 46.66 -5.87 -6.16
C GLN A 1148 46.99 -4.79 -5.13
N PHE A 1149 47.11 -5.16 -3.86
CA PHE A 1149 47.34 -4.22 -2.76
C PHE A 1149 48.78 -4.34 -2.25
N ALA A 1150 49.39 -3.21 -1.88
CA ALA A 1150 50.76 -3.17 -1.36
C ALA A 1150 50.91 -3.95 -0.04
N ASP A 1151 49.86 -3.89 0.79
CA ASP A 1151 49.78 -4.49 2.11
C ASP A 1151 48.40 -5.14 2.32
N PRO A 1152 48.25 -6.07 3.30
CA PRO A 1152 46.98 -6.75 3.51
C PRO A 1152 45.93 -5.82 4.14
N TRP A 1153 44.75 -5.76 3.53
CA TRP A 1153 43.57 -5.05 4.07
C TRP A 1153 42.66 -5.98 4.87
N GLN A 1154 41.85 -5.41 5.76
CA GLN A 1154 40.90 -6.13 6.63
C GLN A 1154 39.45 -5.91 6.23
N TYR A 1155 39.08 -4.69 5.83
CA TYR A 1155 37.71 -4.35 5.46
C TYR A 1155 37.68 -3.52 4.17
N ARG A 1156 36.60 -3.67 3.40
CA ARG A 1156 36.23 -2.81 2.27
C ARG A 1156 34.84 -2.25 2.54
N VAL A 1157 34.71 -0.94 2.37
CA VAL A 1157 33.42 -0.26 2.31
C VAL A 1157 33.26 0.27 0.89
N ASP A 1158 32.12 0.00 0.25
CA ASP A 1158 31.83 0.45 -1.10
C ASP A 1158 30.40 0.99 -1.22
N ALA A 1159 30.23 2.02 -2.04
CA ALA A 1159 28.96 2.69 -2.27
C ALA A 1159 28.89 3.33 -3.67
N SER A 1160 27.82 3.02 -4.38
CA SER A 1160 27.34 3.71 -5.58
C SER A 1160 25.89 4.14 -5.37
N GLY A 1161 25.32 4.91 -6.31
CA GLY A 1161 23.89 5.26 -6.23
C GLY A 1161 22.92 4.08 -6.36
N PHE A 1162 23.39 2.88 -6.65
CA PHE A 1162 22.56 1.69 -6.89
C PHE A 1162 22.85 0.52 -5.96
N GLY A 1163 23.99 0.52 -5.26
CA GLY A 1163 24.44 -0.62 -4.48
C GLY A 1163 25.60 -0.25 -3.56
N ARG A 1164 25.67 -0.93 -2.42
CA ARG A 1164 26.55 -0.59 -1.31
C ARG A 1164 26.82 -1.82 -0.43
N GLY A 1165 27.97 -1.87 0.22
CA GLY A 1165 28.34 -3.01 1.06
C GLY A 1165 29.53 -2.76 1.97
N ILE A 1166 29.55 -3.49 3.09
CA ILE A 1166 30.72 -3.63 3.97
C ILE A 1166 31.17 -5.08 3.92
N THR A 1167 32.41 -5.33 3.52
CA THR A 1167 32.92 -6.67 3.32
C THR A 1167 34.27 -6.87 3.99
N ASP A 1168 34.48 -8.01 4.64
CA ASP A 1168 35.78 -8.37 5.21
C ASP A 1168 36.76 -8.93 4.16
N ALA A 1169 37.99 -9.21 4.61
CA ALA A 1169 39.06 -9.75 3.78
C ALA A 1169 38.78 -11.17 3.25
N ASP A 1170 37.86 -11.93 3.85
CA ASP A 1170 37.47 -13.27 3.41
C ASP A 1170 36.32 -13.25 2.41
N GLY A 1171 35.63 -12.12 2.29
CA GLY A 1171 34.49 -11.91 1.39
C GLY A 1171 33.13 -12.05 2.08
N GLN A 1172 33.09 -12.01 3.42
CA GLN A 1172 31.85 -11.99 4.18
C GLN A 1172 31.28 -10.58 4.23
N GLY A 1173 29.98 -10.46 3.95
CA GLY A 1173 29.23 -9.22 4.15
C GLY A 1173 29.02 -8.96 5.64
N LEU A 1174 29.32 -7.74 6.08
CA LEU A 1174 29.18 -7.29 7.47
C LEU A 1174 28.04 -6.27 7.65
N GLY A 1175 27.24 -6.07 6.61
CA GLY A 1175 26.16 -5.09 6.57
C GLY A 1175 26.31 -4.10 5.42
N THR A 1176 25.46 -3.08 5.46
CA THR A 1176 25.31 -2.07 4.41
C THR A 1176 25.64 -0.69 4.99
N PRO A 1177 26.52 0.11 4.38
CA PRO A 1177 26.84 1.44 4.89
C PRO A 1177 25.70 2.44 4.63
N GLU A 1178 25.55 3.45 5.48
CA GLU A 1178 24.69 4.59 5.16
C GLU A 1178 25.40 5.52 4.17
N VAL A 1179 24.64 6.16 3.29
CA VAL A 1179 25.20 7.01 2.24
C VAL A 1179 24.43 8.32 2.21
N PHE A 1180 25.18 9.41 2.16
CA PHE A 1180 24.64 10.75 2.00
C PHE A 1180 25.38 11.50 0.90
N ALA A 1181 24.64 12.16 -0.02
CA ALA A 1181 25.22 12.97 -1.08
C ALA A 1181 24.77 14.43 -1.00
N SER A 1182 25.73 15.34 -1.03
CA SER A 1182 25.54 16.79 -1.15
C SER A 1182 26.07 17.25 -2.49
N PHE A 1183 25.16 17.52 -3.43
CA PHE A 1183 25.48 18.10 -4.73
C PHE A 1183 25.93 19.57 -4.64
N GLU A 1184 25.58 20.29 -3.58
CA GLU A 1184 26.03 21.68 -3.38
C GLU A 1184 27.52 21.74 -2.99
N SER A 1185 27.97 20.79 -2.17
CA SER A 1185 29.36 20.69 -1.71
C SER A 1185 30.18 19.63 -2.44
N ASN A 1186 29.62 19.00 -3.49
CA ASN A 1186 30.18 17.85 -4.19
C ASN A 1186 30.75 16.76 -3.26
N THR A 1187 30.03 16.44 -2.19
CA THR A 1187 30.51 15.52 -1.15
C THR A 1187 29.59 14.32 -1.01
N ALA A 1188 30.13 13.11 -1.08
CA ALA A 1188 29.46 11.88 -0.67
C ALA A 1188 30.05 11.39 0.66
N VAL A 1189 29.20 11.14 1.65
CA VAL A 1189 29.58 10.60 2.97
C VAL A 1189 29.09 9.16 3.05
N VAL A 1190 30.00 8.24 3.35
CA VAL A 1190 29.71 6.80 3.51
C VAL A 1190 29.97 6.43 4.96
N SER A 1191 28.94 6.04 5.71
CA SER A 1191 29.01 5.78 7.16
C SER A 1191 28.99 4.28 7.47
N ILE A 1192 29.78 3.86 8.45
CA ILE A 1192 29.75 2.51 9.01
C ILE A 1192 29.62 2.57 10.54
N PRO A 1193 28.87 1.65 11.16
CA PRO A 1193 28.87 1.51 12.61
C PRO A 1193 30.26 1.14 13.14
N LYS A 1194 30.68 1.72 14.27
CA LYS A 1194 31.95 1.38 14.93
C LYS A 1194 32.04 -0.09 15.32
N SER A 1195 30.90 -0.74 15.57
CA SER A 1195 30.82 -2.18 15.88
C SER A 1195 31.37 -3.06 14.76
N VAL A 1196 31.26 -2.65 13.49
CA VAL A 1196 31.75 -3.41 12.33
C VAL A 1196 33.26 -3.60 12.36
N VAL A 1197 33.99 -2.60 12.85
CA VAL A 1197 35.45 -2.66 13.03
C VAL A 1197 35.84 -3.04 14.47
N GLY A 1198 34.92 -3.66 15.22
CA GLY A 1198 35.15 -4.12 16.59
C GLY A 1198 35.37 -2.98 17.62
N GLY A 1199 34.87 -1.78 17.33
CA GLY A 1199 35.07 -0.58 18.15
C GLY A 1199 36.51 -0.06 18.13
N ALA A 1200 37.30 -0.41 17.11
CA ALA A 1200 38.68 0.03 16.98
C ALA A 1200 38.76 1.54 16.71
N ASP A 1201 39.81 2.18 17.23
CA ASP A 1201 40.16 3.57 16.93
C ASP A 1201 40.90 3.62 15.58
N LEU A 1202 40.25 4.19 14.55
CA LEU A 1202 40.82 4.27 13.20
C LEU A 1202 41.99 5.27 13.10
N SER A 1203 42.26 6.11 14.10
CA SER A 1203 43.32 7.12 13.99
C SER A 1203 44.73 6.52 13.86
N ASP A 1204 44.93 5.25 14.22
CA ASP A 1204 46.20 4.53 14.06
C ASP A 1204 46.20 3.58 12.82
N TRP A 1205 45.14 3.62 12.00
CA TRP A 1205 44.96 2.74 10.84
C TRP A 1205 45.46 3.39 9.54
N GLU A 1206 45.41 2.62 8.46
CA GLU A 1206 45.67 3.11 7.11
C GLU A 1206 44.46 2.87 6.20
N VAL A 1207 44.28 3.75 5.23
CA VAL A 1207 43.15 3.74 4.30
C VAL A 1207 43.62 3.80 2.85
N LEU A 1208 42.78 3.31 1.95
CA LEU A 1208 42.92 3.46 0.51
C LEU A 1208 41.56 3.88 -0.06
N PRO A 1209 41.30 5.18 -0.19
CA PRO A 1209 40.09 5.70 -0.82
C PRO A 1209 40.26 5.69 -2.35
N ILE A 1210 39.24 5.22 -3.06
CA ILE A 1210 39.18 5.04 -4.50
C ILE A 1210 37.88 5.67 -5.02
N VAL A 1211 38.00 6.39 -6.14
CA VAL A 1211 36.86 6.84 -6.93
C VAL A 1211 36.86 6.09 -8.27
N GLY A 1212 35.78 5.37 -8.50
CA GLY A 1212 35.51 4.62 -9.73
C GLY A 1212 34.24 5.09 -10.42
N SER A 1213 33.94 4.44 -11.55
CA SER A 1213 32.66 4.58 -12.23
C SER A 1213 31.87 3.29 -12.10
N GLU A 1214 30.62 3.39 -11.66
CA GLU A 1214 29.71 2.25 -11.53
C GLU A 1214 29.29 1.74 -12.92
N ASP A 1215 29.16 0.42 -13.06
CA ASP A 1215 28.51 -0.27 -14.15
C ASP A 1215 27.84 -1.57 -13.65
N ARG A 1216 26.55 -1.47 -13.31
CA ARG A 1216 25.67 -2.57 -12.88
C ARG A 1216 26.25 -3.41 -11.73
N GLY A 1217 26.64 -2.75 -10.65
CA GLY A 1217 27.21 -3.36 -9.44
C GLY A 1217 28.72 -3.62 -9.51
N SER A 1218 29.40 -3.22 -10.58
CA SER A 1218 30.85 -3.41 -10.76
C SER A 1218 31.55 -2.13 -11.22
N LEU A 1219 32.89 -2.12 -11.26
CA LEU A 1219 33.64 -1.00 -11.81
C LEU A 1219 33.64 -1.03 -13.34
N ARG A 1220 33.31 0.09 -13.97
CA ARG A 1220 33.23 0.27 -15.43
C ARG A 1220 34.54 -0.08 -16.12
N ALA A 1221 34.42 -0.78 -17.25
CA ALA A 1221 35.57 -1.28 -17.99
C ALA A 1221 36.43 -0.17 -18.64
N VAL A 1222 37.68 -0.51 -18.94
CA VAL A 1222 38.64 0.33 -19.66
C VAL A 1222 39.16 -0.41 -20.91
N SER A 1223 39.03 0.22 -22.07
CA SER A 1223 39.51 -0.25 -23.37
C SER A 1223 40.61 0.66 -23.94
N ILE A 1224 41.22 0.25 -25.06
CA ILE A 1224 42.26 1.06 -25.72
C ILE A 1224 41.67 2.39 -26.23
N ASP A 1225 40.57 2.30 -26.97
CA ASP A 1225 39.80 3.44 -27.46
C ASP A 1225 38.56 3.64 -26.56
N PRO A 1226 38.15 4.87 -26.23
CA PRO A 1226 36.94 5.11 -25.44
C PRO A 1226 35.68 4.79 -26.25
N GLU A 1227 34.66 4.27 -25.58
CA GLU A 1227 33.32 4.02 -26.15
C GLU A 1227 32.26 4.84 -25.41
N ALA A 1228 30.97 4.67 -25.72
CA ALA A 1228 29.91 5.48 -25.10
C ALA A 1228 29.87 5.34 -23.57
N PHE A 1229 30.12 4.13 -23.06
CA PHE A 1229 30.02 3.76 -21.64
C PHE A 1229 31.27 3.00 -21.15
N VAL A 1230 32.41 3.19 -21.82
CA VAL A 1230 33.67 2.50 -21.51
C VAL A 1230 34.80 3.52 -21.58
N PHE A 1231 35.66 3.54 -20.56
CA PHE A 1231 36.84 4.40 -20.54
C PHE A 1231 37.85 3.98 -21.61
N GLY A 1232 38.55 4.94 -22.20
CA GLY A 1232 39.68 4.69 -23.11
C GLY A 1232 41.03 4.75 -22.40
N GLY A 1233 42.11 4.45 -23.11
CA GLY A 1233 43.49 4.63 -22.61
C GLY A 1233 44.15 3.37 -22.04
N ALA A 1234 43.56 2.18 -22.21
CA ALA A 1234 44.24 0.94 -21.88
C ALA A 1234 45.47 0.72 -22.77
N ARG A 1235 46.57 0.18 -22.20
CA ARG A 1235 47.82 -0.10 -22.91
C ARG A 1235 47.65 -1.30 -23.84
N ASP A 1236 48.04 -1.16 -25.10
CA ASP A 1236 47.98 -2.24 -26.10
C ASP A 1236 48.72 -3.49 -25.61
N GLY A 1237 48.03 -4.64 -25.58
CA GLY A 1237 48.54 -5.91 -25.05
C GLY A 1237 48.47 -6.07 -23.53
N ALA A 1238 47.86 -5.14 -22.79
CA ALA A 1238 47.66 -5.20 -21.34
C ALA A 1238 46.24 -4.84 -20.88
N VAL A 1239 45.25 -4.84 -21.79
CA VAL A 1239 43.85 -4.43 -21.50
C VAL A 1239 43.26 -5.20 -20.32
N ASP A 1240 43.49 -6.52 -20.26
CA ASP A 1240 42.97 -7.38 -19.18
C ASP A 1240 43.58 -7.05 -17.80
N ASN A 1241 44.70 -6.31 -17.76
CA ASN A 1241 45.38 -5.88 -16.53
C ASN A 1241 45.20 -4.38 -16.23
N ALA A 1242 44.40 -3.67 -17.03
CA ALA A 1242 44.14 -2.25 -16.84
C ALA A 1242 43.34 -2.03 -15.55
N PRO A 1243 43.85 -1.25 -14.58
CA PRO A 1243 43.13 -1.01 -13.33
C PRO A 1243 41.84 -0.25 -13.61
N ARG A 1244 40.70 -0.76 -13.11
CA ARG A 1244 39.40 -0.06 -13.21
C ARG A 1244 39.23 1.01 -12.12
N VAL A 1245 40.32 1.69 -11.79
CA VAL A 1245 40.40 2.78 -10.82
C VAL A 1245 40.62 4.06 -11.62
N ILE A 1246 39.72 5.03 -11.47
CA ILE A 1246 39.80 6.30 -12.19
C ILE A 1246 40.63 7.29 -11.37
N ASP A 1247 40.38 7.32 -10.06
CA ASP A 1247 41.13 8.15 -9.11
C ASP A 1247 41.31 7.48 -7.74
N LEU A 1248 42.36 7.86 -7.01
CA LEU A 1248 42.64 7.42 -5.64
C LEU A 1248 43.54 8.40 -4.89
N ALA A 1249 43.31 8.55 -3.58
CA ALA A 1249 44.27 9.28 -2.76
C ALA A 1249 45.52 8.43 -2.50
N THR A 1250 46.71 9.02 -2.72
CA THR A 1250 47.99 8.33 -2.56
C THR A 1250 48.83 8.87 -1.40
N PRO A 1251 49.71 8.05 -0.79
CA PRO A 1251 50.59 8.51 0.28
C PRO A 1251 51.57 9.58 -0.20
N GLU A 1252 51.97 10.49 0.70
CA GLU A 1252 52.88 11.59 0.37
C GLU A 1252 54.14 11.08 -0.37
N GLY A 1253 54.34 11.58 -1.60
CA GLY A 1253 55.50 11.24 -2.43
C GLY A 1253 55.30 10.06 -3.38
N THR A 1254 54.12 9.44 -3.40
CA THR A 1254 53.65 8.55 -4.46
C THR A 1254 52.74 9.35 -5.39
N SER A 1255 52.79 9.12 -6.70
CA SER A 1255 51.81 9.68 -7.62
C SER A 1255 50.77 8.62 -7.98
N GLN A 1256 49.54 9.04 -8.27
CA GLN A 1256 48.49 8.18 -8.82
C GLN A 1256 49.00 7.33 -9.99
N ALA A 1257 49.65 7.97 -10.97
CA ALA A 1257 50.18 7.28 -12.14
C ALA A 1257 51.20 6.17 -11.78
N ASP A 1258 51.99 6.36 -10.72
CA ASP A 1258 52.92 5.32 -10.23
C ASP A 1258 52.17 4.19 -9.50
N ALA A 1259 51.14 4.51 -8.70
CA ALA A 1259 50.31 3.53 -8.00
C ALA A 1259 49.49 2.65 -8.95
N LEU A 1260 49.01 3.25 -10.05
CA LEU A 1260 48.22 2.60 -11.08
C LEU A 1260 49.05 2.01 -12.23
N ASP A 1261 50.39 2.02 -12.15
CA ASP A 1261 51.23 1.48 -13.23
C ASP A 1261 51.06 -0.05 -13.40
N TYR A 1262 50.76 -0.49 -14.62
CA TYR A 1262 50.45 -1.88 -14.97
C TYR A 1262 51.07 -2.29 -16.31
N GLY A 1263 51.12 -3.59 -16.60
CA GLY A 1263 51.69 -4.10 -17.85
C GLY A 1263 51.11 -5.45 -18.24
N PRO A 1264 51.56 -6.03 -19.38
CA PRO A 1264 51.02 -7.30 -19.89
C PRO A 1264 51.15 -8.47 -18.90
N ASP A 1265 52.12 -8.41 -18.00
CA ASP A 1265 52.43 -9.46 -17.01
C ASP A 1265 52.36 -8.95 -15.55
N SER A 1266 51.78 -7.77 -15.28
CA SER A 1266 51.73 -7.18 -13.94
C SER A 1266 50.51 -6.29 -13.73
N LEU A 1267 49.82 -6.45 -12.59
CA LEU A 1267 48.75 -5.58 -12.13
C LEU A 1267 49.29 -4.32 -11.42
N ALA A 1268 48.49 -3.26 -11.37
CA ALA A 1268 48.73 -2.10 -10.50
C ALA A 1268 48.80 -2.53 -9.03
N THR A 1269 49.61 -1.84 -8.23
CA THR A 1269 49.78 -2.13 -6.79
C THR A 1269 49.37 -0.92 -5.96
N LEU A 1270 48.20 -1.00 -5.35
CA LEU A 1270 47.56 0.11 -4.65
C LEU A 1270 48.16 0.29 -3.24
N PRO A 1271 48.70 1.48 -2.91
CA PRO A 1271 49.30 1.77 -1.60
C PRO A 1271 48.25 2.24 -0.56
N PHE A 1272 48.49 1.98 0.72
CA PHE A 1272 47.69 2.53 1.82
C PHE A 1272 48.30 3.83 2.36
N THR A 1273 47.44 4.75 2.77
CA THR A 1273 47.78 6.04 3.40
C THR A 1273 47.43 5.98 4.88
N SER A 1274 48.40 6.24 5.76
CA SER A 1274 48.15 6.32 7.20
C SER A 1274 47.22 7.50 7.53
N LEU A 1275 46.28 7.28 8.45
CA LEU A 1275 45.39 8.30 8.99
C LEU A 1275 46.11 9.27 9.94
#